data_AF-A0A7X3TJP2-F1
#
_entry.id   AF-A0A7X3TJP2-F1
#
_cell.length_a   1.000
_cell.length_b   1.000
_cell.length_c   1.000
_cell.angle_alpha   90.00
_cell.angle_beta   90.00
_cell.angle_gamma   90.00
#
_symmetry.space_group_name_H-M   'P 1'
#
loop_
_entity.id
_entity.type
_entity.pdbx_description
1 polymer ?
#
loop_
_entity_poly.entity_id
_entity_poly.type
_entity_poly.pdbx_seq_one_letter_code
_entity_poly.pdbx_strand_id
1 'polypeptide(L)'
;MIEARLGRTMRTRIRATDASGDPSDPFSLPSALNRARELPLTWPVFASALFLAALEACDPGGVAEPEPSLEIVPDSVTLTHIGERFAFTVRGGTGSDQVRWSSRDTTVFVVDGNGFATARGNGSAYVRAADLKSADHAVVQVHQVADALEPFGEGQQAARGLSPPDPVGVRVLDAGGAPVSGVAVRFEAGVGGGRVEPGLVHSDNAGLAVTEWTLGPVPGRQTLAVSAEGVAEIEIVATALEPDEAVASFDVRAGEDQWAWSGRALAEPVVVLAMDEDGRPVPGATVRFEPGGTGIVDPETAVSDSAGLAATGWTLETASGPQTLTVSAGVASVEITAMARDPDDAVASVEVHSGEDQWTLAALALPDPVTVRLADERGQPIWGATVRFEPDAVSGRADPDRVTTDSLGLASAVWTLGLELGTQRLRATAGDASVAFEATAVLDAGVCNRTPAVSAEIATRARVGSCAEVTQKHLERVTWLDLPDAGIWRLRSGDFAGLLNLGSLHLQDNELTELPTGVFDELARLVHLNLSGNQLKELPAGLLANTPELRNLYLDENELAELPAGILRGLSGLKRLDLHTNKLSVLAPDVFDDLSDLDDIDLSRNRLMALAPGTFADLPALRHLSLHYNELTELPPDVFDGLSNLTSLGLVGNKLTSLPEGIFSGLSRLDRLLLAINRLTELPPRLFSETPALRVVGLDKNRLRHLPPDLFADTPELWTILLHENDLTELPQGIFDGSPSLRRLDLSRNQLTELPSGIFDGTPKLARLGLDWNELTELPRGVFAGLSELDWVTLGDNPGAPFPVLPEFARIDVGDPLAPGPARVVARVLLGAPFRLEIPVSVQRGTISHDVVVVPTGDTVSAPFVVSGVSEDTSAVHVGFGPPPEMTAAGYGGLELVRGEDLVLFAREDNRSPVARSRIPGHRLQVGASAADVVLGGYFDDPDGDSLTYSVTSTEPGAVGTRVDGGVLRLDPRSVDASEIEVTATDPEGLRATQKFRAWVVPAPDPDAFNIELYFEPGFTEEAKAEIRRAADRWMEAVVGDLPDVPVDGPLVPDCYGCITKPRFTGVIDDLLIRMRVASRLGGALATASAAGDRESGLAFLANNAFIKPFLDLYLDALYETALHEIGHALGIGGWDIRDRNTDPHFAGPLAVAAFDAAGGEAYAGGKVPVEDRNALGRFVHWRSRIIPGDVMSVGRGQLVTAITLQALADLGHEVDLTKADPYKLPGQAQGDVQGVAVGAEESVTELWADDVIEGPVVVVDRNGKVVRVIRR
;
A
#
# COMPACT_ATOMS: atom_id res chain seq x y z
N MET A 1 5.60 18.58 22.31
CA MET A 1 6.82 18.69 23.17
C MET A 1 7.07 17.35 23.84
N ILE A 2 8.35 17.04 24.10
CA ILE A 2 8.92 16.31 25.25
C ILE A 2 8.00 15.35 26.04
N GLU A 3 8.41 14.07 26.02
CA GLU A 3 8.41 13.04 27.07
C GLU A 3 7.20 12.78 28.02
N ALA A 4 7.05 11.61 28.66
CA ALA A 4 7.35 10.19 28.36
C ALA A 4 7.11 9.38 29.67
N ARG A 5 7.23 8.04 29.56
CA ARG A 5 7.47 7.07 30.65
C ARG A 5 6.28 6.74 31.59
N LEU A 6 6.26 5.58 32.25
CA LEU A 6 6.61 4.17 31.92
C LEU A 6 6.52 3.36 33.22
N GLY A 7 6.01 2.12 33.17
CA GLY A 7 6.05 1.18 34.29
C GLY A 7 4.88 0.20 34.24
N ARG A 8 4.94 -0.88 33.46
CA ARG A 8 5.62 -2.18 33.77
C ARG A 8 5.02 -2.86 35.01
N THR A 9 4.69 -4.15 35.01
CA THR A 9 4.85 -5.24 34.00
C THR A 9 3.75 -6.29 34.30
N MET A 10 2.98 -6.83 33.36
CA MET A 10 3.30 -7.58 32.12
C MET A 10 3.96 -8.95 32.38
N ARG A 11 3.58 -9.95 31.55
CA ARG A 11 4.18 -11.29 31.33
C ARG A 11 3.57 -12.43 32.19
N THR A 12 3.28 -13.64 31.69
CA THR A 12 3.30 -14.28 30.33
C THR A 12 2.60 -15.69 30.44
N ARG A 13 2.28 -16.54 29.43
CA ARG A 13 2.61 -16.66 27.97
C ARG A 13 1.70 -17.71 27.26
N ILE A 14 1.47 -17.56 25.94
CA ILE A 14 1.54 -18.60 24.82
C ILE A 14 0.68 -19.89 24.92
N ARG A 15 0.09 -20.50 23.87
CA ARG A 15 -0.05 -20.28 22.38
C ARG A 15 -1.45 -20.84 21.97
N ALA A 16 -2.12 -20.35 20.90
CA ALA A 16 -2.10 -20.83 19.48
C ALA A 16 -2.41 -22.35 19.31
N THR A 17 -3.02 -22.82 18.20
CA THR A 17 -3.14 -22.27 16.83
C THR A 17 -4.54 -22.45 16.20
N ASP A 18 -4.89 -21.50 15.32
CA ASP A 18 -5.49 -21.63 13.99
C ASP A 18 -6.22 -22.93 13.57
N ALA A 19 -7.45 -22.78 13.05
CA ALA A 19 -7.79 -23.15 11.66
C ALA A 19 -9.15 -22.55 11.22
N SER A 20 -9.27 -22.25 9.93
CA SER A 20 -10.42 -21.66 9.22
C SER A 20 -11.65 -22.57 9.10
N GLY A 21 -12.84 -22.00 8.83
CA GLY A 21 -14.03 -22.79 8.44
C GLY A 21 -15.41 -22.13 8.57
N ASP A 22 -15.66 -21.00 7.90
CA ASP A 22 -17.02 -20.50 7.57
C ASP A 22 -17.35 -21.00 6.14
N PRO A 23 -18.59 -21.39 5.76
CA PRO A 23 -19.75 -20.49 5.71
C PRO A 23 -21.12 -21.03 6.18
N SER A 24 -21.95 -20.10 6.65
CA SER A 24 -23.44 -20.01 6.62
C SER A 24 -24.31 -21.23 6.19
N ASP A 25 -25.23 -21.60 7.10
CA ASP A 25 -26.72 -21.72 6.97
C ASP A 25 -27.40 -22.21 5.64
N PRO A 26 -28.63 -22.80 5.66
CA PRO A 26 -29.57 -22.91 6.78
C PRO A 26 -30.19 -24.31 7.01
N PHE A 27 -30.90 -24.52 8.13
CA PHE A 27 -32.17 -25.28 8.16
C PHE A 27 -32.94 -25.13 9.48
N SER A 28 -34.26 -25.36 9.44
CA SER A 28 -35.18 -25.25 10.58
C SER A 28 -35.92 -26.56 10.89
N LEU A 29 -36.26 -26.75 12.17
CA LEU A 29 -37.19 -27.77 12.70
C LEU A 29 -36.68 -29.25 12.61
N PRO A 30 -37.35 -30.25 13.23
CA PRO A 30 -37.14 -30.47 14.67
C PRO A 30 -37.00 -31.94 15.14
N SER A 31 -36.42 -32.11 16.34
CA SER A 31 -36.65 -33.21 17.31
C SER A 31 -36.09 -34.63 17.05
N ALA A 32 -35.88 -35.32 18.18
CA ALA A 32 -35.97 -36.79 18.38
C ALA A 32 -34.78 -37.75 18.06
N LEU A 33 -33.90 -37.86 19.08
CA LEU A 33 -33.54 -39.13 19.78
C LEU A 33 -32.58 -40.19 19.18
N ASN A 34 -31.94 -40.89 20.13
CA ASN A 34 -31.35 -42.25 20.10
C ASN A 34 -29.99 -42.43 19.39
N ARG A 35 -28.92 -42.68 20.17
CA ARG A 35 -28.32 -44.02 20.50
C ARG A 35 -27.09 -44.29 19.63
N ALA A 36 -26.09 -45.10 20.00
CA ALA A 36 -25.72 -45.89 21.20
C ALA A 36 -24.25 -46.34 20.97
N ARG A 37 -23.45 -46.89 21.89
CA ARG A 37 -23.49 -47.28 23.32
C ARG A 37 -22.03 -47.63 23.65
N GLU A 38 -21.47 -47.23 24.78
CA GLU A 38 -20.52 -48.15 25.45
C GLU A 38 -20.42 -47.95 26.98
N LEU A 39 -20.67 -49.08 27.63
CA LEU A 39 -20.52 -49.56 29.01
C LEU A 39 -19.37 -48.95 29.87
N PRO A 40 -19.41 -49.12 31.21
CA PRO A 40 -20.56 -49.24 32.14
C PRO A 40 -20.35 -48.45 33.47
N LEU A 41 -21.23 -48.66 34.47
CA LEU A 41 -21.15 -48.16 35.86
C LEU A 41 -21.36 -46.63 35.97
N THR A 42 -22.39 -46.06 36.60
CA THR A 42 -23.36 -46.54 37.60
C THR A 42 -22.75 -47.20 38.84
N TRP A 43 -22.57 -46.40 39.89
CA TRP A 43 -23.27 -46.53 41.18
C TRP A 43 -22.92 -45.33 42.08
N PRO A 44 -23.89 -44.69 42.74
CA PRO A 44 -23.63 -44.03 44.01
C PRO A 44 -23.54 -45.12 45.10
N VAL A 45 -22.37 -45.74 45.25
CA VAL A 45 -22.10 -46.56 46.46
C VAL A 45 -22.01 -45.56 47.61
N PHE A 46 -22.91 -45.57 48.60
CA PHE A 46 -22.98 -46.52 49.72
C PHE A 46 -21.68 -46.69 50.50
N ALA A 47 -21.81 -46.81 51.82
CA ALA A 47 -20.75 -46.60 52.78
C ALA A 47 -19.53 -47.54 52.67
N SER A 48 -18.35 -46.97 52.89
CA SER A 48 -17.21 -47.58 53.57
C SER A 48 -16.40 -46.46 54.23
N ALA A 49 -15.77 -46.61 55.40
CA ALA A 49 -15.51 -47.83 56.18
C ALA A 49 -15.81 -47.60 57.69
N LEU A 50 -16.13 -48.64 58.48
CA LEU A 50 -15.29 -49.27 59.53
C LEU A 50 -14.70 -48.27 60.58
N PHE A 51 -14.64 -48.53 61.89
CA PHE A 51 -14.88 -49.73 62.73
C PHE A 51 -15.05 -49.24 64.21
N LEU A 52 -15.34 -49.99 65.30
CA LEU A 52 -15.50 -51.41 65.70
C LEU A 52 -16.70 -51.44 66.72
N ALA A 53 -17.55 -52.46 66.81
CA ALA A 53 -17.45 -53.70 67.63
C ALA A 53 -17.29 -53.48 69.16
N ALA A 54 -17.91 -54.26 70.07
CA ALA A 54 -18.93 -55.32 69.99
C ALA A 54 -19.41 -55.69 71.43
N LEU A 55 -20.10 -56.86 71.56
CA LEU A 55 -20.47 -57.60 72.79
C LEU A 55 -21.73 -57.03 73.50
N GLU A 56 -22.89 -57.69 73.55
CA GLU A 56 -23.31 -58.98 74.19
C GLU A 56 -24.20 -58.68 75.43
N ALA A 57 -25.22 -59.44 75.84
CA ALA A 57 -25.98 -60.56 75.25
C ALA A 57 -27.31 -60.79 76.02
N CYS A 58 -28.07 -61.83 75.64
CA CYS A 58 -29.10 -62.55 76.43
C CYS A 58 -30.49 -61.92 76.71
N ASP A 59 -31.48 -62.51 76.02
CA ASP A 59 -32.83 -62.86 76.52
C ASP A 59 -32.71 -63.88 77.70
N PRO A 60 -33.71 -64.16 78.59
CA PRO A 60 -35.15 -63.88 78.46
C PRO A 60 -35.98 -63.41 79.69
N GLY A 61 -37.06 -62.68 79.40
CA GLY A 61 -38.38 -62.82 80.05
C GLY A 61 -38.71 -62.05 81.36
N GLY A 62 -39.89 -61.39 81.40
CA GLY A 62 -40.50 -60.83 82.62
C GLY A 62 -41.53 -59.71 82.34
N VAL A 63 -42.64 -59.64 83.09
CA VAL A 63 -43.77 -58.69 82.88
C VAL A 63 -43.85 -57.63 83.99
N ALA A 64 -44.18 -56.37 83.64
CA ALA A 64 -44.64 -55.31 84.55
C ALA A 64 -45.49 -54.24 83.80
N GLU A 65 -46.26 -53.42 84.52
CA GLU A 65 -47.26 -52.45 83.99
C GLU A 65 -46.75 -50.98 83.98
N PRO A 66 -47.38 -50.04 83.21
CA PRO A 66 -46.88 -48.67 82.99
C PRO A 66 -47.58 -47.54 83.82
N GLU A 67 -46.96 -46.35 83.83
CA GLU A 67 -47.44 -45.09 84.45
C GLU A 67 -48.00 -44.06 83.42
N PRO A 68 -48.72 -42.99 83.85
CA PRO A 68 -49.42 -42.04 82.96
C PRO A 68 -48.55 -40.91 82.36
N SER A 69 -49.07 -40.21 81.33
CA SER A 69 -48.39 -39.19 80.51
C SER A 69 -49.17 -37.86 80.34
N LEU A 70 -48.64 -36.94 79.51
CA LEU A 70 -49.02 -35.53 79.34
C LEU A 70 -49.13 -35.18 77.83
N GLU A 71 -50.02 -34.24 77.46
CA GLU A 71 -50.43 -33.91 76.07
C GLU A 71 -50.65 -32.39 75.88
N ILE A 72 -50.22 -31.80 74.74
CA ILE A 72 -50.47 -30.39 74.37
C ILE A 72 -51.75 -30.26 73.51
N VAL A 73 -52.51 -29.17 73.72
CA VAL A 73 -53.68 -28.83 72.89
C VAL A 73 -53.68 -27.33 72.52
N PRO A 74 -53.84 -26.95 71.23
CA PRO A 74 -53.87 -27.82 70.04
C PRO A 74 -52.49 -28.43 69.71
N ASP A 75 -52.48 -29.43 68.85
CA ASP A 75 -51.27 -30.07 68.30
C ASP A 75 -50.57 -29.22 67.22
N SER A 76 -51.26 -28.21 66.67
CA SER A 76 -50.73 -27.30 65.67
C SER A 76 -51.40 -25.90 65.68
N VAL A 77 -50.67 -24.88 65.22
CA VAL A 77 -51.20 -23.55 64.89
C VAL A 77 -50.37 -22.89 63.77
N THR A 78 -50.99 -21.97 63.02
CA THR A 78 -50.33 -21.12 62.02
C THR A 78 -50.56 -19.65 62.35
N LEU A 79 -49.51 -18.83 62.25
CA LEU A 79 -49.51 -17.38 62.47
C LEU A 79 -49.15 -16.66 61.17
N THR A 80 -49.78 -15.52 60.87
CA THR A 80 -49.73 -14.84 59.56
C THR A 80 -48.93 -13.54 59.52
N HIS A 81 -48.42 -13.05 60.66
CA HIS A 81 -47.56 -11.85 60.72
C HIS A 81 -46.53 -11.93 61.86
N ILE A 82 -45.46 -11.15 61.77
CA ILE A 82 -44.43 -11.10 62.82
C ILE A 82 -44.99 -10.38 64.07
N GLY A 83 -44.74 -10.96 65.24
CA GLY A 83 -45.27 -10.47 66.52
C GLY A 83 -46.64 -11.04 66.93
N GLU A 84 -47.33 -11.76 66.06
CA GLU A 84 -48.60 -12.44 66.39
C GLU A 84 -48.42 -13.41 67.57
N ARG A 85 -49.45 -13.55 68.43
CA ARG A 85 -49.39 -14.38 69.65
C ARG A 85 -50.53 -15.40 69.74
N PHE A 86 -50.19 -16.65 70.07
CA PHE A 86 -51.14 -17.73 70.32
C PHE A 86 -50.79 -18.50 71.61
N ALA A 87 -51.80 -18.98 72.35
CA ALA A 87 -51.63 -19.64 73.64
C ALA A 87 -51.92 -21.14 73.56
N PHE A 88 -50.94 -21.97 73.92
CA PHE A 88 -51.11 -23.41 74.05
C PHE A 88 -51.56 -23.82 75.45
N THR A 89 -52.24 -24.97 75.54
CA THR A 89 -52.70 -25.57 76.81
C THR A 89 -52.25 -27.02 76.93
N VAL A 90 -52.37 -27.63 78.12
CA VAL A 90 -51.88 -28.98 78.41
C VAL A 90 -52.94 -29.79 79.15
N ARG A 91 -52.96 -31.11 78.89
CA ARG A 91 -53.81 -32.12 79.55
C ARG A 91 -52.94 -33.26 80.09
N GLY A 92 -53.35 -33.89 81.19
CA GLY A 92 -52.56 -34.93 81.87
C GLY A 92 -51.45 -34.38 82.77
N GLY A 93 -50.60 -35.28 83.29
CA GLY A 93 -49.53 -34.98 84.26
C GLY A 93 -49.90 -35.28 85.74
N THR A 94 -48.88 -35.52 86.56
CA THR A 94 -49.06 -35.74 88.02
C THR A 94 -49.17 -34.41 88.76
N GLY A 95 -50.31 -34.18 89.43
CA GLY A 95 -50.77 -32.88 89.93
C GLY A 95 -50.02 -32.23 91.11
N SER A 96 -48.69 -32.21 91.09
CA SER A 96 -47.82 -31.41 91.98
C SER A 96 -46.75 -30.61 91.25
N ASP A 97 -46.45 -30.93 89.99
CA ASP A 97 -45.24 -30.45 89.31
C ASP A 97 -45.55 -29.43 88.21
N GLN A 98 -44.70 -28.40 88.09
CA GLN A 98 -44.92 -27.28 87.18
C GLN A 98 -44.43 -27.57 85.76
N VAL A 99 -45.36 -27.57 84.79
CA VAL A 99 -45.05 -27.74 83.36
C VAL A 99 -44.16 -26.60 82.86
N ARG A 100 -43.13 -26.93 82.09
CA ARG A 100 -42.19 -25.98 81.45
C ARG A 100 -42.38 -25.97 79.94
N TRP A 101 -42.43 -24.76 79.37
CA TRP A 101 -42.53 -24.52 77.94
C TRP A 101 -41.18 -24.17 77.32
N SER A 102 -40.94 -24.60 76.08
CA SER A 102 -39.76 -24.22 75.29
C SER A 102 -40.04 -24.30 73.78
N SER A 103 -39.60 -23.31 72.99
CA SER A 103 -39.57 -23.41 71.53
C SER A 103 -38.31 -24.16 71.09
N ARG A 104 -38.43 -25.01 70.05
CA ARG A 104 -37.29 -25.67 69.41
C ARG A 104 -36.48 -24.71 68.52
N ASP A 105 -37.10 -23.63 68.03
CA ASP A 105 -36.44 -22.60 67.23
C ASP A 105 -36.98 -21.21 67.58
N THR A 106 -36.18 -20.44 68.31
CA THR A 106 -36.53 -19.08 68.74
C THR A 106 -36.44 -18.02 67.64
N THR A 107 -35.93 -18.38 66.45
CA THR A 107 -35.96 -17.49 65.27
C THR A 107 -37.32 -17.53 64.57
N VAL A 108 -38.00 -18.68 64.57
CA VAL A 108 -39.38 -18.82 64.06
C VAL A 108 -40.38 -18.23 65.05
N PHE A 109 -40.33 -18.66 66.31
CA PHE A 109 -41.20 -18.12 67.37
C PHE A 109 -40.60 -18.33 68.77
N VAL A 110 -40.92 -17.43 69.71
CA VAL A 110 -40.59 -17.58 71.14
C VAL A 110 -41.84 -17.98 71.93
N VAL A 111 -41.71 -18.88 72.91
CA VAL A 111 -42.79 -19.23 73.85
C VAL A 111 -42.46 -18.68 75.24
N ASP A 112 -43.45 -18.07 75.92
CA ASP A 112 -43.29 -17.64 77.31
C ASP A 112 -43.62 -18.77 78.31
N GLY A 113 -43.34 -18.53 79.59
CA GLY A 113 -43.55 -19.51 80.67
C GLY A 113 -45.01 -19.93 80.91
N ASN A 114 -45.98 -19.27 80.27
CA ASN A 114 -47.40 -19.61 80.34
C ASN A 114 -47.89 -20.34 79.07
N GLY A 115 -47.04 -20.54 78.06
CA GLY A 115 -47.39 -21.22 76.82
C GLY A 115 -47.80 -20.31 75.66
N PHE A 116 -47.59 -18.97 75.75
CA PHE A 116 -47.85 -18.08 74.61
C PHE A 116 -46.68 -18.10 73.62
N ALA A 117 -46.87 -18.76 72.48
CA ALA A 117 -46.04 -18.61 71.28
C ALA A 117 -46.20 -17.20 70.69
N THR A 118 -45.10 -16.60 70.24
CA THR A 118 -45.05 -15.27 69.61
C THR A 118 -44.15 -15.31 68.37
N ALA A 119 -44.69 -15.00 67.20
CA ALA A 119 -44.00 -15.06 65.91
C ALA A 119 -42.75 -14.16 65.86
N ARG A 120 -41.67 -14.65 65.24
CA ARG A 120 -40.37 -13.96 65.12
C ARG A 120 -39.74 -14.04 63.72
N GLY A 121 -40.10 -15.04 62.92
CA GLY A 121 -39.64 -15.21 61.55
C GLY A 121 -40.39 -16.34 60.85
N ASN A 122 -40.38 -16.35 59.52
CA ASN A 122 -41.08 -17.38 58.74
C ASN A 122 -40.46 -18.77 58.93
N GLY A 123 -41.30 -19.80 59.02
CA GLY A 123 -40.86 -21.18 59.14
C GLY A 123 -41.87 -22.10 59.81
N SER A 124 -41.39 -23.22 60.35
CA SER A 124 -42.20 -24.16 61.14
C SER A 124 -41.33 -24.82 62.19
N ALA A 125 -41.71 -24.70 63.46
CA ALA A 125 -40.94 -25.19 64.59
C ALA A 125 -41.87 -25.75 65.68
N TYR A 126 -41.31 -26.56 66.57
CA TYR A 126 -42.09 -27.24 67.61
C TYR A 126 -42.07 -26.46 68.91
N VAL A 127 -43.25 -26.23 69.50
CA VAL A 127 -43.39 -25.88 70.92
C VAL A 127 -43.39 -27.17 71.73
N ARG A 128 -42.67 -27.21 72.84
CA ARG A 128 -42.58 -28.35 73.75
C ARG A 128 -43.09 -27.96 75.13
N ALA A 129 -43.84 -28.87 75.75
CA ALA A 129 -44.27 -28.80 77.14
C ALA A 129 -43.75 -30.04 77.88
N ALA A 130 -43.30 -29.90 79.13
CA ALA A 130 -42.80 -31.02 79.93
C ALA A 130 -42.98 -30.82 81.43
N ASP A 131 -43.35 -31.89 82.15
CA ASP A 131 -43.21 -31.99 83.61
C ASP A 131 -41.95 -32.80 83.98
N LEU A 132 -41.87 -33.34 85.21
CA LEU A 132 -40.72 -34.14 85.66
C LEU A 132 -40.70 -35.59 85.14
N LYS A 133 -41.81 -36.09 84.58
CA LYS A 133 -41.97 -37.49 84.14
C LYS A 133 -42.25 -37.63 82.64
N SER A 134 -42.82 -36.61 82.01
CA SER A 134 -43.46 -36.70 80.70
C SER A 134 -43.35 -35.38 79.92
N ALA A 135 -43.44 -35.46 78.59
CA ALA A 135 -43.30 -34.32 77.70
C ALA A 135 -43.94 -34.58 76.34
N ASP A 136 -44.45 -33.51 75.72
CA ASP A 136 -45.12 -33.54 74.42
C ASP A 136 -44.79 -32.29 73.57
N HIS A 137 -45.17 -32.30 72.29
CA HIS A 137 -44.80 -31.27 71.30
C HIS A 137 -45.94 -30.95 70.33
N ALA A 138 -46.16 -29.65 70.07
CA ALA A 138 -47.08 -29.15 69.06
C ALA A 138 -46.34 -28.29 68.01
N VAL A 139 -46.90 -28.11 66.82
CA VAL A 139 -46.30 -27.34 65.72
C VAL A 139 -46.77 -25.89 65.75
N VAL A 140 -45.83 -24.94 65.62
CA VAL A 140 -46.11 -23.55 65.27
C VAL A 140 -45.55 -23.29 63.89
N GLN A 141 -46.42 -22.94 62.94
CA GLN A 141 -46.04 -22.41 61.64
C GLN A 141 -46.14 -20.88 61.65
N VAL A 142 -45.22 -20.20 60.99
CA VAL A 142 -45.24 -18.74 60.79
C VAL A 142 -45.05 -18.48 59.31
N HIS A 143 -46.00 -17.79 58.70
CA HIS A 143 -45.99 -17.45 57.28
C HIS A 143 -46.58 -16.06 57.09
N GLN A 144 -45.70 -15.06 57.02
CA GLN A 144 -46.07 -13.67 56.75
C GLN A 144 -46.91 -13.57 55.48
N VAL A 145 -48.06 -12.92 55.60
CA VAL A 145 -48.92 -12.49 54.50
C VAL A 145 -48.78 -10.97 54.36
N ALA A 146 -48.75 -10.47 53.13
CA ALA A 146 -48.74 -9.04 52.86
C ALA A 146 -50.09 -8.40 53.24
N ASP A 147 -50.04 -7.20 53.80
CA ASP A 147 -51.20 -6.44 54.31
C ASP A 147 -51.22 -4.99 53.78
N ALA A 148 -50.05 -4.40 53.52
CA ALA A 148 -49.92 -3.02 53.04
C ALA A 148 -48.78 -2.80 52.02
N LEU A 149 -48.96 -1.79 51.17
CA LEU A 149 -47.93 -1.22 50.28
C LEU A 149 -47.64 0.23 50.70
N GLU A 150 -46.37 0.59 50.88
CA GLU A 150 -45.89 1.94 51.21
C GLU A 150 -45.13 2.51 49.99
N PRO A 151 -45.62 3.57 49.31
CA PRO A 151 -44.99 4.10 48.10
C PRO A 151 -43.77 4.99 48.37
N PHE A 152 -42.88 5.09 47.38
CA PHE A 152 -41.81 6.09 47.31
C PHE A 152 -41.55 6.53 45.86
N GLY A 153 -40.90 7.69 45.69
CA GLY A 153 -40.74 8.34 44.38
C GLY A 153 -42.00 9.11 43.93
N GLU A 154 -42.89 9.49 44.86
CA GLU A 154 -44.09 10.27 44.55
C GLU A 154 -43.83 11.77 44.34
N GLY A 155 -44.68 12.43 43.55
CA GLY A 155 -44.71 13.88 43.39
C GLY A 155 -43.70 14.47 42.39
N GLN A 156 -42.92 13.60 41.74
CA GLN A 156 -41.86 13.99 40.80
C GLN A 156 -42.38 14.63 39.51
N GLN A 157 -41.48 15.32 38.80
CA GLN A 157 -41.75 15.95 37.51
C GLN A 157 -40.67 15.57 36.49
N ALA A 158 -41.06 15.47 35.21
CA ALA A 158 -40.15 15.27 34.08
C ALA A 158 -40.84 15.71 32.77
N ALA A 159 -40.09 15.95 31.69
CA ALA A 159 -40.70 16.13 30.37
C ALA A 159 -41.48 14.86 29.94
N ARG A 160 -42.57 15.02 29.19
CA ARG A 160 -43.32 13.88 28.64
C ARG A 160 -42.40 12.92 27.85
N GLY A 161 -42.57 11.61 28.03
CA GLY A 161 -41.72 10.62 27.38
C GLY A 161 -40.33 10.41 28.01
N LEU A 162 -39.99 11.12 29.09
CA LEU A 162 -38.85 10.80 29.95
C LEU A 162 -39.29 10.07 31.22
N SER A 163 -38.33 9.48 31.95
CA SER A 163 -38.56 8.91 33.28
C SER A 163 -38.30 9.95 34.38
N PRO A 164 -39.00 9.90 35.53
CA PRO A 164 -38.70 10.74 36.70
C PRO A 164 -37.24 10.58 37.20
N PRO A 165 -36.64 11.60 37.85
CA PRO A 165 -35.25 11.56 38.33
C PRO A 165 -34.95 10.52 39.42
N ASP A 166 -35.83 10.39 40.42
CA ASP A 166 -35.68 9.45 41.54
C ASP A 166 -36.37 8.10 41.26
N PRO A 167 -35.81 6.97 41.73
CA PRO A 167 -36.43 5.64 41.59
C PRO A 167 -37.84 5.53 42.18
N VAL A 168 -38.74 4.90 41.44
CA VAL A 168 -40.15 4.73 41.79
C VAL A 168 -40.43 3.30 42.25
N GLY A 169 -41.20 3.14 43.33
CA GLY A 169 -41.50 1.81 43.86
C GLY A 169 -42.33 1.79 45.14
N VAL A 170 -42.42 0.61 45.75
CA VAL A 170 -43.15 0.37 47.00
C VAL A 170 -42.38 -0.53 47.97
N ARG A 171 -42.71 -0.44 49.26
CA ARG A 171 -42.34 -1.42 50.28
C ARG A 171 -43.57 -2.24 50.69
N VAL A 172 -43.43 -3.57 50.69
CA VAL A 172 -44.46 -4.53 51.11
C VAL A 172 -44.32 -4.87 52.59
N LEU A 173 -45.40 -4.71 53.35
CA LEU A 173 -45.45 -4.91 54.81
C LEU A 173 -46.54 -5.93 55.21
N ASP A 174 -46.33 -6.64 56.31
CA ASP A 174 -47.36 -7.47 56.97
C ASP A 174 -48.21 -6.65 57.97
N ALA A 175 -49.26 -7.28 58.51
CA ALA A 175 -50.18 -6.65 59.47
C ALA A 175 -49.51 -6.24 60.82
N GLY A 176 -48.27 -6.64 61.06
CA GLY A 176 -47.43 -6.18 62.17
C GLY A 176 -46.52 -4.99 61.81
N GLY A 177 -46.51 -4.56 60.55
CA GLY A 177 -45.61 -3.54 60.01
C GLY A 177 -44.20 -4.04 59.70
N ALA A 178 -43.98 -5.35 59.62
CA ALA A 178 -42.69 -5.93 59.25
C ALA A 178 -42.61 -6.16 57.72
N PRO A 179 -41.44 -5.98 57.08
CA PRO A 179 -41.30 -6.19 55.64
C PRO A 179 -41.53 -7.66 55.25
N VAL A 180 -42.11 -7.87 54.06
CA VAL A 180 -42.37 -9.21 53.50
C VAL A 180 -41.60 -9.40 52.20
N SER A 181 -40.78 -10.46 52.16
CA SER A 181 -39.91 -10.80 51.02
C SER A 181 -40.57 -11.82 50.08
N GLY A 182 -40.31 -11.71 48.78
CA GLY A 182 -40.78 -12.61 47.74
C GLY A 182 -42.19 -12.34 47.19
N VAL A 183 -42.88 -11.31 47.68
CA VAL A 183 -44.26 -10.97 47.26
C VAL A 183 -44.24 -10.39 45.84
N ALA A 184 -45.06 -10.93 44.95
CA ALA A 184 -45.18 -10.42 43.58
C ALA A 184 -45.96 -9.10 43.56
N VAL A 185 -45.27 -8.01 43.28
CA VAL A 185 -45.81 -6.65 43.10
C VAL A 185 -45.88 -6.34 41.61
N ARG A 186 -47.07 -5.97 41.14
CA ARG A 186 -47.35 -5.62 39.74
C ARG A 186 -47.48 -4.11 39.60
N PHE A 187 -46.81 -3.55 38.60
CA PHE A 187 -46.81 -2.11 38.27
C PHE A 187 -47.43 -1.92 36.88
N GLU A 188 -48.45 -1.06 36.75
CA GLU A 188 -49.11 -0.75 35.47
C GLU A 188 -49.31 0.77 35.29
N ALA A 189 -49.09 1.28 34.09
CA ALA A 189 -49.32 2.69 33.78
C ALA A 189 -50.81 3.02 33.79
N GLY A 190 -51.21 3.98 34.62
CA GLY A 190 -52.58 4.42 34.83
C GLY A 190 -52.96 5.65 34.00
N VAL A 191 -53.38 6.71 34.68
CA VAL A 191 -53.80 7.97 34.04
C VAL A 191 -52.61 8.60 33.32
N GLY A 192 -52.80 8.97 32.05
CA GLY A 192 -51.78 9.60 31.20
C GLY A 192 -50.86 8.60 30.46
N GLY A 193 -50.78 7.36 30.92
CA GLY A 193 -50.05 6.27 30.26
C GLY A 193 -48.54 6.25 30.56
N GLY A 194 -47.77 5.71 29.61
CA GLY A 194 -46.31 5.53 29.75
C GLY A 194 -45.84 4.10 29.50
N ARG A 195 -44.57 3.84 29.79
CA ARG A 195 -43.93 2.51 29.73
C ARG A 195 -43.40 2.17 31.12
N VAL A 196 -43.59 0.91 31.55
CA VAL A 196 -43.23 0.44 32.90
C VAL A 196 -42.48 -0.87 32.78
N GLU A 197 -41.20 -0.88 33.13
CA GLU A 197 -40.35 -2.07 33.03
C GLU A 197 -39.40 -2.20 34.23
N PRO A 198 -39.30 -3.40 34.86
CA PRO A 198 -40.22 -4.54 34.73
C PRO A 198 -41.57 -4.30 35.43
N GLY A 199 -42.69 -4.53 34.74
CA GLY A 199 -44.05 -4.40 35.28
C GLY A 199 -44.47 -5.46 36.31
N LEU A 200 -43.59 -6.39 36.68
CA LEU A 200 -43.79 -7.37 37.74
C LEU A 200 -42.46 -7.62 38.46
N VAL A 201 -42.44 -7.41 39.78
CA VAL A 201 -41.24 -7.44 40.63
C VAL A 201 -41.55 -8.23 41.90
N HIS A 202 -40.64 -9.09 42.34
CA HIS A 202 -40.75 -9.71 43.66
C HIS A 202 -40.07 -8.84 44.70
N SER A 203 -40.73 -8.60 45.84
CA SER A 203 -40.17 -7.81 46.94
C SER A 203 -38.89 -8.43 47.50
N ASP A 204 -37.92 -7.58 47.86
CA ASP A 204 -36.65 -8.02 48.43
C ASP A 204 -36.72 -8.30 49.95
N ASN A 205 -35.58 -8.58 50.58
CA ASN A 205 -35.50 -8.84 52.02
C ASN A 205 -35.75 -7.60 52.92
N ALA A 206 -35.83 -6.39 52.34
CA ALA A 206 -36.31 -5.17 52.98
C ALA A 206 -37.76 -4.82 52.58
N GLY A 207 -38.44 -5.72 51.85
CA GLY A 207 -39.79 -5.57 51.32
C GLY A 207 -39.88 -4.71 50.07
N LEU A 208 -38.77 -4.26 49.47
CA LEU A 208 -38.76 -3.28 48.38
C LEU A 208 -39.03 -3.92 47.02
N ALA A 209 -39.86 -3.26 46.22
CA ALA A 209 -40.06 -3.50 44.79
C ALA A 209 -39.92 -2.16 44.05
N VAL A 210 -39.07 -2.13 43.02
CA VAL A 210 -38.71 -0.93 42.23
C VAL A 210 -38.96 -1.21 40.75
N THR A 211 -39.44 -0.22 40.00
CA THR A 211 -39.61 -0.30 38.54
C THR A 211 -39.11 0.99 37.87
N GLU A 212 -38.69 0.91 36.60
CA GLU A 212 -38.54 2.11 35.78
C GLU A 212 -39.90 2.49 35.19
N TRP A 213 -40.24 3.77 35.21
CA TRP A 213 -41.47 4.31 34.64
C TRP A 213 -41.16 5.52 33.76
N THR A 214 -41.39 5.39 32.46
CA THR A 214 -41.33 6.49 31.50
C THR A 214 -42.72 7.10 31.36
N LEU A 215 -42.83 8.42 31.58
CA LEU A 215 -44.12 9.14 31.59
C LEU A 215 -44.78 9.15 30.20
N GLY A 216 -46.12 9.10 30.19
CA GLY A 216 -46.90 9.12 28.95
C GLY A 216 -46.79 10.43 28.15
N PRO A 217 -47.28 10.44 26.89
CA PRO A 217 -47.14 11.57 25.96
C PRO A 217 -48.06 12.78 26.25
N VAL A 218 -48.84 12.73 27.33
CA VAL A 218 -49.82 13.76 27.71
C VAL A 218 -49.31 14.54 28.92
N PRO A 219 -49.11 15.86 28.84
CA PRO A 219 -48.73 16.68 29.99
C PRO A 219 -49.77 16.66 31.12
N GLY A 220 -49.33 17.00 32.34
CA GLY A 220 -50.14 17.01 33.56
C GLY A 220 -49.96 15.76 34.42
N ARG A 221 -50.94 15.48 35.29
CA ARG A 221 -50.88 14.37 36.27
C ARG A 221 -50.85 13.01 35.57
N GLN A 222 -49.77 12.28 35.82
CA GLN A 222 -49.52 10.90 35.41
C GLN A 222 -49.68 9.97 36.65
N THR A 223 -50.14 8.72 36.46
CA THR A 223 -50.18 7.72 37.56
C THR A 223 -49.62 6.36 37.19
N LEU A 224 -49.05 5.69 38.19
CA LEU A 224 -48.56 4.33 38.16
C LEU A 224 -49.32 3.52 39.21
N ALA A 225 -50.18 2.60 38.75
CA ALA A 225 -50.93 1.70 39.62
C ALA A 225 -50.03 0.56 40.12
N VAL A 226 -50.13 0.25 41.42
CA VAL A 226 -49.33 -0.78 42.08
C VAL A 226 -50.21 -1.72 42.89
N SER A 227 -50.11 -3.02 42.62
CA SER A 227 -50.94 -4.06 43.24
C SER A 227 -50.12 -5.29 43.66
N ALA A 228 -50.60 -6.01 44.68
CA ALA A 228 -50.04 -7.27 45.17
C ALA A 228 -51.17 -8.20 45.64
N GLU A 229 -50.97 -9.52 45.59
CA GLU A 229 -52.01 -10.48 45.98
C GLU A 229 -52.41 -10.32 47.46
N GLY A 230 -53.71 -10.12 47.71
CA GLY A 230 -54.27 -9.93 49.05
C GLY A 230 -54.26 -8.49 49.59
N VAL A 231 -53.53 -7.57 48.94
CA VAL A 231 -53.35 -6.18 49.40
C VAL A 231 -54.18 -5.20 48.57
N ALA A 232 -54.55 -4.06 49.15
CA ALA A 232 -55.20 -2.98 48.42
C ALA A 232 -54.25 -2.31 47.40
N GLU A 233 -54.77 -2.02 46.22
CA GLU A 233 -54.08 -1.29 45.14
C GLU A 233 -53.86 0.19 45.50
N ILE A 234 -52.72 0.75 45.09
CA ILE A 234 -52.37 2.16 45.28
C ILE A 234 -51.90 2.81 43.97
N GLU A 235 -52.01 4.13 43.85
CA GLU A 235 -51.39 4.92 42.76
C GLU A 235 -50.16 5.66 43.29
N ILE A 236 -49.04 5.61 42.56
CA ILE A 236 -47.94 6.58 42.66
C ILE A 236 -48.19 7.68 41.63
N VAL A 237 -47.98 8.94 42.01
CA VAL A 237 -48.26 10.11 41.16
C VAL A 237 -46.99 10.83 40.70
N ALA A 238 -46.93 11.22 39.43
CA ALA A 238 -45.93 12.12 38.86
C ALA A 238 -46.58 13.17 37.94
N THR A 239 -45.81 14.13 37.44
CA THR A 239 -46.27 15.16 36.49
C THR A 239 -45.41 15.17 35.23
N ALA A 240 -46.03 15.03 34.06
CA ALA A 240 -45.37 15.25 32.78
C ALA A 240 -45.47 16.74 32.39
N LEU A 241 -44.34 17.36 32.08
CA LEU A 241 -44.25 18.73 31.54
C LEU A 241 -44.23 18.70 30.01
N GLU A 242 -44.59 19.81 29.36
CA GLU A 242 -44.18 20.05 27.97
C GLU A 242 -42.64 20.23 27.91
N PRO A 243 -41.94 19.78 26.84
CA PRO A 243 -40.48 19.79 26.83
C PRO A 243 -39.84 21.18 26.91
N ASP A 244 -40.49 22.23 26.40
CA ASP A 244 -40.03 23.62 26.53
C ASP A 244 -40.27 24.20 27.94
N GLU A 245 -41.35 23.81 28.61
CA GLU A 245 -41.58 24.11 30.04
C GLU A 245 -40.58 23.38 30.97
N ALA A 246 -39.99 22.27 30.51
CA ALA A 246 -39.02 21.48 31.27
C ALA A 246 -37.56 21.99 31.18
N VAL A 247 -37.28 22.99 30.33
CA VAL A 247 -35.93 23.59 30.24
C VAL A 247 -35.74 24.58 31.38
N ALA A 248 -34.77 24.30 32.25
CA ALA A 248 -34.37 25.17 33.35
C ALA A 248 -33.10 25.98 33.02
N SER A 249 -32.22 25.48 32.15
CA SER A 249 -30.97 26.16 31.77
C SER A 249 -30.47 25.77 30.38
N PHE A 250 -29.54 26.59 29.86
CA PHE A 250 -28.81 26.34 28.63
C PHE A 250 -27.30 26.28 28.92
N ASP A 251 -26.60 25.42 28.19
CA ASP A 251 -25.14 25.33 28.16
C ASP A 251 -24.66 25.54 26.71
N VAL A 252 -23.79 26.51 26.47
CA VAL A 252 -23.42 26.97 25.12
C VAL A 252 -22.29 26.08 24.58
N ARG A 253 -22.47 25.55 23.37
CA ARG A 253 -21.57 24.53 22.77
C ARG A 253 -20.82 25.04 21.55
N ALA A 254 -21.39 26.00 20.83
CA ALA A 254 -20.72 26.81 19.80
C ALA A 254 -21.47 28.13 19.65
N GLY A 255 -20.86 29.14 19.03
CA GLY A 255 -21.47 30.45 18.81
C GLY A 255 -20.80 31.62 19.53
N GLU A 256 -20.42 31.42 20.79
CA GLU A 256 -20.02 32.48 21.72
C GLU A 256 -18.62 33.07 21.47
N ASP A 257 -18.47 34.37 21.72
CA ASP A 257 -17.27 35.20 21.53
C ASP A 257 -16.58 35.10 20.15
N GLN A 258 -17.32 34.62 19.15
CA GLN A 258 -16.94 34.69 17.75
C GLN A 258 -16.94 36.14 17.24
N TRP A 259 -16.37 36.32 16.05
CA TRP A 259 -16.44 37.56 15.30
C TRP A 259 -16.77 37.30 13.83
N ALA A 260 -17.36 38.29 13.19
CA ALA A 260 -17.56 38.32 11.74
C ALA A 260 -17.41 39.75 11.22
N TRP A 261 -17.34 39.91 9.90
CA TRP A 261 -17.49 41.22 9.28
C TRP A 261 -18.92 41.74 9.47
N SER A 262 -19.07 43.06 9.66
CA SER A 262 -20.37 43.72 9.82
C SER A 262 -21.33 43.34 8.67
N GLY A 263 -22.51 42.81 8.99
CA GLY A 263 -23.46 42.29 7.99
C GLY A 263 -23.24 40.85 7.52
N ARG A 264 -22.40 40.04 8.19
CA ARG A 264 -22.09 38.64 7.81
C ARG A 264 -22.40 37.61 8.90
N ALA A 265 -22.54 36.37 8.46
CA ALA A 265 -22.67 35.19 9.32
C ALA A 265 -21.42 34.93 10.17
N LEU A 266 -21.60 34.40 11.37
CA LEU A 266 -20.54 33.77 12.14
C LEU A 266 -19.99 32.53 11.42
N ALA A 267 -18.73 32.20 11.68
CA ALA A 267 -18.04 31.09 11.00
C ALA A 267 -18.55 29.71 11.47
N GLU A 268 -18.86 29.58 12.76
CA GLU A 268 -19.57 28.43 13.32
C GLU A 268 -21.00 28.84 13.71
N PRO A 269 -22.01 27.98 13.49
CA PRO A 269 -23.37 28.24 13.94
C PRO A 269 -23.44 28.27 15.47
N VAL A 270 -24.44 28.98 16.00
CA VAL A 270 -24.74 28.97 17.43
C VAL A 270 -25.39 27.63 17.78
N VAL A 271 -24.87 26.96 18.81
CA VAL A 271 -25.37 25.66 19.29
C VAL A 271 -25.50 25.71 20.81
N VAL A 272 -26.67 25.35 21.34
CA VAL A 272 -26.93 25.25 22.78
C VAL A 272 -27.44 23.86 23.16
N LEU A 273 -27.13 23.44 24.37
CA LEU A 273 -27.70 22.28 25.04
C LEU A 273 -28.80 22.74 26.02
N ALA A 274 -30.04 22.31 25.81
CA ALA A 274 -31.16 22.56 26.71
C ALA A 274 -31.20 21.51 27.85
N MET A 275 -31.27 21.96 29.10
CA MET A 275 -31.19 21.10 30.29
C MET A 275 -32.29 21.39 31.32
N ASP A 276 -32.71 20.36 32.06
CA ASP A 276 -33.66 20.47 33.18
C ASP A 276 -32.98 20.90 34.50
N GLU A 277 -33.74 20.97 35.60
CA GLU A 277 -33.22 21.37 36.93
C GLU A 277 -32.14 20.40 37.47
N ASP A 278 -32.11 19.15 37.00
CA ASP A 278 -31.11 18.13 37.36
C ASP A 278 -29.87 18.16 36.45
N GLY A 279 -29.86 18.99 35.41
CA GLY A 279 -28.79 19.06 34.41
C GLY A 279 -28.85 17.96 33.35
N ARG A 280 -30.01 17.31 33.15
CA ARG A 280 -30.22 16.30 32.11
C ARG A 280 -30.66 16.94 30.80
N PRO A 281 -30.27 16.40 29.63
CA PRO A 281 -30.69 16.95 28.34
C PRO A 281 -32.20 16.82 28.14
N VAL A 282 -32.84 17.87 27.61
CA VAL A 282 -34.28 17.93 27.36
C VAL A 282 -34.55 17.84 25.85
N PRO A 283 -34.95 16.66 25.31
CA PRO A 283 -35.22 16.48 23.89
C PRO A 283 -36.65 16.97 23.52
N GLY A 284 -36.80 17.51 22.31
CA GLY A 284 -38.09 17.98 21.81
C GLY A 284 -38.55 19.35 22.33
N ALA A 285 -37.70 20.08 23.06
CA ALA A 285 -37.95 21.45 23.48
C ALA A 285 -37.85 22.41 22.29
N THR A 286 -38.75 23.39 22.18
CA THR A 286 -38.66 24.44 21.15
C THR A 286 -37.80 25.57 21.67
N VAL A 287 -36.59 25.68 21.13
CA VAL A 287 -35.60 26.72 21.45
C VAL A 287 -35.73 27.86 20.44
N ARG A 288 -35.78 29.10 20.93
CA ARG A 288 -35.96 30.32 20.15
C ARG A 288 -34.75 31.24 20.25
N PHE A 289 -34.35 31.80 19.12
CA PHE A 289 -33.19 32.66 18.94
C PHE A 289 -33.65 34.07 18.55
N GLU A 290 -33.30 35.10 19.33
CA GLU A 290 -33.68 36.50 19.10
C GLU A 290 -32.46 37.43 19.13
N PRO A 291 -31.97 37.94 17.99
CA PRO A 291 -30.84 38.87 17.97
C PRO A 291 -31.22 40.23 18.56
N GLY A 292 -30.33 40.84 19.35
CA GLY A 292 -30.58 42.11 20.05
C GLY A 292 -30.58 43.37 19.16
N GLY A 293 -30.26 43.22 17.88
CA GLY A 293 -30.21 44.29 16.87
C GLY A 293 -30.90 43.88 15.57
N THR A 294 -30.44 44.44 14.45
CA THR A 294 -30.94 44.15 13.09
C THR A 294 -30.25 42.95 12.42
N GLY A 295 -29.60 42.09 13.22
CA GLY A 295 -29.05 40.82 12.76
C GLY A 295 -30.13 39.82 12.36
N ILE A 296 -29.74 38.78 11.63
CA ILE A 296 -30.64 37.75 11.10
C ILE A 296 -30.22 36.39 11.67
N VAL A 297 -31.17 35.56 12.09
CA VAL A 297 -30.95 34.17 12.50
C VAL A 297 -31.78 33.23 11.65
N ASP A 298 -31.23 32.07 11.32
CA ASP A 298 -31.92 31.04 10.52
C ASP A 298 -31.52 29.63 10.99
N PRO A 299 -32.46 28.82 11.54
CA PRO A 299 -33.86 29.18 11.83
C PRO A 299 -34.01 30.04 13.09
N GLU A 300 -35.04 30.90 13.14
CA GLU A 300 -35.45 31.66 14.35
C GLU A 300 -35.84 30.74 15.53
N THR A 301 -36.23 29.50 15.24
CA THR A 301 -36.58 28.47 16.22
C THR A 301 -36.08 27.10 15.78
N ALA A 302 -35.43 26.35 16.68
CA ALA A 302 -35.05 24.95 16.46
C ALA A 302 -35.65 24.07 17.56
N VAL A 303 -35.97 22.81 17.23
CA VAL A 303 -36.39 21.81 18.21
C VAL A 303 -35.17 21.02 18.67
N SER A 304 -35.00 20.83 19.98
CA SER A 304 -33.85 20.10 20.52
C SER A 304 -33.86 18.61 20.14
N ASP A 305 -32.69 18.07 19.78
CA ASP A 305 -32.53 16.68 19.37
C ASP A 305 -32.55 15.68 20.55
N SER A 306 -32.29 14.39 20.30
CA SER A 306 -32.25 13.37 21.35
C SER A 306 -31.08 13.51 22.34
N ALA A 307 -30.14 14.43 22.11
CA ALA A 307 -29.09 14.84 23.03
C ALA A 307 -29.37 16.20 23.69
N GLY A 308 -30.53 16.83 23.42
CA GLY A 308 -30.91 18.14 23.93
C GLY A 308 -30.33 19.33 23.16
N LEU A 309 -29.70 19.12 22.01
CA LEU A 309 -29.01 20.16 21.24
C LEU A 309 -29.94 20.87 20.26
N ALA A 310 -29.86 22.20 20.21
CA ALA A 310 -30.53 23.06 19.23
C ALA A 310 -29.55 24.09 18.65
N ALA A 311 -29.75 24.48 17.39
CA ALA A 311 -28.78 25.31 16.65
C ALA A 311 -29.41 26.32 15.68
N THR A 312 -28.69 27.40 15.38
CA THR A 312 -29.04 28.40 14.36
C THR A 312 -27.80 29.01 13.71
N GLY A 313 -27.90 29.42 12.44
CA GLY A 313 -26.95 30.39 11.87
C GLY A 313 -27.26 31.80 12.40
N TRP A 314 -26.24 32.60 12.67
CA TRP A 314 -26.41 34.00 13.11
C TRP A 314 -25.58 34.96 12.23
N THR A 315 -26.27 35.90 11.58
CA THR A 315 -25.72 37.01 10.81
C THR A 315 -25.76 38.29 11.64
N LEU A 316 -24.59 38.91 11.83
CA LEU A 316 -24.42 40.15 12.57
C LEU A 316 -24.97 41.34 11.78
N GLU A 317 -25.43 42.39 12.48
CA GLU A 317 -25.84 43.63 11.81
C GLU A 317 -24.65 44.42 11.23
N THR A 318 -24.94 45.42 10.40
CA THR A 318 -23.94 46.23 9.68
C THR A 318 -23.22 47.28 10.55
N ALA A 319 -23.43 47.28 11.86
CA ALA A 319 -22.72 48.15 12.81
C ALA A 319 -21.59 47.37 13.49
N SER A 320 -20.37 47.92 13.45
CA SER A 320 -19.20 47.34 14.13
C SER A 320 -19.27 47.53 15.65
N GLY A 321 -18.75 46.54 16.38
CA GLY A 321 -18.83 46.45 17.84
C GLY A 321 -19.45 45.14 18.33
N PRO A 322 -19.59 44.96 19.66
CA PRO A 322 -20.19 43.78 20.26
C PRO A 322 -21.70 43.75 20.02
N GLN A 323 -22.22 42.57 19.69
CA GLN A 323 -23.63 42.27 19.46
C GLN A 323 -24.05 41.07 20.33
N THR A 324 -25.35 40.94 20.62
CA THR A 324 -25.90 39.84 21.44
C THR A 324 -27.00 39.07 20.73
N LEU A 325 -27.10 37.78 21.05
CA LEU A 325 -28.18 36.89 20.68
C LEU A 325 -28.80 36.29 21.93
N THR A 326 -30.10 36.48 22.14
CA THR A 326 -30.85 35.84 23.22
C THR A 326 -31.34 34.47 22.77
N VAL A 327 -31.07 33.43 23.55
CA VAL A 327 -31.58 32.07 23.33
C VAL A 327 -32.52 31.71 24.47
N SER A 328 -33.70 31.13 24.17
CA SER A 328 -34.75 30.88 25.17
C SER A 328 -35.62 29.66 24.90
N ALA A 329 -36.15 29.05 25.96
CA ALA A 329 -37.24 28.07 25.93
C ALA A 329 -38.00 28.13 27.27
N GLY A 330 -39.33 28.08 27.24
CA GLY A 330 -40.16 28.20 28.44
C GLY A 330 -39.88 29.48 29.23
N VAL A 331 -39.22 29.34 30.39
CA VAL A 331 -38.76 30.45 31.25
C VAL A 331 -37.24 30.59 31.32
N ALA A 332 -36.48 29.68 30.70
CA ALA A 332 -35.03 29.70 30.67
C ALA A 332 -34.52 30.59 29.52
N SER A 333 -33.41 31.31 29.77
CA SER A 333 -32.71 32.09 28.75
C SER A 333 -31.21 32.22 29.00
N VAL A 334 -30.45 32.40 27.93
CA VAL A 334 -29.03 32.75 27.93
C VAL A 334 -28.76 33.82 26.86
N GLU A 335 -27.84 34.75 27.12
CA GLU A 335 -27.34 35.70 26.11
C GLU A 335 -25.98 35.22 25.60
N ILE A 336 -25.77 35.29 24.30
CA ILE A 336 -24.53 34.89 23.61
C ILE A 336 -23.93 36.10 22.91
N THR A 337 -22.64 36.37 23.13
CA THR A 337 -21.92 37.52 22.55
C THR A 337 -21.20 37.18 21.25
N ALA A 338 -21.12 38.15 20.34
CA ALA A 338 -20.24 38.13 19.17
C ALA A 338 -19.75 39.55 18.82
N MET A 339 -18.71 39.65 17.98
CA MET A 339 -18.09 40.92 17.60
C MET A 339 -18.17 41.19 16.09
N ALA A 340 -18.89 42.23 15.68
CA ALA A 340 -18.86 42.72 14.31
C ALA A 340 -17.63 43.63 14.09
N ARG A 341 -16.88 43.39 13.01
CA ARG A 341 -15.71 44.20 12.63
C ARG A 341 -15.94 44.94 11.31
N ASP A 342 -15.34 46.11 11.19
CA ASP A 342 -15.28 46.83 9.91
C ASP A 342 -14.22 46.17 9.00
N PRO A 343 -14.54 45.79 7.74
CA PRO A 343 -13.54 45.30 6.79
C PRO A 343 -12.46 46.35 6.45
N ASP A 344 -12.77 47.65 6.50
CA ASP A 344 -11.82 48.71 6.14
C ASP A 344 -10.66 48.80 7.15
N ASP A 345 -10.89 48.46 8.43
CA ASP A 345 -9.88 48.43 9.50
C ASP A 345 -8.86 47.28 9.35
N ALA A 346 -9.12 46.30 8.48
CA ALA A 346 -8.30 45.10 8.32
C ALA A 346 -7.31 45.14 7.15
N VAL A 347 -7.39 46.17 6.30
CA VAL A 347 -6.64 46.26 5.03
C VAL A 347 -5.15 46.51 5.30
N ALA A 348 -4.32 45.50 5.04
CA ALA A 348 -2.87 45.57 5.18
C ALA A 348 -2.15 45.77 3.83
N SER A 349 -2.67 45.18 2.74
CA SER A 349 -2.21 45.44 1.37
C SER A 349 -3.35 45.73 0.40
N VAL A 350 -3.02 46.53 -0.62
CA VAL A 350 -3.80 46.73 -1.84
C VAL A 350 -2.85 46.44 -2.99
N GLU A 351 -3.14 45.40 -3.76
CA GLU A 351 -2.29 44.87 -4.83
C GLU A 351 -2.99 45.04 -6.18
N VAL A 352 -2.25 45.32 -7.26
CA VAL A 352 -2.79 45.21 -8.62
C VAL A 352 -3.14 43.74 -8.87
N HIS A 353 -4.37 43.49 -9.33
CA HIS A 353 -4.82 42.18 -9.78
C HIS A 353 -4.90 42.11 -11.31
N SER A 354 -5.44 43.14 -11.97
CA SER A 354 -5.50 43.20 -13.44
C SER A 354 -5.73 44.62 -13.97
N GLY A 355 -5.49 44.84 -15.27
CA GLY A 355 -5.80 46.08 -15.97
C GLY A 355 -4.72 47.18 -15.98
N GLU A 356 -3.46 46.84 -15.68
CA GLU A 356 -2.29 47.73 -15.74
C GLU A 356 -1.60 47.68 -17.14
N ASP A 357 -0.73 48.66 -17.45
CA ASP A 357 0.04 48.75 -18.72
C ASP A 357 -0.79 48.87 -20.01
N GLN A 358 -2.10 49.04 -19.87
CA GLN A 358 -3.05 49.18 -20.97
C GLN A 358 -2.83 50.46 -21.80
N TRP A 359 -3.45 50.50 -22.98
CA TRP A 359 -3.52 51.70 -23.81
C TRP A 359 -4.87 51.81 -24.52
N THR A 360 -5.30 53.04 -24.81
CA THR A 360 -6.52 53.34 -25.57
C THR A 360 -6.43 54.72 -26.21
N LEU A 361 -7.36 55.06 -27.11
CA LEU A 361 -7.45 56.41 -27.67
C LEU A 361 -7.82 57.41 -26.57
N ALA A 362 -7.22 58.60 -26.58
CA ALA A 362 -7.55 59.66 -25.62
C ALA A 362 -9.07 59.93 -25.53
N ALA A 363 -9.58 60.08 -24.31
CA ALA A 363 -11.01 60.15 -23.97
C ALA A 363 -11.88 58.89 -24.18
N LEU A 364 -11.29 57.71 -24.44
CA LEU A 364 -11.99 56.41 -24.38
C LEU A 364 -11.73 55.65 -23.08
N ALA A 365 -12.56 54.62 -22.83
CA ALA A 365 -12.29 53.60 -21.82
C ALA A 365 -11.07 52.76 -22.18
N LEU A 366 -10.36 52.28 -21.15
CA LEU A 366 -9.46 51.14 -21.28
C LEU A 366 -10.28 49.87 -21.64
N PRO A 367 -9.71 48.93 -22.42
CA PRO A 367 -10.37 47.65 -22.72
C PRO A 367 -10.75 46.84 -21.48
N ASP A 368 -9.80 46.64 -20.55
CA ASP A 368 -10.02 45.96 -19.28
C ASP A 368 -10.30 46.97 -18.15
N PRO A 369 -11.14 46.62 -17.15
CA PRO A 369 -11.23 47.40 -15.92
C PRO A 369 -9.95 47.28 -15.10
N VAL A 370 -9.58 48.35 -14.38
CA VAL A 370 -8.53 48.29 -13.37
C VAL A 370 -9.06 47.57 -12.14
N THR A 371 -8.39 46.49 -11.71
CA THR A 371 -8.81 45.67 -10.59
C THR A 371 -7.69 45.55 -9.55
N VAL A 372 -8.04 45.72 -8.27
CA VAL A 372 -7.15 45.44 -7.14
C VAL A 372 -7.64 44.28 -6.30
N ARG A 373 -6.71 43.60 -5.62
CA ARG A 373 -6.98 42.67 -4.53
C ARG A 373 -6.59 43.30 -3.20
N LEU A 374 -7.46 43.21 -2.20
CA LEU A 374 -7.19 43.62 -0.82
C LEU A 374 -6.88 42.39 0.05
N ALA A 375 -5.85 42.50 0.89
CA ALA A 375 -5.49 41.43 1.82
C ALA A 375 -5.14 41.92 3.23
N ASP A 376 -5.29 41.02 4.20
CA ASP A 376 -4.93 41.22 5.61
C ASP A 376 -3.42 41.03 5.86
N GLU A 377 -2.97 41.18 7.11
CA GLU A 377 -1.55 40.97 7.50
C GLU A 377 -1.01 39.55 7.22
N ARG A 378 -1.88 38.61 6.81
CA ARG A 378 -1.57 37.21 6.50
C ARG A 378 -1.72 36.89 5.01
N GLY A 379 -2.08 37.88 4.18
CA GLY A 379 -2.32 37.72 2.75
C GLY A 379 -3.71 37.18 2.37
N GLN A 380 -4.62 37.00 3.34
CA GLN A 380 -5.97 36.50 3.11
C GLN A 380 -6.87 37.60 2.53
N PRO A 381 -7.75 37.28 1.56
CA PRO A 381 -8.61 38.27 0.90
C PRO A 381 -9.65 38.87 1.86
N ILE A 382 -9.87 40.18 1.77
CA ILE A 382 -10.82 40.91 2.63
C ILE A 382 -12.12 41.18 1.86
N TRP A 383 -13.23 40.63 2.33
CA TRP A 383 -14.55 40.80 1.71
C TRP A 383 -15.32 42.02 2.25
N GLY A 384 -15.82 42.87 1.36
CA GLY A 384 -16.69 44.00 1.67
C GLY A 384 -15.98 45.31 2.00
N ALA A 385 -14.65 45.35 1.91
CA ALA A 385 -13.86 46.57 2.16
C ALA A 385 -13.98 47.58 1.00
N THR A 386 -13.98 48.86 1.31
CA THR A 386 -14.09 49.98 0.38
C THR A 386 -12.78 50.25 -0.34
N VAL A 387 -12.79 50.14 -1.67
CA VAL A 387 -11.78 50.71 -2.56
C VAL A 387 -12.31 51.98 -3.23
N ARG A 388 -11.44 52.98 -3.36
CA ARG A 388 -11.65 54.17 -4.19
C ARG A 388 -10.68 54.21 -5.36
N PHE A 389 -11.16 54.55 -6.54
CA PHE A 389 -10.39 54.67 -7.77
C PHE A 389 -10.32 56.15 -8.17
N GLU A 390 -9.20 56.80 -7.88
CA GLU A 390 -9.00 58.25 -8.03
C GLU A 390 -7.94 58.53 -9.11
N PRO A 391 -8.34 58.92 -10.34
CA PRO A 391 -7.42 59.38 -11.38
C PRO A 391 -6.70 60.68 -11.02
N ASP A 392 -5.44 60.81 -11.44
CA ASP A 392 -4.74 62.11 -11.41
C ASP A 392 -5.50 63.17 -12.24
N ALA A 393 -5.28 64.45 -11.96
CA ALA A 393 -6.14 65.56 -12.42
C ALA A 393 -6.27 65.75 -13.96
N VAL A 394 -5.45 65.06 -14.76
CA VAL A 394 -5.52 65.02 -16.24
C VAL A 394 -5.90 63.64 -16.80
N SER A 395 -6.01 62.62 -15.94
CA SER A 395 -6.15 61.19 -16.27
C SER A 395 -7.58 60.70 -16.50
N GLY A 396 -8.56 61.60 -16.64
CA GLY A 396 -9.95 61.23 -16.96
C GLY A 396 -10.82 60.88 -15.75
N ARG A 397 -11.50 59.72 -15.77
CA ARG A 397 -12.41 59.28 -14.69
C ARG A 397 -12.43 57.75 -14.52
N ALA A 398 -12.71 57.27 -13.31
CA ALA A 398 -13.10 55.88 -13.04
C ALA A 398 -14.64 55.77 -12.92
N ASP A 399 -15.18 54.59 -13.21
CA ASP A 399 -16.62 54.29 -13.08
C ASP A 399 -16.81 52.80 -12.71
N PRO A 400 -17.27 52.45 -11.48
CA PRO A 400 -17.51 53.35 -10.35
C PRO A 400 -16.21 53.96 -9.80
N ASP A 401 -16.29 55.14 -9.17
CA ASP A 401 -15.18 55.74 -8.43
C ASP A 401 -14.97 55.11 -7.03
N ARG A 402 -15.96 54.37 -6.54
CA ARG A 402 -15.93 53.66 -5.25
C ARG A 402 -16.63 52.30 -5.34
N VAL A 403 -15.96 51.24 -4.88
CA VAL A 403 -16.38 49.84 -4.99
C VAL A 403 -16.13 49.12 -3.67
N THR A 404 -16.99 48.19 -3.26
CA THR A 404 -16.72 47.27 -2.15
C THR A 404 -16.21 45.93 -2.68
N THR A 405 -15.20 45.35 -2.06
CA THR A 405 -14.63 44.08 -2.52
C THR A 405 -15.60 42.90 -2.47
N ASP A 406 -15.39 41.93 -3.35
CA ASP A 406 -16.06 40.62 -3.36
C ASP A 406 -15.41 39.61 -2.39
N SER A 407 -15.86 38.36 -2.43
CA SER A 407 -15.35 37.27 -1.56
C SER A 407 -13.92 36.83 -1.87
N LEU A 408 -13.35 37.24 -3.01
CA LEU A 408 -11.95 37.05 -3.37
C LEU A 408 -11.08 38.27 -3.02
N GLY A 409 -11.68 39.29 -2.38
CA GLY A 409 -11.03 40.55 -2.04
C GLY A 409 -10.84 41.47 -3.24
N LEU A 410 -11.55 41.23 -4.35
CA LEU A 410 -11.39 41.94 -5.61
C LEU A 410 -12.35 43.13 -5.71
N ALA A 411 -11.86 44.25 -6.24
CA ALA A 411 -12.66 45.41 -6.61
C ALA A 411 -12.17 45.99 -7.95
N SER A 412 -13.11 46.27 -8.86
CA SER A 412 -12.82 46.66 -10.25
C SER A 412 -13.53 47.96 -10.65
N ALA A 413 -12.87 48.81 -11.43
CA ALA A 413 -13.46 50.02 -12.02
C ALA A 413 -13.07 50.22 -13.48
N VAL A 414 -13.97 50.74 -14.31
CA VAL A 414 -13.68 51.08 -15.71
C VAL A 414 -13.02 52.46 -15.77
N TRP A 415 -11.75 52.51 -16.16
CA TRP A 415 -11.01 53.76 -16.30
C TRP A 415 -11.18 54.34 -17.72
N THR A 416 -11.81 55.51 -17.82
CA THR A 416 -11.80 56.35 -19.02
C THR A 416 -10.63 57.31 -18.96
N LEU A 417 -9.70 57.21 -19.90
CA LEU A 417 -8.53 58.07 -19.96
C LEU A 417 -8.90 59.52 -20.30
N GLY A 418 -8.06 60.47 -19.89
CA GLY A 418 -8.17 61.88 -20.24
C GLY A 418 -7.74 62.21 -21.67
N LEU A 419 -7.70 63.52 -21.97
CA LEU A 419 -7.38 64.04 -23.31
C LEU A 419 -5.88 64.25 -23.57
N GLU A 420 -5.02 64.15 -22.55
CA GLU A 420 -3.57 64.32 -22.71
C GLU A 420 -2.92 63.01 -23.17
N LEU A 421 -2.04 63.10 -24.18
CA LEU A 421 -1.36 61.93 -24.76
C LEU A 421 -0.14 61.50 -23.94
N GLY A 422 0.10 60.20 -23.88
CA GLY A 422 1.17 59.57 -23.09
C GLY A 422 0.64 58.87 -21.86
N THR A 423 1.54 58.57 -20.92
CA THR A 423 1.21 57.85 -19.67
C THR A 423 0.35 58.70 -18.75
N GLN A 424 -0.81 58.17 -18.39
CA GLN A 424 -1.73 58.67 -17.38
C GLN A 424 -1.71 57.75 -16.15
N ARG A 425 -2.26 58.22 -15.03
CA ARG A 425 -2.24 57.52 -13.74
C ARG A 425 -3.57 57.54 -12.99
N LEU A 426 -3.84 56.44 -12.29
CA LEU A 426 -4.98 56.25 -11.38
C LEU A 426 -4.48 55.62 -10.08
N ARG A 427 -4.91 56.15 -8.92
CA ARG A 427 -4.65 55.54 -7.61
C ARG A 427 -5.87 54.75 -7.13
N ALA A 428 -5.65 53.49 -6.73
CA ALA A 428 -6.63 52.72 -5.97
C ALA A 428 -6.26 52.75 -4.48
N THR A 429 -7.20 53.11 -3.61
CA THR A 429 -6.96 53.33 -2.16
C THR A 429 -8.01 52.63 -1.31
N ALA A 430 -7.59 51.93 -0.25
CA ALA A 430 -8.45 51.31 0.76
C ALA A 430 -7.75 51.29 2.13
N GLY A 431 -8.46 51.67 3.20
CA GLY A 431 -7.82 51.98 4.49
C GLY A 431 -6.72 53.05 4.31
N ASP A 432 -5.56 52.82 4.92
CA ASP A 432 -4.33 53.62 4.70
C ASP A 432 -3.48 53.12 3.50
N ALA A 433 -3.85 51.99 2.87
CA ALA A 433 -3.10 51.38 1.77
C ALA A 433 -3.53 51.91 0.39
N SER A 434 -2.57 52.04 -0.54
CA SER A 434 -2.88 52.39 -1.93
C SER A 434 -1.85 51.88 -2.93
N VAL A 435 -2.32 51.60 -4.15
CA VAL A 435 -1.52 51.25 -5.32
C VAL A 435 -1.86 52.20 -6.48
N ALA A 436 -1.04 52.24 -7.53
CA ALA A 436 -1.27 53.08 -8.70
C ALA A 436 -1.14 52.28 -9.99
N PHE A 437 -2.08 52.51 -10.91
CA PHE A 437 -2.08 51.99 -12.27
C PHE A 437 -1.49 53.03 -13.23
N GLU A 438 -0.70 52.58 -14.20
CA GLU A 438 -0.30 53.38 -15.36
C GLU A 438 -0.98 52.85 -16.62
N ALA A 439 -1.40 53.76 -17.51
CA ALA A 439 -1.97 53.43 -18.82
C ALA A 439 -1.68 54.53 -19.84
N THR A 440 -1.58 54.18 -21.12
CA THR A 440 -1.14 55.12 -22.17
C THR A 440 -2.30 55.61 -23.04
N ALA A 441 -2.56 56.91 -23.04
CA ALA A 441 -3.47 57.55 -23.99
C ALA A 441 -2.76 57.85 -25.31
N VAL A 442 -3.29 57.34 -26.42
CA VAL A 442 -2.67 57.43 -27.75
C VAL A 442 -3.56 58.17 -28.76
N LEU A 443 -2.95 58.65 -29.85
CA LEU A 443 -3.62 59.45 -30.89
C LEU A 443 -4.35 58.59 -31.94
N ASP A 444 -3.81 57.39 -32.21
CA ASP A 444 -4.34 56.41 -33.14
C ASP A 444 -4.05 54.98 -32.65
N ALA A 445 -4.74 53.99 -33.20
CA ALA A 445 -4.62 52.58 -32.83
C ALA A 445 -3.39 51.87 -33.47
N GLY A 446 -2.34 52.62 -33.80
CA GLY A 446 -1.12 52.13 -34.42
C GLY A 446 -0.39 51.10 -33.57
N VAL A 447 0.19 50.10 -34.25
CA VAL A 447 0.84 48.93 -33.63
C VAL A 447 2.03 49.26 -32.73
N CYS A 448 2.63 50.45 -32.79
CA CYS A 448 3.79 50.81 -31.95
C CYS A 448 3.51 50.84 -30.43
N ASN A 449 2.23 50.84 -30.03
CA ASN A 449 1.82 50.89 -28.62
C ASN A 449 1.56 49.49 -28.03
N ARG A 450 1.70 48.45 -28.85
CA ARG A 450 1.59 47.04 -28.47
C ARG A 450 2.84 46.58 -27.73
N THR A 451 2.83 45.36 -27.20
CA THR A 451 4.02 44.72 -26.62
C THR A 451 5.18 44.78 -27.64
N PRO A 452 6.43 45.12 -27.23
CA PRO A 452 7.50 45.40 -28.18
C PRO A 452 7.83 44.26 -29.15
N ALA A 453 7.81 43.00 -28.66
CA ALA A 453 8.00 41.81 -29.49
C ALA A 453 6.89 41.66 -30.54
N VAL A 454 5.63 41.73 -30.11
CA VAL A 454 4.44 41.72 -31.00
C VAL A 454 4.52 42.84 -32.04
N SER A 455 4.95 44.04 -31.65
CA SER A 455 5.11 45.20 -32.55
C SER A 455 6.16 44.96 -33.64
N ALA A 456 7.30 44.37 -33.26
CA ALA A 456 8.40 44.06 -34.18
C ALA A 456 8.05 42.91 -35.14
N GLU A 457 7.37 41.89 -34.65
CA GLU A 457 6.90 40.76 -35.45
C GLU A 457 5.79 41.18 -36.42
N ILE A 458 4.78 41.96 -36.00
CA ILE A 458 3.76 42.50 -36.92
C ILE A 458 4.42 43.34 -38.02
N ALA A 459 5.41 44.19 -37.71
CA ALA A 459 6.14 44.96 -38.72
C ALA A 459 6.92 44.05 -39.71
N THR A 460 7.50 42.95 -39.20
CA THR A 460 8.21 41.93 -39.99
C THR A 460 7.26 41.19 -40.94
N ARG A 461 6.12 40.72 -40.45
CA ARG A 461 5.08 40.04 -41.27
C ARG A 461 4.42 40.99 -42.26
N ALA A 462 4.19 42.23 -41.88
CA ALA A 462 3.73 43.31 -42.76
C ALA A 462 4.75 43.68 -43.86
N ARG A 463 6.03 43.39 -43.64
CA ARG A 463 7.19 43.73 -44.50
C ARG A 463 7.42 45.24 -44.64
N VAL A 464 7.41 45.94 -43.52
CA VAL A 464 7.69 47.39 -43.42
C VAL A 464 8.90 47.67 -42.55
N GLY A 465 9.48 48.87 -42.64
CA GLY A 465 10.71 49.23 -41.93
C GLY A 465 10.54 49.52 -40.44
N SER A 466 9.31 49.80 -40.00
CA SER A 466 8.98 50.10 -38.61
C SER A 466 7.50 49.89 -38.30
N CYS A 467 7.16 49.77 -37.02
CA CYS A 467 5.77 49.70 -36.54
C CYS A 467 4.92 50.90 -37.04
N ALA A 468 5.53 52.07 -37.22
CA ALA A 468 4.85 53.31 -37.67
C ALA A 468 4.48 53.31 -39.17
N GLU A 469 4.96 52.33 -39.95
CA GLU A 469 4.60 52.14 -41.36
C GLU A 469 3.48 51.09 -41.56
N VAL A 470 3.04 50.43 -40.49
CA VAL A 470 1.94 49.47 -40.55
C VAL A 470 0.62 50.22 -40.71
N THR A 471 -0.21 49.74 -41.63
CA THR A 471 -1.55 50.27 -41.91
C THR A 471 -2.58 49.15 -41.80
N GLN A 472 -3.88 49.45 -41.79
CA GLN A 472 -4.92 48.41 -41.77
C GLN A 472 -4.73 47.37 -42.90
N LYS A 473 -4.38 47.84 -44.10
CA LYS A 473 -4.08 46.99 -45.27
C LYS A 473 -2.78 46.17 -45.15
N HIS A 474 -1.93 46.50 -44.18
CA HIS A 474 -0.80 45.66 -43.79
C HIS A 474 -1.25 44.58 -42.79
N LEU A 475 -2.06 44.93 -41.79
CA LEU A 475 -2.66 43.98 -40.83
C LEU A 475 -3.53 42.92 -41.52
N GLU A 476 -4.37 43.32 -42.47
CA GLU A 476 -5.20 42.43 -43.31
C GLU A 476 -4.44 41.29 -44.01
N ARG A 477 -3.10 41.42 -44.14
CA ARG A 477 -2.21 40.47 -44.83
C ARG A 477 -1.38 39.61 -43.88
N VAL A 478 -1.43 39.88 -42.57
CA VAL A 478 -0.76 39.06 -41.55
C VAL A 478 -1.66 37.87 -41.24
N THR A 479 -1.22 36.68 -41.62
CA THR A 479 -1.96 35.43 -41.39
C THR A 479 -1.33 34.54 -40.32
N TRP A 480 -0.15 34.89 -39.82
CA TRP A 480 0.46 34.27 -38.65
C TRP A 480 1.44 35.22 -37.94
N LEU A 481 1.61 35.02 -36.64
CA LEU A 481 2.64 35.60 -35.78
C LEU A 481 3.39 34.48 -35.06
N ASP A 482 4.71 34.61 -34.94
CA ASP A 482 5.62 33.62 -34.39
C ASP A 482 6.48 34.30 -33.31
N LEU A 483 6.15 34.05 -32.04
CA LEU A 483 6.78 34.71 -30.88
C LEU A 483 7.32 33.73 -29.81
N PRO A 484 7.86 32.53 -30.13
CA PRO A 484 8.50 31.68 -29.12
C PRO A 484 9.80 32.30 -28.58
N ASP A 485 10.14 32.06 -27.30
CA ASP A 485 11.36 32.56 -26.64
C ASP A 485 11.58 34.06 -26.86
N ALA A 486 10.49 34.84 -26.77
CA ALA A 486 10.46 36.27 -27.08
C ALA A 486 10.61 37.16 -25.83
N GLY A 487 10.78 36.57 -24.64
CA GLY A 487 10.89 37.27 -23.36
C GLY A 487 9.62 38.04 -22.96
N ILE A 488 8.44 37.57 -23.41
CA ILE A 488 7.16 38.21 -23.12
C ILE A 488 6.64 37.71 -21.76
N TRP A 489 6.73 38.55 -20.74
CA TRP A 489 6.16 38.28 -19.41
C TRP A 489 4.73 38.78 -19.24
N ARG A 490 4.27 39.68 -20.12
CA ARG A 490 2.90 40.24 -20.16
C ARG A 490 2.52 40.66 -21.58
N LEU A 491 1.25 40.46 -21.94
CA LEU A 491 0.64 41.02 -23.15
C LEU A 491 -0.23 42.24 -22.81
N ARG A 492 -0.56 43.05 -23.82
CA ARG A 492 -1.50 44.17 -23.71
C ARG A 492 -2.80 43.82 -24.45
N SER A 493 -3.94 44.24 -23.93
CA SER A 493 -5.28 43.87 -24.44
C SER A 493 -5.53 44.25 -25.91
N GLY A 494 -4.77 45.22 -26.47
CA GLY A 494 -4.80 45.61 -27.88
C GLY A 494 -3.76 44.95 -28.79
N ASP A 495 -3.00 43.95 -28.32
CA ASP A 495 -1.83 43.41 -29.04
C ASP A 495 -2.16 42.71 -30.36
N PHE A 496 -3.33 42.06 -30.48
CA PHE A 496 -3.72 41.36 -31.70
C PHE A 496 -4.90 42.00 -32.45
N ALA A 497 -5.40 43.16 -31.98
CA ALA A 497 -6.47 43.93 -32.63
C ALA A 497 -6.15 44.24 -34.11
N GLY A 498 -7.17 44.26 -34.97
CA GLY A 498 -7.06 44.50 -36.41
C GLY A 498 -6.46 43.36 -37.24
N LEU A 499 -5.98 42.27 -36.64
CA LEU A 499 -5.41 41.10 -37.34
C LEU A 499 -6.48 40.12 -37.83
N LEU A 500 -7.51 40.63 -38.52
CA LEU A 500 -8.76 39.93 -38.90
C LEU A 500 -8.58 38.71 -39.85
N ASN A 501 -7.35 38.36 -40.23
CA ASN A 501 -7.01 37.17 -41.03
C ASN A 501 -5.92 36.29 -40.38
N LEU A 502 -5.63 36.48 -39.08
CA LEU A 502 -4.67 35.66 -38.35
C LEU A 502 -5.20 34.23 -38.19
N GLY A 503 -4.47 33.25 -38.73
CA GLY A 503 -4.77 31.82 -38.64
C GLY A 503 -3.89 31.05 -37.66
N SER A 504 -2.69 31.56 -37.34
CA SER A 504 -1.80 30.98 -36.33
C SER A 504 -1.22 32.05 -35.41
N LEU A 505 -1.21 31.78 -34.11
CA LEU A 505 -0.53 32.58 -33.09
C LEU A 505 0.29 31.66 -32.20
N HIS A 506 1.61 31.85 -32.20
CA HIS A 506 2.56 31.09 -31.40
C HIS A 506 3.18 32.01 -30.34
N LEU A 507 3.00 31.67 -29.06
CA LEU A 507 3.42 32.43 -27.87
C LEU A 507 4.10 31.51 -26.83
N GLN A 508 4.47 30.29 -27.21
CA GLN A 508 5.08 29.33 -26.29
C GLN A 508 6.47 29.74 -25.78
N ASP A 509 7.00 29.05 -24.78
CA ASP A 509 8.36 29.30 -24.24
C ASP A 509 8.57 30.77 -23.81
N ASN A 510 7.58 31.35 -23.12
CA ASN A 510 7.60 32.74 -22.66
C ASN A 510 7.35 32.83 -21.15
N GLU A 511 7.31 34.04 -20.61
CA GLU A 511 7.18 34.29 -19.16
C GLU A 511 5.74 34.70 -18.76
N LEU A 512 4.73 34.42 -19.60
CA LEU A 512 3.35 34.89 -19.37
C LEU A 512 2.76 34.28 -18.09
N THR A 513 2.45 35.14 -17.12
CA THR A 513 1.74 34.74 -15.88
C THR A 513 0.23 34.95 -15.95
N GLU A 514 -0.23 35.85 -16.83
CA GLU A 514 -1.62 36.24 -17.06
C GLU A 514 -1.87 36.51 -18.56
N LEU A 515 -3.15 36.52 -18.96
CA LEU A 515 -3.59 37.00 -20.28
C LEU A 515 -4.64 38.12 -20.08
N PRO A 516 -4.60 39.22 -20.84
CA PRO A 516 -5.66 40.24 -20.81
C PRO A 516 -7.01 39.69 -21.30
N THR A 517 -8.13 40.29 -20.86
CA THR A 517 -9.46 39.84 -21.31
C THR A 517 -9.67 40.24 -22.76
N GLY A 518 -10.34 39.38 -23.54
CA GLY A 518 -10.66 39.68 -24.95
C GLY A 518 -9.44 39.85 -25.87
N VAL A 519 -8.22 39.50 -25.42
CA VAL A 519 -6.97 39.70 -26.20
C VAL A 519 -6.95 38.98 -27.55
N PHE A 520 -7.85 37.99 -27.74
CA PHE A 520 -8.07 37.26 -28.99
C PHE A 520 -9.40 37.58 -29.70
N ASP A 521 -10.21 38.55 -29.23
CA ASP A 521 -11.59 38.75 -29.68
C ASP A 521 -11.76 39.09 -31.18
N GLU A 522 -10.78 39.79 -31.77
CA GLU A 522 -10.80 40.09 -33.20
C GLU A 522 -10.26 38.94 -34.08
N LEU A 523 -9.80 37.84 -33.49
CA LEU A 523 -9.13 36.73 -34.17
C LEU A 523 -10.09 35.63 -34.61
N ALA A 524 -11.23 36.02 -35.18
CA ALA A 524 -12.31 35.13 -35.62
C ALA A 524 -11.93 34.08 -36.71
N ARG A 525 -10.67 34.05 -37.12
CA ARG A 525 -10.08 33.14 -38.13
C ARG A 525 -8.92 32.32 -37.58
N LEU A 526 -8.65 32.40 -36.29
CA LEU A 526 -7.55 31.70 -35.62
C LEU A 526 -7.82 30.19 -35.65
N VAL A 527 -6.91 29.44 -36.23
CA VAL A 527 -6.97 27.97 -36.40
C VAL A 527 -6.03 27.27 -35.42
N HIS A 528 -4.90 27.92 -35.10
CA HIS A 528 -3.86 27.38 -34.22
C HIS A 528 -3.45 28.43 -33.19
N LEU A 529 -3.57 28.10 -31.90
CA LEU A 529 -3.08 28.90 -30.78
C LEU A 529 -2.13 28.05 -29.94
N ASN A 530 -0.89 28.51 -29.78
CA ASN A 530 0.08 27.90 -28.89
C ASN A 530 0.48 28.88 -27.77
N LEU A 531 0.29 28.45 -26.53
CA LEU A 531 0.61 29.14 -25.28
C LEU A 531 1.44 28.24 -24.33
N SER A 532 2.02 27.14 -24.82
CA SER A 532 2.71 26.17 -23.97
C SER A 532 4.02 26.71 -23.36
N GLY A 533 4.57 26.05 -22.35
CA GLY A 533 5.85 26.46 -21.75
C GLY A 533 5.81 27.89 -21.18
N ASN A 534 4.72 28.24 -20.49
CA ASN A 534 4.49 29.55 -19.88
C ASN A 534 4.16 29.39 -18.39
N GLN A 535 3.74 30.47 -17.71
CA GLN A 535 3.51 30.51 -16.27
C GLN A 535 2.04 30.81 -15.92
N LEU A 536 1.11 30.53 -16.84
CA LEU A 536 -0.32 30.83 -16.70
C LEU A 536 -0.94 29.96 -15.60
N LYS A 537 -1.58 30.60 -14.61
CA LYS A 537 -2.24 29.92 -13.47
C LYS A 537 -3.75 29.78 -13.64
N GLU A 538 -4.32 30.67 -14.44
CA GLU A 538 -5.73 30.80 -14.77
C GLU A 538 -5.87 31.35 -16.19
N LEU A 539 -7.07 31.23 -16.77
CA LEU A 539 -7.41 31.81 -18.08
C LEU A 539 -8.61 32.76 -17.90
N PRO A 540 -8.65 33.93 -18.56
CA PRO A 540 -9.82 34.79 -18.54
C PRO A 540 -11.09 34.07 -19.01
N ALA A 541 -12.20 34.28 -18.30
CA ALA A 541 -13.49 33.71 -18.69
C ALA A 541 -13.90 34.23 -20.09
N GLY A 542 -14.15 33.29 -21.01
CA GLY A 542 -14.53 33.61 -22.39
C GLY A 542 -13.38 33.98 -23.33
N LEU A 543 -12.10 33.79 -22.95
CA LEU A 543 -10.90 34.05 -23.76
C LEU A 543 -10.98 33.56 -25.23
N LEU A 544 -11.69 32.46 -25.48
CA LEU A 544 -11.81 31.80 -26.78
C LEU A 544 -13.21 31.94 -27.42
N ALA A 545 -14.14 32.66 -26.79
CA ALA A 545 -15.54 32.74 -27.22
C ALA A 545 -15.73 33.32 -28.63
N ASN A 546 -14.74 34.08 -29.13
CA ASN A 546 -14.74 34.72 -30.44
C ASN A 546 -13.76 34.07 -31.45
N THR A 547 -13.19 32.89 -31.16
CA THR A 547 -12.27 32.17 -32.06
C THR A 547 -12.87 30.85 -32.62
N PRO A 548 -14.01 30.87 -33.36
CA PRO A 548 -14.74 29.65 -33.75
C PRO A 548 -14.09 28.83 -34.87
N GLU A 549 -13.05 29.32 -35.55
CA GLU A 549 -12.27 28.54 -36.54
C GLU A 549 -11.13 27.70 -35.90
N LEU A 550 -10.99 27.72 -34.56
CA LEU A 550 -9.88 27.11 -33.82
C LEU A 550 -9.90 25.57 -33.91
N ARG A 551 -8.72 24.97 -34.13
CA ARG A 551 -8.52 23.52 -34.33
C ARG A 551 -7.44 22.92 -33.44
N ASN A 552 -6.38 23.67 -33.16
CA ASN A 552 -5.33 23.24 -32.25
C ASN A 552 -5.16 24.28 -31.16
N LEU A 553 -5.30 23.86 -29.91
CA LEU A 553 -5.05 24.64 -28.72
C LEU A 553 -4.01 23.93 -27.86
N TYR A 554 -2.86 24.59 -27.67
CA TYR A 554 -1.76 24.10 -26.83
C TYR A 554 -1.63 25.01 -25.60
N LEU A 555 -1.82 24.43 -24.42
CA LEU A 555 -1.80 25.06 -23.10
C LEU A 555 -0.94 24.25 -22.12
N ASP A 556 -0.17 23.29 -22.63
CA ASP A 556 0.75 22.42 -21.92
C ASP A 556 1.94 23.15 -21.27
N GLU A 557 2.63 22.49 -20.34
CA GLU A 557 3.74 23.05 -19.56
C GLU A 557 3.43 24.46 -18.97
N ASN A 558 2.32 24.55 -18.25
CA ASN A 558 1.83 25.78 -17.58
C ASN A 558 1.47 25.49 -16.11
N GLU A 559 0.91 26.47 -15.40
CA GLU A 559 0.54 26.37 -13.99
C GLU A 559 -0.97 26.20 -13.73
N LEU A 560 -1.80 25.90 -14.74
CA LEU A 560 -3.26 25.93 -14.66
C LEU A 560 -3.80 24.96 -13.60
N ALA A 561 -4.54 25.48 -12.61
CA ALA A 561 -5.12 24.67 -11.53
C ALA A 561 -6.55 24.16 -11.83
N GLU A 562 -7.27 24.89 -12.69
CA GLU A 562 -8.61 24.59 -13.19
C GLU A 562 -8.79 25.23 -14.59
N LEU A 563 -9.91 24.92 -15.25
CA LEU A 563 -10.34 25.57 -16.49
C LEU A 563 -11.65 26.34 -16.24
N PRO A 564 -11.81 27.58 -16.73
CA PRO A 564 -13.06 28.34 -16.56
C PRO A 564 -14.25 27.61 -17.17
N ALA A 565 -15.41 27.66 -16.50
CA ALA A 565 -16.64 27.01 -16.96
C ALA A 565 -17.01 27.47 -18.38
N GLY A 566 -17.16 26.51 -19.30
CA GLY A 566 -17.48 26.77 -20.70
C GLY A 566 -16.38 27.44 -21.54
N ILE A 567 -15.10 27.42 -21.11
CA ILE A 567 -14.00 28.08 -21.85
C ILE A 567 -13.79 27.55 -23.29
N LEU A 568 -14.15 26.28 -23.55
CA LEU A 568 -14.11 25.65 -24.88
C LEU A 568 -15.43 25.75 -25.65
N ARG A 569 -16.46 26.36 -25.08
CA ARG A 569 -17.84 26.28 -25.60
C ARG A 569 -17.97 26.92 -26.98
N GLY A 570 -18.52 26.15 -27.93
CA GLY A 570 -18.73 26.59 -29.30
C GLY A 570 -17.52 26.40 -30.22
N LEU A 571 -16.39 25.89 -29.72
CA LEU A 571 -15.24 25.47 -30.51
C LEU A 571 -15.48 24.10 -31.18
N SER A 572 -16.63 23.92 -31.83
CA SER A 572 -17.07 22.60 -32.35
C SER A 572 -16.21 22.05 -33.50
N GLY A 573 -15.28 22.87 -34.03
CA GLY A 573 -14.23 22.45 -34.97
C GLY A 573 -12.86 22.17 -34.34
N LEU A 574 -12.73 22.23 -33.00
CA LEU A 574 -11.50 21.91 -32.28
C LEU A 574 -11.13 20.44 -32.54
N LYS A 575 -9.83 20.16 -32.71
CA LYS A 575 -9.30 18.84 -33.09
C LYS A 575 -8.30 18.32 -32.08
N ARG A 576 -7.29 19.13 -31.73
CA ARG A 576 -6.33 18.83 -30.67
C ARG A 576 -6.43 19.83 -29.54
N LEU A 577 -6.53 19.30 -28.32
CA LEU A 577 -6.41 20.02 -27.07
C LEU A 577 -5.26 19.45 -26.26
N ASP A 578 -4.24 20.26 -26.02
CA ASP A 578 -3.06 19.89 -25.25
C ASP A 578 -3.04 20.66 -23.93
N LEU A 579 -3.09 19.93 -22.82
CA LEU A 579 -3.15 20.45 -21.44
C LEU A 579 -2.15 19.73 -20.54
N HIS A 580 -1.22 18.95 -21.10
CA HIS A 580 -0.33 18.11 -20.33
C HIS A 580 0.68 18.93 -19.50
N THR A 581 1.16 18.36 -18.39
CA THR A 581 2.10 19.04 -17.46
C THR A 581 1.53 20.38 -16.93
N ASN A 582 0.29 20.35 -16.46
CA ASN A 582 -0.34 21.45 -15.72
C ASN A 582 -0.61 21.06 -14.25
N LYS A 583 -1.44 21.81 -13.53
CA LYS A 583 -1.80 21.56 -12.13
C LYS A 583 -3.28 21.18 -11.95
N LEU A 584 -3.99 20.83 -13.04
CA LEU A 584 -5.43 20.60 -13.06
C LEU A 584 -5.82 19.52 -12.06
N SER A 585 -6.71 19.87 -11.12
CA SER A 585 -7.15 18.95 -10.05
C SER A 585 -8.55 18.38 -10.25
N VAL A 586 -9.36 19.06 -11.06
CA VAL A 586 -10.74 18.72 -11.42
C VAL A 586 -11.02 19.16 -12.86
N LEU A 587 -11.99 18.52 -13.51
CA LEU A 587 -12.59 18.97 -14.77
C LEU A 587 -14.07 19.24 -14.53
N ALA A 588 -14.62 20.28 -15.15
CA ALA A 588 -16.06 20.51 -15.14
C ALA A 588 -16.76 19.41 -16.00
N PRO A 589 -17.93 18.89 -15.60
CA PRO A 589 -18.58 17.80 -16.34
C PRO A 589 -18.92 18.15 -17.80
N ASP A 590 -19.17 19.43 -18.08
CA ASP A 590 -19.57 20.00 -19.37
C ASP A 590 -18.39 20.60 -20.16
N VAL A 591 -17.14 20.38 -19.74
CA VAL A 591 -15.96 21.06 -20.33
C VAL A 591 -15.69 20.68 -21.79
N PHE A 592 -16.17 19.51 -22.24
CA PHE A 592 -16.01 19.02 -23.61
C PHE A 592 -17.32 19.00 -24.43
N ASP A 593 -18.40 19.61 -23.92
CA ASP A 593 -19.68 19.73 -24.63
C ASP A 593 -19.54 20.41 -26.01
N ASP A 594 -20.32 19.96 -26.99
CA ASP A 594 -20.34 20.42 -28.39
C ASP A 594 -19.01 20.24 -29.19
N LEU A 595 -17.96 19.62 -28.64
CA LEU A 595 -16.65 19.45 -29.30
C LEU A 595 -16.60 18.28 -30.31
N SER A 596 -17.52 18.26 -31.28
CA SER A 596 -17.79 17.12 -32.17
C SER A 596 -16.62 16.66 -33.06
N ASP A 597 -15.69 17.55 -33.41
CA ASP A 597 -14.55 17.29 -34.33
C ASP A 597 -13.24 16.93 -33.61
N LEU A 598 -13.26 16.83 -32.27
CA LEU A 598 -12.11 16.64 -31.39
C LEU A 598 -11.52 15.23 -31.57
N ASP A 599 -10.29 15.13 -32.08
CA ASP A 599 -9.60 13.87 -32.39
C ASP A 599 -8.46 13.51 -31.41
N ASP A 600 -7.96 14.47 -30.62
CA ASP A 600 -6.77 14.31 -29.77
C ASP A 600 -6.86 15.15 -28.47
N ILE A 601 -6.73 14.50 -27.30
CA ILE A 601 -6.75 15.12 -25.96
C ILE A 601 -5.57 14.58 -25.13
N ASP A 602 -4.68 15.47 -24.68
CA ASP A 602 -3.70 15.14 -23.64
C ASP A 602 -3.92 15.95 -22.34
N LEU A 603 -4.23 15.23 -21.28
CA LEU A 603 -4.45 15.71 -19.90
C LEU A 603 -3.39 15.14 -18.94
N SER A 604 -2.32 14.55 -19.45
CA SER A 604 -1.32 13.85 -18.63
C SER A 604 -0.50 14.78 -17.74
N ARG A 605 0.14 14.20 -16.71
CA ARG A 605 1.00 14.91 -15.74
C ARG A 605 0.28 16.05 -14.99
N ASN A 606 -1.04 15.95 -14.89
CA ASN A 606 -1.89 16.82 -14.06
C ASN A 606 -2.12 16.18 -12.68
N ARG A 607 -3.15 16.63 -11.96
CA ARG A 607 -3.46 16.21 -10.58
C ARG A 607 -4.91 15.72 -10.45
N LEU A 608 -5.52 15.26 -11.55
CA LEU A 608 -6.91 14.82 -11.57
C LEU A 608 -7.09 13.63 -10.63
N MET A 609 -7.89 13.80 -9.58
CA MET A 609 -8.13 12.75 -8.56
C MET A 609 -9.33 11.86 -8.90
N ALA A 610 -10.29 12.41 -9.65
CA ALA A 610 -11.49 11.73 -10.13
C ALA A 610 -11.96 12.37 -11.46
N LEU A 611 -12.91 11.71 -12.13
CA LEU A 611 -13.62 12.19 -13.31
C LEU A 611 -15.13 12.16 -13.01
N ALA A 612 -15.91 12.99 -13.69
CA ALA A 612 -17.37 12.91 -13.58
C ALA A 612 -17.91 11.79 -14.49
N PRO A 613 -19.09 11.21 -14.18
CA PRO A 613 -19.79 10.31 -15.09
C PRO A 613 -19.93 10.96 -16.47
N GLY A 614 -19.60 10.21 -17.52
CA GLY A 614 -19.64 10.68 -18.91
C GLY A 614 -18.73 11.85 -19.29
N THR A 615 -17.66 12.19 -18.54
CA THR A 615 -16.77 13.34 -18.89
C THR A 615 -16.25 13.33 -20.34
N PHE A 616 -15.98 12.16 -20.95
CA PHE A 616 -15.58 12.07 -22.36
C PHE A 616 -16.67 11.43 -23.25
N ALA A 617 -17.92 11.35 -22.77
CA ALA A 617 -19.00 10.71 -23.51
C ALA A 617 -19.36 11.47 -24.79
N ASP A 618 -19.82 10.75 -25.80
CA ASP A 618 -20.31 11.33 -27.07
C ASP A 618 -19.33 12.31 -27.77
N LEU A 619 -18.02 12.05 -27.69
CA LEU A 619 -16.98 12.67 -28.52
C LEU A 619 -16.67 11.77 -29.74
N PRO A 620 -17.48 11.76 -30.81
CA PRO A 620 -17.42 10.74 -31.86
C PRO A 620 -16.17 10.83 -32.73
N ALA A 621 -15.42 11.93 -32.73
CA ALA A 621 -14.19 12.08 -33.51
C ALA A 621 -12.93 11.55 -32.80
N LEU A 622 -12.99 11.34 -31.47
CA LEU A 622 -11.82 11.14 -30.62
C LEU A 622 -11.04 9.88 -30.99
N ARG A 623 -9.70 9.98 -31.01
CA ARG A 623 -8.77 8.89 -31.35
C ARG A 623 -7.72 8.68 -30.27
N HIS A 624 -7.25 9.76 -29.67
CA HIS A 624 -6.17 9.75 -28.69
C HIS A 624 -6.68 10.43 -27.42
N LEU A 625 -6.64 9.69 -26.30
CA LEU A 625 -6.95 10.21 -24.96
C LEU A 625 -5.85 9.81 -24.00
N SER A 626 -5.13 10.80 -23.47
CA SER A 626 -4.01 10.62 -22.55
C SER A 626 -4.37 11.21 -21.18
N LEU A 627 -4.47 10.33 -20.18
CA LEU A 627 -4.70 10.62 -18.76
C LEU A 627 -3.50 10.19 -17.90
N HIS A 628 -2.34 9.97 -18.52
CA HIS A 628 -1.14 9.46 -17.86
C HIS A 628 -0.68 10.32 -16.68
N TYR A 629 -0.09 9.71 -15.64
CA TYR A 629 0.51 10.40 -14.50
C TYR A 629 -0.41 11.43 -13.81
N ASN A 630 -1.68 11.08 -13.65
CA ASN A 630 -2.66 11.80 -12.81
C ASN A 630 -2.80 11.08 -11.45
N GLU A 631 -3.80 11.49 -10.65
CA GLU A 631 -4.04 10.93 -9.32
C GLU A 631 -5.28 10.01 -9.24
N LEU A 632 -5.84 9.59 -10.39
CA LEU A 632 -7.12 8.88 -10.47
C LEU A 632 -7.12 7.58 -9.65
N THR A 633 -8.05 7.46 -8.70
CA THR A 633 -8.22 6.26 -7.86
C THR A 633 -9.27 5.28 -8.40
N GLU A 634 -10.23 5.77 -9.17
CA GLU A 634 -11.32 5.01 -9.80
C GLU A 634 -11.71 5.66 -11.13
N LEU A 635 -12.56 4.97 -11.91
CA LEU A 635 -13.14 5.46 -13.16
C LEU A 635 -14.67 5.29 -13.11
N PRO A 636 -15.48 6.29 -13.51
CA PRO A 636 -16.92 6.11 -13.70
C PRO A 636 -17.20 5.07 -14.81
N PRO A 637 -18.24 4.22 -14.70
CA PRO A 637 -18.49 3.15 -15.67
C PRO A 637 -18.78 3.63 -17.10
N ASP A 638 -19.30 4.84 -17.26
CA ASP A 638 -19.76 5.47 -18.50
C ASP A 638 -18.77 6.50 -19.07
N VAL A 639 -17.58 6.65 -18.47
CA VAL A 639 -16.65 7.76 -18.77
C VAL A 639 -16.05 7.73 -20.18
N PHE A 640 -16.20 6.61 -20.89
CA PHE A 640 -15.73 6.39 -22.26
C PHE A 640 -16.86 6.05 -23.26
N ASP A 641 -18.12 6.22 -22.88
CA ASP A 641 -19.27 5.86 -23.73
C ASP A 641 -19.30 6.66 -25.05
N GLY A 642 -19.69 6.01 -26.14
CA GLY A 642 -19.78 6.64 -27.47
C GLY A 642 -18.44 6.84 -28.21
N LEU A 643 -17.28 6.62 -27.56
CA LEU A 643 -15.92 6.79 -28.11
C LEU A 643 -15.50 5.73 -29.16
N SER A 644 -16.40 5.36 -30.06
CA SER A 644 -16.28 4.32 -31.09
C SER A 644 -15.15 4.51 -32.12
N ASN A 645 -14.52 5.69 -32.17
CA ASN A 645 -13.35 5.98 -33.01
C ASN A 645 -12.01 5.98 -32.24
N LEU A 646 -12.02 5.81 -30.92
CA LEU A 646 -10.83 5.84 -30.07
C LEU A 646 -9.85 4.73 -30.48
N THR A 647 -8.58 5.05 -30.67
CA THR A 647 -7.53 4.09 -31.04
C THR A 647 -6.42 3.98 -29.99
N SER A 648 -6.21 5.00 -29.15
CA SER A 648 -5.22 4.97 -28.06
C SER A 648 -5.78 5.56 -26.76
N LEU A 649 -5.79 4.76 -25.69
CA LEU A 649 -6.18 5.17 -24.35
C LEU A 649 -5.02 5.00 -23.35
N GLY A 650 -4.57 6.12 -22.78
CA GLY A 650 -3.45 6.20 -21.86
C GLY A 650 -3.86 6.46 -20.41
N LEU A 651 -3.65 5.50 -19.52
CA LEU A 651 -3.96 5.57 -18.08
C LEU A 651 -2.76 5.26 -17.16
N VAL A 652 -1.57 5.06 -17.73
CA VAL A 652 -0.32 4.75 -17.00
C VAL A 652 -0.02 5.73 -15.88
N GLY A 653 0.43 5.26 -14.72
CA GLY A 653 0.96 6.12 -13.65
C GLY A 653 -0.11 6.76 -12.75
N ASN A 654 -1.31 6.19 -12.71
CA ASN A 654 -2.41 6.62 -11.84
C ASN A 654 -2.44 5.81 -10.52
N LYS A 655 -3.55 5.88 -9.78
CA LYS A 655 -3.74 5.23 -8.47
C LYS A 655 -4.84 4.16 -8.50
N LEU A 656 -5.30 3.75 -9.68
CA LEU A 656 -6.44 2.84 -9.90
C LEU A 656 -6.24 1.49 -9.22
N THR A 657 -7.21 1.04 -8.42
CA THR A 657 -7.17 -0.26 -7.71
C THR A 657 -8.02 -1.36 -8.37
N SER A 658 -9.00 -0.98 -9.17
CA SER A 658 -9.90 -1.86 -9.91
C SER A 658 -10.43 -1.12 -11.16
N LEU A 659 -11.15 -1.84 -12.03
CA LEU A 659 -11.82 -1.29 -13.21
C LEU A 659 -13.30 -1.71 -13.18
N PRO A 660 -14.25 -0.87 -13.64
CA PRO A 660 -15.65 -1.28 -13.82
C PRO A 660 -15.81 -2.40 -14.86
N GLU A 661 -16.80 -3.26 -14.69
CA GLU A 661 -17.23 -4.19 -15.73
C GLU A 661 -17.77 -3.40 -16.93
N GLY A 662 -17.37 -3.75 -18.15
CA GLY A 662 -17.81 -3.06 -19.38
C GLY A 662 -17.14 -1.70 -19.67
N ILE A 663 -16.15 -1.25 -18.88
CA ILE A 663 -15.50 0.08 -19.03
C ILE A 663 -14.88 0.35 -20.42
N PHE A 664 -14.66 -0.68 -21.25
CA PHE A 664 -14.15 -0.55 -22.63
C PHE A 664 -15.15 -1.04 -23.70
N SER A 665 -16.42 -1.20 -23.34
CA SER A 665 -17.49 -1.52 -24.29
C SER A 665 -17.63 -0.47 -25.39
N GLY A 666 -18.03 -0.90 -26.58
CA GLY A 666 -18.16 -0.04 -27.75
C GLY A 666 -16.85 0.53 -28.34
N LEU A 667 -15.69 0.40 -27.69
CA LEU A 667 -14.38 0.91 -28.13
C LEU A 667 -13.76 0.08 -29.28
N SER A 668 -14.57 -0.19 -30.31
CA SER A 668 -14.33 -1.14 -31.41
C SER A 668 -13.09 -0.88 -32.29
N ARG A 669 -12.39 0.24 -32.09
CA ARG A 669 -11.17 0.64 -32.81
C ARG A 669 -9.93 0.82 -31.93
N LEU A 670 -10.06 0.55 -30.63
CA LEU A 670 -8.95 0.70 -29.67
C LEU A 670 -7.80 -0.23 -30.09
N ASP A 671 -6.63 0.35 -30.44
CA ASP A 671 -5.42 -0.38 -30.82
C ASP A 671 -4.38 -0.42 -29.69
N ARG A 672 -4.35 0.61 -28.82
CA ARG A 672 -3.48 0.71 -27.64
C ARG A 672 -4.27 1.00 -26.38
N LEU A 673 -4.06 0.19 -25.34
CA LEU A 673 -4.52 0.43 -23.99
C LEU A 673 -3.34 0.31 -23.02
N LEU A 674 -3.03 1.39 -22.31
CA LEU A 674 -1.85 1.47 -21.42
C LEU A 674 -2.29 1.80 -19.99
N LEU A 675 -2.39 0.78 -19.15
CA LEU A 675 -2.83 0.79 -17.74
C LEU A 675 -1.66 0.58 -16.75
N ALA A 676 -0.42 0.58 -17.23
CA ALA A 676 0.77 0.27 -16.43
C ALA A 676 0.99 1.23 -15.24
N ILE A 677 1.82 0.85 -14.26
CA ILE A 677 2.16 1.69 -13.09
C ILE A 677 0.88 2.19 -12.38
N ASN A 678 0.00 1.25 -12.03
CA ASN A 678 -1.23 1.49 -11.27
C ASN A 678 -1.24 0.61 -10.01
N ARG A 679 -2.40 0.27 -9.47
CA ARG A 679 -2.56 -0.56 -8.27
C ARG A 679 -3.60 -1.66 -8.46
N LEU A 680 -3.90 -2.03 -9.72
CA LEU A 680 -4.91 -3.02 -10.08
C LEU A 680 -4.55 -4.37 -9.45
N THR A 681 -5.46 -4.91 -8.63
CA THR A 681 -5.29 -6.24 -7.99
C THR A 681 -5.99 -7.37 -8.76
N GLU A 682 -7.00 -7.01 -9.55
CA GLU A 682 -7.80 -7.93 -10.37
C GLU A 682 -8.31 -7.20 -11.62
N LEU A 683 -8.82 -7.96 -12.59
CA LEU A 683 -9.44 -7.44 -13.83
C LEU A 683 -10.84 -8.04 -13.98
N PRO A 684 -11.85 -7.28 -14.45
CA PRO A 684 -13.15 -7.82 -14.80
C PRO A 684 -13.08 -8.96 -15.83
N PRO A 685 -13.97 -9.97 -15.75
CA PRO A 685 -14.10 -10.96 -16.82
C PRO A 685 -14.50 -10.25 -18.12
N ARG A 686 -13.98 -10.74 -19.26
CA ARG A 686 -14.31 -10.22 -20.61
C ARG A 686 -14.03 -8.73 -20.85
N LEU A 687 -13.10 -8.14 -20.08
CA LEU A 687 -12.70 -6.73 -20.18
C LEU A 687 -12.41 -6.23 -21.62
N PHE A 688 -12.03 -7.12 -22.54
CA PHE A 688 -11.68 -6.80 -23.92
C PHE A 688 -12.64 -7.39 -24.99
N SER A 689 -13.81 -7.92 -24.61
CA SER A 689 -14.70 -8.62 -25.57
C SER A 689 -15.35 -7.74 -26.65
N GLU A 690 -15.29 -6.41 -26.49
CA GLU A 690 -15.77 -5.43 -27.48
C GLU A 690 -14.65 -4.57 -28.09
N THR A 691 -13.38 -4.93 -27.84
CA THR A 691 -12.19 -4.27 -28.41
C THR A 691 -11.42 -5.19 -29.38
N PRO A 692 -12.04 -5.69 -30.47
CA PRO A 692 -11.41 -6.68 -31.36
C PRO A 692 -10.22 -6.14 -32.18
N ALA A 693 -10.05 -4.81 -32.23
CA ALA A 693 -8.94 -4.13 -32.90
C ALA A 693 -7.67 -4.01 -32.02
N LEU A 694 -7.72 -4.46 -30.77
CA LEU A 694 -6.69 -4.24 -29.76
C LEU A 694 -5.39 -4.93 -30.11
N ARG A 695 -4.30 -4.16 -30.14
CA ARG A 695 -2.96 -4.58 -30.60
C ARG A 695 -1.90 -4.50 -29.51
N VAL A 696 -2.01 -3.55 -28.58
CA VAL A 696 -1.09 -3.35 -27.46
C VAL A 696 -1.87 -3.21 -26.16
N VAL A 697 -1.57 -4.09 -25.20
CA VAL A 697 -2.04 -3.98 -23.81
C VAL A 697 -0.84 -3.87 -22.88
N GLY A 698 -0.75 -2.76 -22.16
CA GLY A 698 0.21 -2.54 -21.08
C GLY A 698 -0.49 -2.63 -19.72
N LEU A 699 -0.25 -3.71 -18.97
CA LEU A 699 -0.75 -3.97 -17.62
C LEU A 699 0.40 -4.12 -16.60
N ASP A 700 1.63 -3.87 -17.03
CA ASP A 700 2.84 -3.97 -16.20
C ASP A 700 2.83 -3.03 -14.98
N LYS A 701 3.58 -3.36 -13.93
CA LYS A 701 3.73 -2.52 -12.72
C LYS A 701 2.39 -2.28 -12.03
N ASN A 702 1.62 -3.36 -11.87
CA ASN A 702 0.37 -3.41 -11.12
C ASN A 702 0.51 -4.42 -9.96
N ARG A 703 -0.59 -5.05 -9.51
CA ARG A 703 -0.62 -6.03 -8.40
C ARG A 703 -1.52 -7.22 -8.76
N LEU A 704 -1.62 -7.53 -10.05
CA LEU A 704 -2.46 -8.61 -10.57
C LEU A 704 -1.88 -9.95 -10.11
N ARG A 705 -2.72 -10.82 -9.53
CA ARG A 705 -2.32 -12.16 -9.05
C ARG A 705 -2.78 -13.31 -9.95
N HIS A 706 -3.89 -13.11 -10.63
CA HIS A 706 -4.49 -14.07 -11.57
C HIS A 706 -5.06 -13.27 -12.76
N LEU A 707 -5.24 -13.95 -13.90
CA LEU A 707 -5.93 -13.40 -15.07
C LEU A 707 -7.28 -14.12 -15.27
N PRO A 708 -8.38 -13.43 -15.66
CA PRO A 708 -9.60 -14.10 -16.07
C PRO A 708 -9.35 -15.03 -17.28
N PRO A 709 -9.84 -16.29 -17.28
CA PRO A 709 -9.53 -17.26 -18.35
C PRO A 709 -9.89 -16.81 -19.77
N ASP A 710 -10.99 -16.08 -19.93
CA ASP A 710 -11.48 -15.59 -21.24
C ASP A 710 -10.90 -14.20 -21.63
N LEU A 711 -9.91 -13.64 -20.91
CA LEU A 711 -9.53 -12.22 -21.01
C LEU A 711 -9.18 -11.77 -22.44
N PHE A 712 -8.48 -12.60 -23.22
CA PHE A 712 -8.00 -12.31 -24.58
C PHE A 712 -8.71 -13.12 -25.67
N ALA A 713 -9.88 -13.71 -25.37
CA ALA A 713 -10.58 -14.63 -26.27
C ALA A 713 -11.05 -13.98 -27.58
N ASP A 714 -11.49 -12.71 -27.52
CA ASP A 714 -12.06 -11.96 -28.65
C ASP A 714 -11.08 -10.93 -29.25
N THR A 715 -9.77 -11.04 -28.97
CA THR A 715 -8.74 -10.05 -29.37
C THR A 715 -7.70 -10.62 -30.37
N PRO A 716 -8.10 -10.93 -31.63
CA PRO A 716 -7.24 -11.62 -32.62
C PRO A 716 -6.12 -10.76 -33.22
N GLU A 717 -6.21 -9.44 -33.07
CA GLU A 717 -5.22 -8.47 -33.53
C GLU A 717 -4.09 -8.23 -32.52
N LEU A 718 -4.17 -8.78 -31.30
CA LEU A 718 -3.16 -8.53 -30.25
C LEU A 718 -1.75 -8.90 -30.73
N TRP A 719 -0.81 -7.99 -30.52
CA TRP A 719 0.58 -8.06 -30.97
C TRP A 719 1.55 -7.92 -29.80
N THR A 720 1.24 -7.08 -28.81
CA THR A 720 2.02 -6.89 -27.59
C THR A 720 1.14 -7.02 -26.35
N ILE A 721 1.53 -7.89 -25.42
CA ILE A 721 1.00 -7.96 -24.05
C ILE A 721 2.16 -7.74 -23.09
N LEU A 722 2.08 -6.69 -22.26
CA LEU A 722 3.02 -6.43 -21.16
C LEU A 722 2.29 -6.67 -19.83
N LEU A 723 2.82 -7.60 -19.03
CA LEU A 723 2.31 -7.99 -17.71
C LEU A 723 3.44 -7.99 -16.66
N HIS A 724 4.64 -7.51 -17.02
CA HIS A 724 5.81 -7.57 -16.16
C HIS A 724 5.68 -6.73 -14.87
N GLU A 725 6.41 -7.09 -13.82
CA GLU A 725 6.31 -6.44 -12.49
C GLU A 725 4.85 -6.46 -11.96
N ASN A 726 4.31 -7.68 -11.81
CA ASN A 726 3.02 -7.96 -11.17
C ASN A 726 3.20 -9.10 -10.13
N ASP A 727 2.10 -9.52 -9.50
CA ASP A 727 2.07 -10.59 -8.48
C ASP A 727 1.56 -11.94 -9.07
N LEU A 728 1.64 -12.17 -10.39
CA LEU A 728 0.99 -13.34 -11.03
C LEU A 728 1.62 -14.66 -10.58
N THR A 729 0.84 -15.55 -9.96
CA THR A 729 1.34 -16.87 -9.50
C THR A 729 1.10 -18.01 -10.50
N GLU A 730 0.13 -17.86 -11.38
CA GLU A 730 -0.30 -18.89 -12.35
C GLU A 730 -0.87 -18.24 -13.63
N LEU A 731 -0.97 -19.01 -14.72
CA LEU A 731 -1.66 -18.61 -15.96
C LEU A 731 -2.81 -19.57 -16.28
N PRO A 732 -3.99 -19.07 -16.69
CA PRO A 732 -5.06 -19.94 -17.19
C PRO A 732 -4.63 -20.71 -18.45
N GLN A 733 -5.03 -21.98 -18.55
CA GLN A 733 -4.77 -22.78 -19.75
C GLN A 733 -5.46 -22.16 -20.98
N GLY A 734 -4.72 -21.96 -22.07
CA GLY A 734 -5.25 -21.40 -23.33
C GLY A 734 -5.50 -19.89 -23.32
N ILE A 735 -5.05 -19.14 -22.30
CA ILE A 735 -5.29 -17.69 -22.14
C ILE A 735 -4.86 -16.84 -23.35
N PHE A 736 -3.93 -17.33 -24.20
CA PHE A 736 -3.46 -16.64 -25.40
C PHE A 736 -4.02 -17.20 -26.73
N ASP A 737 -4.86 -18.23 -26.70
CA ASP A 737 -5.36 -18.91 -27.92
C ASP A 737 -6.22 -17.99 -28.81
N GLY A 738 -6.85 -16.96 -28.22
CA GLY A 738 -7.58 -15.91 -28.94
C GLY A 738 -6.69 -14.90 -29.66
N SER A 739 -5.35 -14.95 -29.50
CA SER A 739 -4.39 -13.94 -29.97
C SER A 739 -3.33 -14.47 -30.96
N PRO A 740 -3.71 -15.06 -32.13
CA PRO A 740 -2.78 -15.61 -33.13
C PRO A 740 -1.94 -14.55 -33.88
N SER A 741 -2.00 -13.28 -33.46
CA SER A 741 -1.13 -12.19 -33.93
C SER A 741 -0.03 -11.81 -32.95
N LEU A 742 -0.01 -12.41 -31.75
CA LEU A 742 0.88 -12.04 -30.67
C LEU A 742 2.35 -12.20 -31.09
N ARG A 743 3.14 -11.15 -30.86
CA ARG A 743 4.57 -11.08 -31.20
C ARG A 743 5.45 -10.80 -30.00
N ARG A 744 4.97 -10.04 -29.02
CA ARG A 744 5.66 -9.80 -27.75
C ARG A 744 4.74 -10.16 -26.58
N LEU A 745 5.22 -11.05 -25.73
CA LEU A 745 4.66 -11.33 -24.42
C LEU A 745 5.74 -11.05 -23.38
N ASP A 746 5.41 -10.25 -22.36
CA ASP A 746 6.35 -9.89 -21.30
C ASP A 746 5.73 -10.17 -19.93
N LEU A 747 6.06 -11.34 -19.38
CA LEU A 747 5.64 -11.87 -18.09
C LEU A 747 6.78 -11.81 -17.06
N SER A 748 7.89 -11.14 -17.38
CA SER A 748 9.05 -11.03 -16.49
C SER A 748 8.66 -10.42 -15.14
N ARG A 749 9.39 -10.71 -14.06
CA ARG A 749 9.16 -10.11 -12.72
C ARG A 749 7.74 -10.37 -12.22
N ASN A 750 7.38 -11.65 -12.16
CA ASN A 750 6.14 -12.18 -11.59
C ASN A 750 6.47 -13.34 -10.63
N GLN A 751 5.48 -14.14 -10.22
CA GLN A 751 5.61 -15.24 -9.24
C GLN A 751 5.21 -16.59 -9.86
N LEU A 752 5.33 -16.74 -11.19
CA LEU A 752 4.87 -17.92 -11.92
C LEU A 752 5.71 -19.15 -11.54
N THR A 753 5.10 -20.16 -10.90
CA THR A 753 5.79 -21.39 -10.47
C THR A 753 5.86 -22.46 -11.57
N GLU A 754 4.88 -22.48 -12.48
CA GLU A 754 4.83 -23.37 -13.63
C GLU A 754 4.19 -22.67 -14.86
N LEU A 755 4.39 -23.25 -16.04
CA LEU A 755 3.70 -22.87 -17.27
C LEU A 755 2.77 -24.01 -17.73
N PRO A 756 1.50 -23.73 -18.09
CA PRO A 756 0.61 -24.75 -18.62
C PRO A 756 1.18 -25.41 -19.89
N SER A 757 0.95 -26.71 -20.06
CA SER A 757 1.33 -27.41 -21.28
C SER A 757 0.53 -26.88 -22.48
N GLY A 758 1.23 -26.48 -23.55
CA GLY A 758 0.64 -25.90 -24.75
C GLY A 758 0.24 -24.42 -24.65
N ILE A 759 0.69 -23.69 -23.62
CA ILE A 759 0.30 -22.28 -23.34
C ILE A 759 0.56 -21.29 -24.50
N PHE A 760 1.40 -21.65 -25.46
CA PHE A 760 1.74 -20.82 -26.64
C PHE A 760 1.32 -21.44 -27.99
N ASP A 761 0.59 -22.58 -27.99
CA ASP A 761 0.16 -23.30 -29.21
C ASP A 761 -0.68 -22.39 -30.15
N GLY A 762 -1.51 -21.51 -29.58
CA GLY A 762 -2.29 -20.52 -30.31
C GLY A 762 -1.52 -19.29 -30.82
N THR A 763 -0.23 -19.13 -30.46
CA THR A 763 0.56 -17.90 -30.72
C THR A 763 1.78 -18.11 -31.66
N PRO A 764 1.60 -18.62 -32.89
CA PRO A 764 2.72 -19.00 -33.78
C PRO A 764 3.58 -17.84 -34.29
N LYS A 765 3.21 -16.57 -34.02
CA LYS A 765 3.98 -15.37 -34.38
C LYS A 765 4.81 -14.81 -33.22
N LEU A 766 4.81 -15.48 -32.05
CA LEU A 766 5.49 -15.01 -30.84
C LEU A 766 7.00 -14.94 -31.08
N ALA A 767 7.51 -13.72 -31.21
CA ALA A 767 8.90 -13.43 -31.49
C ALA A 767 9.69 -13.12 -30.21
N ARG A 768 9.05 -12.52 -29.21
CA ARG A 768 9.68 -12.06 -27.96
C ARG A 768 8.92 -12.53 -26.73
N LEU A 769 9.57 -13.30 -25.89
CA LEU A 769 9.00 -13.91 -24.68
C LEU A 769 9.84 -13.57 -23.43
N GLY A 770 9.34 -12.66 -22.60
CA GLY A 770 9.95 -12.34 -21.30
C GLY A 770 9.36 -13.20 -20.20
N LEU A 771 10.19 -13.99 -19.51
CA LEU A 771 9.85 -14.86 -18.39
C LEU A 771 10.89 -14.79 -17.25
N ASP A 772 11.92 -13.94 -17.36
CA ASP A 772 12.94 -13.75 -16.33
C ASP A 772 12.37 -13.18 -15.03
N TRP A 773 12.99 -13.46 -13.88
CA TRP A 773 12.46 -13.12 -12.55
C TRP A 773 11.06 -13.72 -12.32
N ASN A 774 10.97 -15.05 -12.32
CA ASN A 774 9.79 -15.84 -11.97
C ASN A 774 10.21 -17.06 -11.14
N GLU A 775 9.27 -17.86 -10.67
CA GLU A 775 9.49 -19.02 -9.78
C GLU A 775 9.58 -20.35 -10.54
N LEU A 776 9.86 -20.32 -11.86
CA LEU A 776 9.84 -21.53 -12.70
C LEU A 776 10.99 -22.48 -12.34
N THR A 777 10.65 -23.71 -11.96
CA THR A 777 11.62 -24.78 -11.67
C THR A 777 11.90 -25.69 -12.85
N GLU A 778 10.95 -25.85 -13.77
CA GLU A 778 11.09 -26.57 -15.04
C GLU A 778 10.25 -25.93 -16.15
N LEU A 779 10.49 -26.33 -17.40
CA LEU A 779 9.73 -25.90 -18.57
C LEU A 779 8.95 -27.07 -19.17
N PRO A 780 7.67 -26.88 -19.55
CA PRO A 780 6.86 -27.97 -20.10
C PRO A 780 7.37 -28.42 -21.46
N ARG A 781 7.17 -29.71 -21.77
CA ARG A 781 7.55 -30.29 -23.06
C ARG A 781 6.82 -29.59 -24.20
N GLY A 782 7.57 -29.19 -25.23
CA GLY A 782 7.06 -28.45 -26.37
C GLY A 782 6.74 -26.97 -26.11
N VAL A 783 7.19 -26.35 -25.01
CA VAL A 783 6.91 -24.92 -24.73
C VAL A 783 7.30 -23.95 -25.87
N PHE A 784 8.33 -24.28 -26.66
CA PHE A 784 8.75 -23.51 -27.83
C PHE A 784 8.25 -24.10 -29.15
N ALA A 785 7.47 -25.19 -29.14
CA ALA A 785 7.03 -25.86 -30.36
C ALA A 785 6.09 -24.96 -31.18
N GLY A 786 6.33 -24.86 -32.49
CA GLY A 786 5.56 -24.00 -33.40
C GLY A 786 5.92 -22.51 -33.35
N LEU A 787 6.78 -22.05 -32.42
CA LEU A 787 7.19 -20.65 -32.30
C LEU A 787 8.31 -20.29 -33.29
N SER A 788 8.04 -20.45 -34.59
CA SER A 788 9.08 -20.31 -35.65
C SER A 788 9.66 -18.90 -35.80
N GLU A 789 8.95 -17.88 -35.29
CA GLU A 789 9.36 -16.47 -35.33
C GLU A 789 10.17 -16.03 -34.09
N LEU A 790 10.43 -16.92 -33.12
CA LEU A 790 11.11 -16.59 -31.86
C LEU A 790 12.54 -16.04 -32.12
N ASP A 791 12.76 -14.77 -31.78
CA ASP A 791 14.02 -14.05 -31.94
C ASP A 791 14.66 -13.63 -30.60
N TRP A 792 13.90 -13.66 -29.51
CA TRP A 792 14.33 -13.28 -28.16
C TRP A 792 13.51 -14.01 -27.07
N VAL A 793 14.18 -14.63 -26.10
CA VAL A 793 13.55 -15.18 -24.89
C VAL A 793 14.45 -15.02 -23.67
N THR A 794 13.89 -14.50 -22.58
CA THR A 794 14.58 -14.35 -21.30
C THR A 794 13.93 -15.20 -20.23
N LEU A 795 14.75 -16.04 -19.59
CA LEU A 795 14.43 -17.03 -18.55
C LEU A 795 15.42 -16.95 -17.39
N GLY A 796 16.25 -15.90 -17.34
CA GLY A 796 17.20 -15.66 -16.26
C GLY A 796 16.48 -15.47 -14.92
N ASP A 797 17.23 -15.57 -13.83
CA ASP A 797 16.73 -15.25 -12.49
C ASP A 797 15.44 -16.03 -12.12
N ASN A 798 15.37 -17.29 -12.57
CA ASN A 798 14.37 -18.29 -12.20
C ASN A 798 15.05 -19.44 -11.45
N PRO A 799 14.40 -20.13 -10.48
CA PRO A 799 14.99 -21.25 -9.74
C PRO A 799 15.50 -22.41 -10.60
N GLY A 800 14.90 -22.66 -11.77
CA GLY A 800 15.32 -23.68 -12.74
C GLY A 800 16.34 -23.20 -13.79
N ALA A 801 16.81 -21.95 -13.72
CA ALA A 801 17.74 -21.39 -14.70
C ALA A 801 19.21 -21.75 -14.38
N PRO A 802 20.06 -22.01 -15.41
CA PRO A 802 19.72 -22.06 -16.82
C PRO A 802 18.99 -23.36 -17.20
N PHE A 803 17.87 -23.26 -17.92
CA PHE A 803 17.09 -24.43 -18.31
C PHE A 803 17.82 -25.24 -19.41
N PRO A 804 17.93 -26.57 -19.27
CA PRO A 804 18.71 -27.40 -20.18
C PRO A 804 17.99 -27.65 -21.51
N VAL A 805 18.49 -27.05 -22.58
CA VAL A 805 18.13 -27.38 -23.97
C VAL A 805 18.92 -28.63 -24.37
N LEU A 806 18.34 -29.81 -24.12
CA LEU A 806 18.96 -31.10 -24.42
C LEU A 806 18.54 -31.61 -25.82
N PRO A 807 19.47 -31.75 -26.79
CA PRO A 807 19.23 -32.45 -28.03
C PRO A 807 19.49 -33.96 -27.87
N GLU A 808 18.62 -34.80 -28.46
CA GLU A 808 18.73 -36.27 -28.44
C GLU A 808 18.83 -36.81 -29.88
N PHE A 809 19.75 -37.74 -30.17
CA PHE A 809 19.76 -38.45 -31.45
C PHE A 809 18.86 -39.68 -31.42
N ALA A 810 17.90 -39.74 -32.35
CA ALA A 810 16.94 -40.85 -32.45
C ALA A 810 16.93 -41.49 -33.84
N ARG A 811 16.97 -42.82 -33.91
CA ARG A 811 16.75 -43.59 -35.14
C ARG A 811 15.27 -43.57 -35.53
N ILE A 812 14.97 -43.47 -36.83
CA ILE A 812 13.58 -43.28 -37.34
C ILE A 812 13.14 -44.23 -38.46
N ASP A 813 14.01 -45.13 -38.95
CA ASP A 813 13.70 -46.09 -40.02
C ASP A 813 13.36 -47.50 -39.51
N VAL A 814 13.98 -47.91 -38.42
CA VAL A 814 13.73 -49.18 -37.72
C VAL A 814 13.65 -48.87 -36.22
N GLY A 815 12.63 -49.39 -35.54
CA GLY A 815 12.43 -49.20 -34.09
C GLY A 815 13.42 -49.94 -33.19
N ASP A 816 14.41 -50.61 -33.78
CA ASP A 816 15.54 -51.25 -33.12
C ASP A 816 16.82 -50.46 -33.50
N PRO A 817 17.48 -49.75 -32.56
CA PRO A 817 18.73 -49.05 -32.82
C PRO A 817 19.84 -49.97 -33.35
N LEU A 818 19.85 -51.24 -32.94
CA LEU A 818 20.89 -52.21 -33.25
C LEU A 818 20.71 -52.88 -34.63
N ALA A 819 19.55 -52.70 -35.28
CA ALA A 819 19.21 -53.36 -36.54
C ALA A 819 20.22 -53.06 -37.67
N PRO A 820 20.76 -54.08 -38.37
CA PRO A 820 21.83 -53.90 -39.35
C PRO A 820 21.37 -53.20 -40.64
N GLY A 821 22.22 -52.33 -41.17
CA GLY A 821 21.98 -51.54 -42.38
C GLY A 821 22.27 -50.05 -42.18
N PRO A 822 22.21 -49.20 -43.21
CA PRO A 822 22.27 -47.75 -43.03
C PRO A 822 21.08 -47.29 -42.16
N ALA A 823 21.36 -46.47 -41.15
CA ALA A 823 20.37 -45.96 -40.21
C ALA A 823 20.00 -44.51 -40.54
N ARG A 824 18.70 -44.20 -40.59
CA ARG A 824 18.19 -42.83 -40.65
C ARG A 824 18.00 -42.29 -39.24
N VAL A 825 18.65 -41.17 -38.94
CA VAL A 825 18.69 -40.54 -37.61
C VAL A 825 18.21 -39.09 -37.71
N VAL A 826 17.57 -38.59 -36.64
CA VAL A 826 17.22 -37.17 -36.43
C VAL A 826 17.78 -36.71 -35.08
N ALA A 827 18.02 -35.41 -34.94
CA ALA A 827 18.06 -34.78 -33.62
C ALA A 827 16.63 -34.44 -33.16
N ARG A 828 16.35 -34.53 -31.87
CA ARG A 828 15.10 -34.12 -31.22
C ARG A 828 15.40 -33.12 -30.11
N VAL A 829 14.48 -32.20 -29.83
CA VAL A 829 14.58 -31.26 -28.70
C VAL A 829 13.24 -31.26 -27.96
N LEU A 830 13.23 -31.72 -26.70
CA LEU A 830 11.98 -31.98 -25.96
C LEU A 830 11.17 -30.71 -25.62
N LEU A 831 11.81 -29.56 -25.53
CA LEU A 831 11.16 -28.26 -25.33
C LEU A 831 10.68 -27.61 -26.64
N GLY A 832 11.04 -28.17 -27.80
CA GLY A 832 11.15 -27.38 -29.04
C GLY A 832 12.46 -26.58 -29.05
N ALA A 833 12.95 -26.23 -30.23
CA ALA A 833 14.17 -25.43 -30.38
C ALA A 833 13.86 -23.93 -30.21
N PRO A 834 14.34 -23.26 -29.14
CA PRO A 834 14.05 -21.84 -28.89
C PRO A 834 14.74 -20.91 -29.90
N PHE A 835 15.80 -21.39 -30.56
CA PHE A 835 16.47 -20.74 -31.68
C PHE A 835 16.90 -21.81 -32.69
N ARG A 836 17.36 -21.37 -33.86
CA ARG A 836 17.90 -22.26 -34.90
C ARG A 836 19.18 -22.96 -34.40
N LEU A 837 19.02 -24.18 -33.89
CA LEU A 837 20.10 -25.01 -33.34
C LEU A 837 20.89 -25.68 -34.47
N GLU A 838 22.15 -25.29 -34.62
CA GLU A 838 23.14 -26.03 -35.41
C GLU A 838 23.89 -27.00 -34.51
N ILE A 839 23.72 -28.31 -34.76
CA ILE A 839 24.24 -29.39 -33.92
C ILE A 839 25.37 -30.10 -34.68
N PRO A 840 26.64 -29.96 -34.26
CA PRO A 840 27.76 -30.70 -34.84
C PRO A 840 27.63 -32.21 -34.57
N VAL A 841 27.69 -33.02 -35.62
CA VAL A 841 27.58 -34.48 -35.55
C VAL A 841 28.96 -35.12 -35.69
N SER A 842 29.33 -35.94 -34.72
CA SER A 842 30.52 -36.80 -34.79
C SER A 842 30.10 -38.27 -34.94
N VAL A 843 30.94 -39.07 -35.61
CA VAL A 843 30.72 -40.51 -35.73
C VAL A 843 32.02 -41.27 -35.47
N GLN A 844 31.95 -42.28 -34.61
CA GLN A 844 33.03 -43.22 -34.39
C GLN A 844 32.72 -44.53 -35.13
N ARG A 845 33.69 -45.03 -35.92
CA ARG A 845 33.64 -46.31 -36.67
C ARG A 845 32.57 -46.40 -37.78
N GLY A 846 31.99 -45.27 -38.20
CA GLY A 846 31.04 -45.20 -39.31
C GLY A 846 31.26 -43.96 -40.20
N THR A 847 30.32 -43.71 -41.10
CA THR A 847 30.23 -42.48 -41.91
C THR A 847 28.85 -41.83 -41.75
N ILE A 848 28.81 -40.51 -41.88
CA ILE A 848 27.61 -39.66 -41.76
C ILE A 848 27.37 -38.90 -43.07
N SER A 849 26.10 -38.64 -43.41
CA SER A 849 25.74 -37.88 -44.61
C SER A 849 25.89 -36.36 -44.44
N HIS A 850 25.88 -35.87 -43.20
CA HIS A 850 26.02 -34.46 -42.83
C HIS A 850 26.88 -34.38 -41.56
N ASP A 851 27.73 -33.35 -41.48
CA ASP A 851 28.61 -33.01 -40.36
C ASP A 851 27.96 -32.02 -39.37
N VAL A 852 26.97 -31.24 -39.82
CA VAL A 852 26.08 -30.44 -38.98
C VAL A 852 24.62 -30.80 -39.29
N VAL A 853 23.81 -30.92 -38.24
CA VAL A 853 22.35 -31.15 -38.32
C VAL A 853 21.63 -29.96 -37.72
N VAL A 854 20.62 -29.44 -38.41
CA VAL A 854 19.88 -28.24 -37.99
C VAL A 854 18.49 -28.62 -37.49
N VAL A 855 18.12 -28.09 -36.32
CA VAL A 855 16.72 -27.98 -35.88
C VAL A 855 16.33 -26.50 -36.04
N PRO A 856 15.37 -26.16 -36.92
CA PRO A 856 14.87 -24.79 -37.06
C PRO A 856 14.25 -24.27 -35.76
N THR A 857 14.22 -22.93 -35.58
CA THR A 857 13.43 -22.30 -34.51
C THR A 857 11.99 -22.81 -34.53
N GLY A 858 11.44 -23.17 -33.38
CA GLY A 858 10.10 -23.70 -33.24
C GLY A 858 9.93 -25.20 -33.58
N ASP A 859 10.90 -25.84 -34.23
CA ASP A 859 10.82 -27.28 -34.52
C ASP A 859 11.26 -28.13 -33.32
N THR A 860 10.68 -29.32 -33.19
CA THR A 860 11.05 -30.33 -32.17
C THR A 860 11.96 -31.43 -32.72
N VAL A 861 12.17 -31.49 -34.05
CA VAL A 861 12.90 -32.58 -34.74
C VAL A 861 13.64 -32.03 -35.96
N SER A 862 14.88 -32.49 -36.19
CA SER A 862 15.67 -32.12 -37.37
C SER A 862 15.21 -32.79 -38.67
N ALA A 863 15.69 -32.27 -39.80
CA ALA A 863 15.75 -33.06 -41.03
C ALA A 863 16.58 -34.35 -40.81
N PRO A 864 16.21 -35.51 -41.39
CA PRO A 864 16.90 -36.77 -41.15
C PRO A 864 18.20 -36.91 -41.94
N PHE A 865 19.26 -37.36 -41.27
CA PHE A 865 20.54 -37.72 -41.86
C PHE A 865 20.73 -39.24 -41.88
N VAL A 866 21.74 -39.72 -42.62
CA VAL A 866 22.05 -41.14 -42.76
C VAL A 866 23.40 -41.47 -42.13
N VAL A 867 23.42 -42.52 -41.32
CA VAL A 867 24.61 -43.11 -40.71
C VAL A 867 24.85 -44.49 -41.32
N SER A 868 26.08 -44.79 -41.74
CA SER A 868 26.45 -46.07 -42.35
C SER A 868 27.70 -46.66 -41.70
N GLY A 869 27.69 -47.97 -41.45
CA GLY A 869 28.85 -48.72 -40.96
C GLY A 869 29.44 -49.64 -42.04
N VAL A 870 30.76 -49.86 -41.97
CA VAL A 870 31.44 -50.96 -42.67
C VAL A 870 32.06 -51.86 -41.62
N SER A 871 31.60 -53.11 -41.55
CA SER A 871 31.97 -54.06 -40.50
C SER A 871 32.19 -55.45 -41.08
N GLU A 872 33.45 -55.80 -41.37
CA GLU A 872 33.88 -57.21 -41.36
C GLU A 872 34.20 -57.68 -39.93
N ASP A 873 34.57 -56.75 -39.02
CA ASP A 873 34.81 -57.00 -37.58
C ASP A 873 33.75 -56.32 -36.70
N THR A 874 33.12 -57.10 -35.82
CA THR A 874 31.86 -56.80 -35.10
C THR A 874 31.99 -55.67 -34.07
N SER A 875 31.92 -54.42 -34.53
CA SER A 875 32.16 -53.21 -33.72
C SER A 875 30.96 -52.26 -33.72
N ALA A 876 30.57 -51.76 -32.54
CA ALA A 876 29.55 -50.73 -32.41
C ALA A 876 29.96 -49.40 -33.06
N VAL A 877 28.98 -48.70 -33.64
CA VAL A 877 29.10 -47.34 -34.20
C VAL A 877 28.45 -46.36 -33.22
N HIS A 878 29.16 -45.30 -32.86
CA HIS A 878 28.66 -44.27 -31.95
C HIS A 878 28.41 -42.98 -32.73
N VAL A 879 27.21 -42.42 -32.62
CA VAL A 879 26.80 -41.14 -33.21
C VAL A 879 26.71 -40.14 -32.07
N GLY A 880 27.80 -39.39 -31.88
CA GLY A 880 27.98 -38.52 -30.74
C GLY A 880 27.88 -37.05 -31.10
N PHE A 881 27.46 -36.23 -30.14
CA PHE A 881 27.53 -34.78 -30.28
C PHE A 881 28.99 -34.32 -30.34
N GLY A 882 29.30 -33.44 -31.28
CA GLY A 882 30.58 -32.71 -31.29
C GLY A 882 30.69 -31.75 -30.10
N PRO A 883 31.74 -30.92 -30.04
CA PRO A 883 31.78 -29.82 -29.07
C PRO A 883 30.56 -28.90 -29.33
N PRO A 884 29.79 -28.53 -28.29
CA PRO A 884 28.66 -27.63 -28.46
C PRO A 884 29.17 -26.26 -28.97
N PRO A 885 28.45 -25.58 -29.88
CA PRO A 885 28.77 -24.21 -30.23
C PRO A 885 28.56 -23.30 -29.00
N GLU A 886 29.41 -22.29 -28.84
CA GLU A 886 29.18 -21.25 -27.83
C GLU A 886 27.85 -20.54 -28.14
N MET A 887 26.99 -20.42 -27.12
CA MET A 887 25.73 -19.66 -27.21
C MET A 887 26.05 -18.17 -27.40
N THR A 888 26.17 -17.77 -28.66
CA THR A 888 26.57 -16.44 -29.13
C THR A 888 25.39 -15.57 -29.56
N ALA A 889 24.16 -16.09 -29.43
CA ALA A 889 22.93 -15.38 -29.77
C ALA A 889 22.52 -14.41 -28.65
N ALA A 890 22.76 -13.11 -28.86
CA ALA A 890 22.30 -12.05 -27.96
C ALA A 890 20.77 -11.99 -27.92
N GLY A 891 20.17 -12.50 -26.84
CA GLY A 891 18.70 -12.53 -26.66
C GLY A 891 18.13 -13.80 -26.03
N TYR A 892 18.96 -14.78 -25.67
CA TYR A 892 18.53 -16.10 -25.16
C TYR A 892 19.05 -16.35 -23.74
N GLY A 893 18.63 -15.51 -22.79
CA GLY A 893 19.11 -15.55 -21.40
C GLY A 893 18.41 -16.64 -20.58
N GLY A 894 19.13 -17.33 -19.70
CA GLY A 894 18.55 -18.36 -18.82
C GLY A 894 18.36 -19.74 -19.48
N LEU A 895 19.02 -20.00 -20.61
CA LEU A 895 19.07 -21.31 -21.28
C LEU A 895 20.52 -21.83 -21.29
N GLU A 896 20.70 -23.15 -21.24
CA GLU A 896 22.00 -23.81 -21.47
C GLU A 896 21.86 -24.93 -22.51
N LEU A 897 22.73 -24.94 -23.53
CA LEU A 897 22.81 -26.01 -24.52
C LEU A 897 23.62 -27.19 -23.97
N VAL A 898 22.95 -28.13 -23.31
CA VAL A 898 23.57 -29.30 -22.70
C VAL A 898 23.91 -30.36 -23.77
N ARG A 899 25.08 -31.01 -23.65
CA ARG A 899 25.47 -32.08 -24.57
C ARG A 899 24.65 -33.36 -24.30
N GLY A 900 23.92 -33.82 -25.30
CA GLY A 900 23.20 -35.10 -25.25
C GLY A 900 24.10 -36.35 -25.22
N GLU A 901 23.47 -37.51 -25.04
CA GLU A 901 24.12 -38.82 -25.05
C GLU A 901 24.40 -39.34 -26.47
N ASP A 902 25.46 -40.14 -26.63
CA ASP A 902 25.86 -40.71 -27.91
C ASP A 902 24.93 -41.87 -28.32
N LEU A 903 24.26 -41.76 -29.46
CA LEU A 903 23.40 -42.82 -29.99
C LEU A 903 24.27 -43.99 -30.50
N VAL A 904 24.15 -45.15 -29.84
CA VAL A 904 24.86 -46.39 -30.20
C VAL A 904 24.06 -47.19 -31.22
N LEU A 905 24.75 -47.67 -32.26
CA LEU A 905 24.19 -48.47 -33.35
C LEU A 905 25.00 -49.76 -33.56
N PHE A 906 24.31 -50.82 -34.00
CA PHE A 906 24.88 -52.10 -34.47
C PHE A 906 25.64 -52.97 -33.44
N ALA A 907 25.46 -52.75 -32.14
CA ALA A 907 26.06 -53.56 -31.08
C ALA A 907 25.28 -54.86 -30.78
N ARG A 908 25.87 -55.75 -29.97
CA ARG A 908 25.14 -56.69 -29.10
C ARG A 908 25.30 -56.24 -27.66
N GLU A 909 24.34 -56.62 -26.82
CA GLU A 909 24.38 -56.34 -25.38
C GLU A 909 25.46 -57.19 -24.69
N ASP A 910 26.37 -56.51 -24.00
CA ASP A 910 27.27 -57.06 -22.97
C ASP A 910 26.72 -56.66 -21.58
N ASN A 911 27.11 -57.40 -20.53
CA ASN A 911 26.77 -57.08 -19.13
C ASN A 911 27.26 -55.66 -18.77
N ARG A 912 26.45 -54.85 -18.08
CA ARG A 912 26.68 -53.41 -17.90
C ARG A 912 27.16 -53.11 -16.48
N SER A 913 28.21 -52.29 -16.38
CA SER A 913 28.73 -51.86 -15.08
C SER A 913 27.64 -51.22 -14.21
N PRO A 914 27.73 -51.40 -12.87
CA PRO A 914 26.97 -50.59 -11.91
C PRO A 914 27.12 -49.09 -12.23
N VAL A 915 26.14 -48.27 -11.84
CA VAL A 915 26.13 -46.82 -12.10
C VAL A 915 25.91 -46.01 -10.82
N ALA A 916 26.43 -44.77 -10.80
CA ALA A 916 26.17 -43.83 -9.72
C ALA A 916 24.76 -43.24 -9.87
N ARG A 917 23.84 -43.61 -8.97
CA ARG A 917 22.45 -43.12 -8.94
C ARG A 917 22.36 -41.66 -8.51
N SER A 918 23.19 -41.29 -7.53
CA SER A 918 23.25 -39.94 -6.97
C SER A 918 24.63 -39.69 -6.39
N ARG A 919 25.05 -38.42 -6.33
CA ARG A 919 26.40 -38.04 -5.87
C ARG A 919 26.50 -38.15 -4.35
N ILE A 920 27.48 -38.89 -3.84
CA ILE A 920 27.79 -38.89 -2.40
C ILE A 920 28.27 -37.47 -2.00
N PRO A 921 27.65 -36.81 -1.01
CA PRO A 921 28.00 -35.44 -0.64
C PRO A 921 29.36 -35.35 0.05
N GLY A 922 29.99 -34.16 -0.03
CA GLY A 922 31.22 -33.88 0.71
C GLY A 922 30.97 -33.77 2.21
N HIS A 923 31.85 -34.36 3.02
CA HIS A 923 31.69 -34.40 4.49
C HIS A 923 32.77 -33.56 5.20
N ARG A 924 32.35 -32.41 5.74
CA ARG A 924 33.18 -31.60 6.66
C ARG A 924 33.12 -32.19 8.07
N LEU A 925 34.28 -32.51 8.64
CA LEU A 925 34.43 -33.10 9.97
C LEU A 925 35.38 -32.23 10.84
N GLN A 926 35.45 -32.50 12.15
CA GLN A 926 36.36 -31.82 13.07
C GLN A 926 37.22 -32.83 13.84
N VAL A 927 38.48 -32.47 14.11
CA VAL A 927 39.40 -33.33 14.88
C VAL A 927 38.84 -33.57 16.28
N GLY A 928 38.67 -34.84 16.65
CA GLY A 928 38.12 -35.25 17.95
C GLY A 928 36.59 -35.34 18.04
N ALA A 929 35.87 -35.11 16.93
CA ALA A 929 34.43 -35.39 16.84
C ALA A 929 34.14 -36.90 16.69
N SER A 930 32.88 -37.29 16.89
CA SER A 930 32.42 -38.66 16.64
C SER A 930 32.46 -39.01 15.15
N ALA A 931 32.76 -40.28 14.82
CA ALA A 931 32.70 -40.79 13.47
C ALA A 931 31.26 -40.76 12.89
N ALA A 932 31.14 -40.47 11.59
CA ALA A 932 29.87 -40.38 10.86
C ALA A 932 29.64 -41.62 9.97
N ASP A 933 28.38 -42.02 9.75
CA ASP A 933 27.99 -43.17 8.92
C ASP A 933 27.22 -42.72 7.67
N VAL A 934 27.55 -43.33 6.52
CA VAL A 934 26.96 -43.07 5.20
C VAL A 934 26.47 -44.39 4.59
N VAL A 935 25.16 -44.49 4.30
CA VAL A 935 24.56 -45.72 3.75
C VAL A 935 24.68 -45.71 2.22
N LEU A 936 25.48 -46.62 1.65
CA LEU A 936 25.88 -46.57 0.24
C LEU A 936 24.78 -46.99 -0.75
N GLY A 937 23.82 -47.80 -0.32
CA GLY A 937 22.75 -48.37 -1.17
C GLY A 937 21.71 -47.39 -1.72
N GLY A 938 21.86 -46.07 -1.49
CA GLY A 938 21.10 -45.02 -2.17
C GLY A 938 21.87 -44.27 -3.25
N TYR A 939 23.17 -44.57 -3.41
CA TYR A 939 24.10 -43.81 -4.27
C TYR A 939 24.59 -44.60 -5.49
N PHE A 940 24.39 -45.93 -5.51
CA PHE A 940 24.69 -46.79 -6.65
C PHE A 940 23.48 -47.67 -6.98
N ASP A 941 23.12 -47.72 -8.25
CA ASP A 941 22.15 -48.67 -8.81
C ASP A 941 22.88 -49.60 -9.78
N ASP A 942 22.39 -50.81 -9.96
CA ASP A 942 22.89 -51.75 -10.96
C ASP A 942 21.93 -51.79 -12.18
N PRO A 943 22.38 -51.52 -13.42
CA PRO A 943 21.49 -51.48 -14.59
C PRO A 943 20.82 -52.80 -14.96
N ASP A 944 21.43 -53.93 -14.58
CA ASP A 944 20.97 -55.29 -14.89
C ASP A 944 20.32 -55.98 -13.66
N GLY A 945 20.49 -55.39 -12.47
CA GLY A 945 19.76 -55.68 -11.23
C GLY A 945 20.55 -56.45 -10.19
N ASP A 946 21.88 -56.52 -10.32
CA ASP A 946 22.71 -57.44 -9.56
C ASP A 946 23.14 -56.93 -8.15
N SER A 947 23.57 -57.85 -7.29
CA SER A 947 23.83 -57.54 -5.86
C SER A 947 25.23 -56.95 -5.63
N LEU A 948 25.30 -55.63 -5.48
CA LEU A 948 26.55 -54.88 -5.34
C LEU A 948 27.32 -55.13 -4.04
N THR A 949 28.64 -55.25 -4.17
CA THR A 949 29.61 -55.23 -3.07
C THR A 949 30.39 -53.91 -3.07
N TYR A 950 30.87 -53.45 -1.92
CA TYR A 950 31.48 -52.12 -1.78
C TYR A 950 32.88 -52.19 -1.16
N SER A 951 33.79 -51.39 -1.71
CA SER A 951 35.15 -51.17 -1.22
C SER A 951 35.44 -49.67 -1.14
N VAL A 952 36.35 -49.26 -0.25
CA VAL A 952 36.72 -47.85 -0.07
C VAL A 952 38.23 -47.68 0.01
N THR A 953 38.74 -46.65 -0.65
CA THR A 953 40.10 -46.15 -0.54
C THR A 953 40.07 -44.66 -0.19
N SER A 954 40.86 -44.26 0.79
CA SER A 954 41.02 -42.87 1.26
C SER A 954 42.42 -42.41 0.83
N THR A 955 42.57 -41.25 0.20
CA THR A 955 43.91 -40.78 -0.23
C THR A 955 44.80 -40.47 0.97
N GLU A 956 44.22 -39.92 2.04
CA GLU A 956 44.90 -39.71 3.33
C GLU A 956 44.15 -40.41 4.49
N PRO A 957 44.38 -41.73 4.70
CA PRO A 957 43.78 -42.50 5.79
C PRO A 957 44.22 -42.05 7.21
N GLY A 958 45.25 -41.21 7.28
CA GLY A 958 45.69 -40.54 8.50
C GLY A 958 44.75 -39.41 8.93
N ALA A 959 44.12 -38.72 7.97
CA ALA A 959 43.20 -37.61 8.21
C ALA A 959 41.75 -38.09 8.41
N VAL A 960 41.24 -38.91 7.47
CA VAL A 960 39.92 -39.56 7.60
C VAL A 960 40.10 -41.08 7.51
N GLY A 961 39.88 -41.75 8.65
CA GLY A 961 39.80 -43.20 8.70
C GLY A 961 38.50 -43.70 8.08
N THR A 962 38.58 -44.59 7.11
CA THR A 962 37.42 -45.12 6.38
C THR A 962 37.23 -46.61 6.61
N ARG A 963 35.99 -47.06 6.86
CA ARG A 963 35.63 -48.48 6.86
C ARG A 963 34.25 -48.70 6.25
N VAL A 964 34.14 -49.65 5.33
CA VAL A 964 32.84 -50.20 4.88
C VAL A 964 32.50 -51.45 5.69
N ASP A 965 31.23 -51.60 6.05
CA ASP A 965 30.66 -52.84 6.59
C ASP A 965 29.18 -52.95 6.15
N GLY A 966 28.77 -54.09 5.59
CA GLY A 966 27.38 -54.35 5.18
C GLY A 966 26.72 -53.33 4.23
N GLY A 967 27.48 -52.51 3.50
CA GLY A 967 26.96 -51.42 2.67
C GLY A 967 26.87 -50.05 3.37
N VAL A 968 27.41 -49.91 4.58
CA VAL A 968 27.57 -48.63 5.29
C VAL A 968 29.04 -48.26 5.37
N LEU A 969 29.37 -47.03 4.99
CA LEU A 969 30.70 -46.41 5.09
C LEU A 969 30.79 -45.54 6.35
N ARG A 970 31.70 -45.86 7.26
CA ARG A 970 32.04 -45.06 8.44
C ARG A 970 33.26 -44.17 8.18
N LEU A 971 33.16 -42.90 8.57
CA LEU A 971 34.15 -41.83 8.41
C LEU A 971 34.61 -41.33 9.78
N ASP A 972 35.89 -41.50 10.09
CA ASP A 972 36.50 -41.31 11.42
C ASP A 972 37.55 -40.18 11.38
N PRO A 973 37.27 -38.97 11.92
CA PRO A 973 38.15 -37.81 11.79
C PRO A 973 39.34 -37.86 12.76
N ARG A 974 40.56 -37.76 12.23
CA ARG A 974 41.80 -38.10 12.95
C ARG A 974 42.88 -37.01 12.95
N SER A 975 43.13 -36.37 11.82
CA SER A 975 44.03 -35.22 11.70
C SER A 975 43.49 -34.22 10.70
N VAL A 976 43.95 -32.98 10.81
CA VAL A 976 43.60 -31.90 9.89
C VAL A 976 44.15 -32.19 8.51
N ASP A 977 43.29 -32.58 7.57
CA ASP A 977 43.56 -32.64 6.13
C ASP A 977 42.25 -32.90 5.36
N ALA A 978 42.32 -32.83 4.03
CA ALA A 978 41.22 -33.08 3.10
C ALA A 978 41.46 -34.34 2.27
N SER A 979 41.11 -35.51 2.82
CA SER A 979 41.16 -36.78 2.09
C SER A 979 40.09 -36.84 0.99
N GLU A 980 40.47 -37.31 -0.19
CA GLU A 980 39.53 -37.79 -1.18
C GLU A 980 39.18 -39.25 -0.86
N ILE A 981 37.89 -39.54 -0.79
CA ILE A 981 37.36 -40.86 -0.49
C ILE A 981 36.72 -41.43 -1.74
N GLU A 982 37.30 -42.52 -2.20
CA GLU A 982 36.95 -43.24 -3.41
C GLU A 982 36.21 -44.52 -3.02
N VAL A 983 34.90 -44.55 -3.27
CA VAL A 983 34.03 -45.68 -2.99
C VAL A 983 33.75 -46.41 -4.29
N THR A 984 34.16 -47.66 -4.38
CA THR A 984 33.94 -48.52 -5.55
C THR A 984 32.89 -49.58 -5.22
N ALA A 985 31.76 -49.50 -5.93
CA ALA A 985 30.78 -50.57 -6.04
C ALA A 985 31.26 -51.60 -7.07
N THR A 986 30.96 -52.88 -6.88
CA THR A 986 31.37 -53.98 -7.76
C THR A 986 30.30 -55.07 -7.78
N ASP A 987 29.90 -55.49 -8.97
CA ASP A 987 28.92 -56.55 -9.23
C ASP A 987 29.54 -57.96 -9.01
N PRO A 988 28.78 -59.05 -9.24
CA PRO A 988 29.31 -60.42 -9.16
C PRO A 988 30.31 -60.80 -10.27
N GLU A 989 30.28 -60.17 -11.45
CA GLU A 989 31.18 -60.50 -12.58
C GLU A 989 32.50 -59.71 -12.59
N GLY A 990 32.58 -58.62 -11.80
CA GLY A 990 33.78 -57.81 -11.56
C GLY A 990 33.75 -56.39 -12.13
N LEU A 991 32.65 -55.99 -12.78
CA LEU A 991 32.36 -54.65 -13.30
C LEU A 991 32.07 -53.66 -12.15
N ARG A 992 32.32 -52.36 -12.39
CA ARG A 992 32.45 -51.38 -11.29
C ARG A 992 31.96 -49.99 -11.67
N ALA A 993 31.28 -49.34 -10.71
CA ALA A 993 31.22 -47.89 -10.62
C ALA A 993 32.01 -47.41 -9.41
N THR A 994 32.60 -46.24 -9.54
CA THR A 994 33.39 -45.60 -8.50
C THR A 994 32.95 -44.15 -8.35
N GLN A 995 32.67 -43.73 -7.12
CA GLN A 995 32.43 -42.33 -6.78
C GLN A 995 33.57 -41.80 -5.90
N LYS A 996 34.04 -40.59 -6.22
CA LYS A 996 34.96 -39.82 -5.40
C LYS A 996 34.19 -38.67 -4.74
N PHE A 997 34.27 -38.58 -3.42
CA PHE A 997 33.82 -37.42 -2.66
C PHE A 997 34.92 -37.00 -1.69
N ARG A 998 35.00 -35.71 -1.37
CA ARG A 998 36.03 -35.20 -0.45
C ARG A 998 35.47 -35.20 0.97
N ALA A 999 36.26 -35.66 1.92
CA ALA A 999 35.98 -35.51 3.34
C ALA A 999 37.14 -34.75 3.98
N TRP A 1000 36.85 -33.56 4.50
CA TRP A 1000 37.86 -32.67 5.05
C TRP A 1000 37.66 -32.46 6.55
N VAL A 1001 38.69 -32.79 7.31
CA VAL A 1001 38.75 -32.52 8.74
C VAL A 1001 39.40 -31.15 8.89
N VAL A 1002 38.62 -30.16 9.33
CA VAL A 1002 39.14 -28.81 9.53
C VAL A 1002 39.93 -28.71 10.85
N PRO A 1003 40.91 -27.78 10.95
CA PRO A 1003 41.54 -27.47 12.22
C PRO A 1003 40.54 -26.76 13.15
N ALA A 1004 40.95 -26.54 14.40
CA ALA A 1004 40.44 -25.36 15.11
C ALA A 1004 40.96 -24.09 14.37
N PRO A 1005 40.24 -22.95 14.38
CA PRO A 1005 40.63 -21.77 13.61
C PRO A 1005 42.10 -21.37 13.78
N ASP A 1006 42.71 -20.92 12.68
CA ASP A 1006 44.08 -20.40 12.63
C ASP A 1006 44.03 -18.92 13.06
N PRO A 1007 44.77 -18.49 14.10
CA PRO A 1007 44.54 -17.20 14.77
C PRO A 1007 45.44 -16.06 14.27
N ASP A 1008 46.04 -16.20 13.09
CA ASP A 1008 46.97 -15.23 12.48
C ASP A 1008 46.53 -14.92 11.01
N ALA A 1009 45.22 -14.79 10.74
CA ALA A 1009 44.66 -14.64 9.38
C ALA A 1009 43.28 -13.94 9.29
N PHE A 1010 43.17 -12.95 8.38
CA PHE A 1010 42.06 -11.98 8.31
C PHE A 1010 40.64 -12.54 8.49
N ASN A 1011 40.01 -12.22 9.63
CA ASN A 1011 38.74 -12.82 10.09
C ASN A 1011 37.61 -11.79 10.29
N ILE A 1012 36.44 -12.05 9.68
CA ILE A 1012 35.22 -11.25 9.87
C ILE A 1012 34.27 -12.00 10.83
N GLU A 1013 34.38 -11.74 12.13
CA GLU A 1013 33.45 -12.27 13.12
C GLU A 1013 32.03 -11.68 12.97
N LEU A 1014 31.01 -12.53 12.97
CA LEU A 1014 29.60 -12.13 12.81
C LEU A 1014 28.76 -12.41 14.06
N TYR A 1015 28.39 -11.35 14.79
CA TYR A 1015 27.48 -11.44 15.94
C TYR A 1015 26.04 -11.14 15.53
N PHE A 1016 25.22 -12.20 15.40
CA PHE A 1016 23.79 -12.09 15.05
C PHE A 1016 22.89 -11.90 16.28
N GLU A 1017 22.07 -10.85 16.27
CA GLU A 1017 20.99 -10.67 17.25
C GLU A 1017 19.79 -11.62 17.00
N PRO A 1018 18.93 -11.88 17.99
CA PRO A 1018 17.75 -12.73 17.80
C PRO A 1018 16.77 -12.15 16.76
N GLY A 1019 16.62 -12.85 15.63
CA GLY A 1019 15.66 -12.48 14.59
C GLY A 1019 16.01 -12.98 13.17
N PHE A 1020 17.27 -13.32 12.91
CA PHE A 1020 17.73 -13.96 11.66
C PHE A 1020 17.42 -15.47 11.68
N THR A 1021 17.01 -16.02 10.53
CA THR A 1021 16.94 -17.46 10.26
C THR A 1021 18.34 -18.06 10.09
N GLU A 1022 18.49 -19.39 9.93
CA GLU A 1022 19.82 -19.98 9.70
C GLU A 1022 20.29 -19.77 8.25
N GLU A 1023 19.33 -19.74 7.33
CA GLU A 1023 19.49 -19.49 5.90
C GLU A 1023 19.98 -18.06 5.67
N ALA A 1024 19.36 -17.07 6.34
CA ALA A 1024 19.81 -15.68 6.29
C ALA A 1024 21.22 -15.49 6.90
N LYS A 1025 21.60 -16.30 7.90
CA LYS A 1025 22.96 -16.30 8.44
C LYS A 1025 23.95 -16.95 7.48
N ALA A 1026 23.53 -17.92 6.67
CA ALA A 1026 24.39 -18.57 5.68
C ALA A 1026 24.80 -17.59 4.57
N GLU A 1027 23.86 -16.86 3.97
CA GLU A 1027 24.20 -15.90 2.91
C GLU A 1027 24.98 -14.69 3.43
N ILE A 1028 24.70 -14.20 4.64
CA ILE A 1028 25.48 -13.13 5.27
C ILE A 1028 26.92 -13.62 5.61
N ARG A 1029 27.09 -14.90 6.00
CA ARG A 1029 28.43 -15.51 6.17
C ARG A 1029 29.16 -15.63 4.84
N ARG A 1030 28.50 -16.16 3.80
CA ARG A 1030 29.03 -16.29 2.44
C ARG A 1030 29.53 -14.96 1.88
N ALA A 1031 28.82 -13.86 2.17
CA ALA A 1031 29.26 -12.51 1.81
C ALA A 1031 30.50 -12.04 2.59
N ALA A 1032 30.66 -12.43 3.86
CA ALA A 1032 31.88 -12.20 4.62
C ALA A 1032 33.05 -13.06 4.10
N ASP A 1033 32.79 -14.34 3.81
CA ASP A 1033 33.75 -15.29 3.24
C ASP A 1033 34.34 -14.74 1.93
N ARG A 1034 33.51 -14.17 1.04
CA ARG A 1034 33.96 -13.55 -0.22
C ARG A 1034 34.91 -12.37 -0.02
N TRP A 1035 34.80 -11.62 1.09
CA TRP A 1035 35.77 -10.57 1.43
C TRP A 1035 37.05 -11.15 2.05
N MET A 1036 36.94 -12.18 2.91
CA MET A 1036 38.10 -12.91 3.47
C MET A 1036 38.90 -13.71 2.41
N GLU A 1037 38.31 -14.02 1.25
CA GLU A 1037 39.04 -14.58 0.10
C GLU A 1037 39.97 -13.57 -0.60
N ALA A 1038 39.72 -12.27 -0.42
CA ALA A 1038 40.34 -11.19 -1.20
C ALA A 1038 41.25 -10.27 -0.37
N VAL A 1039 40.97 -10.10 0.92
CA VAL A 1039 41.91 -9.55 1.91
C VAL A 1039 42.79 -10.69 2.41
N VAL A 1040 44.12 -10.49 2.39
CA VAL A 1040 45.12 -11.55 2.62
C VAL A 1040 46.16 -11.21 3.69
N GLY A 1041 46.04 -10.04 4.34
CA GLY A 1041 46.90 -9.60 5.43
C GLY A 1041 46.15 -9.46 6.75
N ASP A 1042 46.81 -9.90 7.80
CA ASP A 1042 46.37 -9.95 9.21
C ASP A 1042 46.45 -8.58 9.91
N LEU A 1043 45.43 -8.22 10.71
CA LEU A 1043 45.42 -7.02 11.56
C LEU A 1043 45.61 -7.38 13.05
N PRO A 1044 46.17 -6.46 13.89
CA PRO A 1044 46.43 -6.76 15.28
C PRO A 1044 45.16 -7.03 16.11
N ASP A 1045 45.04 -8.29 16.54
CA ASP A 1045 44.16 -8.88 17.55
C ASP A 1045 43.86 -7.94 18.77
N VAL A 1046 42.59 -7.56 19.00
CA VAL A 1046 42.20 -6.56 20.03
C VAL A 1046 41.43 -7.18 21.21
N PRO A 1047 41.98 -7.21 22.43
CA PRO A 1047 41.26 -7.70 23.61
C PRO A 1047 40.22 -6.69 24.11
N VAL A 1048 38.96 -7.14 24.24
CA VAL A 1048 37.81 -6.33 24.67
C VAL A 1048 37.14 -6.93 25.90
N ASP A 1049 37.15 -6.20 27.02
CA ASP A 1049 36.27 -6.41 28.19
C ASP A 1049 35.46 -5.14 28.44
N GLY A 1050 34.22 -5.10 27.94
CA GLY A 1050 33.39 -3.92 28.15
C GLY A 1050 32.02 -3.94 27.46
N PRO A 1051 31.13 -3.00 27.83
CA PRO A 1051 30.02 -2.63 26.96
C PRO A 1051 30.59 -1.92 25.72
N LEU A 1052 30.01 -2.14 24.55
CA LEU A 1052 30.42 -1.44 23.33
C LEU A 1052 29.94 0.04 23.41
N VAL A 1053 30.81 1.00 23.08
CA VAL A 1053 30.70 2.43 23.47
C VAL A 1053 30.75 3.35 22.23
N PRO A 1054 30.11 4.54 22.21
CA PRO A 1054 28.96 5.00 22.99
C PRO A 1054 27.66 5.20 22.19
N ASP A 1055 27.72 5.53 20.89
CA ASP A 1055 26.79 6.46 20.22
C ASP A 1055 25.89 5.84 19.12
N CYS A 1056 25.39 4.62 19.33
CA CYS A 1056 24.40 4.06 18.40
C CYS A 1056 22.98 4.65 18.61
N TYR A 1057 22.52 5.42 17.63
CA TYR A 1057 21.20 6.06 17.62
C TYR A 1057 20.07 5.02 17.81
N GLY A 1058 19.26 5.17 18.85
CA GLY A 1058 18.11 4.31 19.15
C GLY A 1058 18.39 3.01 19.94
N CYS A 1059 19.62 2.78 20.43
CA CYS A 1059 19.96 1.58 21.20
C CYS A 1059 19.33 1.54 22.61
N ILE A 1060 18.45 0.55 22.88
CA ILE A 1060 17.75 0.38 24.17
C ILE A 1060 18.54 -0.49 25.18
N THR A 1061 19.38 -1.41 24.70
CA THR A 1061 20.26 -2.26 25.52
C THR A 1061 21.64 -2.35 24.89
N LYS A 1062 22.70 -2.11 25.66
CA LYS A 1062 24.08 -2.29 25.21
C LYS A 1062 24.52 -3.74 25.49
N PRO A 1063 24.81 -4.57 24.47
CA PRO A 1063 25.48 -5.85 24.71
C PRO A 1063 26.87 -5.60 25.31
N ARG A 1064 27.35 -6.58 26.06
CA ARG A 1064 28.68 -6.57 26.69
C ARG A 1064 29.49 -7.70 26.10
N PHE A 1065 30.65 -7.38 25.53
CA PHE A 1065 31.56 -8.35 24.95
C PHE A 1065 32.76 -8.54 25.89
N THR A 1066 33.23 -9.78 25.96
CA THR A 1066 34.38 -10.21 26.77
C THR A 1066 35.10 -11.30 26.00
N GLY A 1067 36.18 -10.94 25.32
CA GLY A 1067 36.91 -11.81 24.42
C GLY A 1067 38.07 -11.05 23.76
N VAL A 1068 38.58 -11.61 22.68
CA VAL A 1068 39.44 -10.90 21.73
C VAL A 1068 38.65 -10.72 20.44
N ILE A 1069 38.87 -9.63 19.72
CA ILE A 1069 38.35 -9.42 18.37
C ILE A 1069 39.52 -9.63 17.41
N ASP A 1070 39.40 -10.73 16.67
CA ASP A 1070 40.11 -11.09 15.45
C ASP A 1070 39.57 -10.17 14.32
N ASP A 1071 40.46 -9.47 13.61
CA ASP A 1071 40.29 -8.32 12.67
C ASP A 1071 39.01 -7.44 12.72
N LEU A 1072 37.81 -8.01 12.52
CA LEU A 1072 36.57 -7.26 12.35
C LEU A 1072 35.35 -7.98 12.93
N LEU A 1073 34.84 -7.47 14.05
CA LEU A 1073 33.54 -7.90 14.58
C LEU A 1073 32.40 -7.06 14.00
N ILE A 1074 31.51 -7.68 13.23
CA ILE A 1074 30.28 -7.05 12.72
C ILE A 1074 29.06 -7.55 13.51
N ARG A 1075 28.39 -6.62 14.18
CA ARG A 1075 27.10 -6.87 14.86
C ARG A 1075 25.95 -6.76 13.86
N MET A 1076 25.35 -7.89 13.52
CA MET A 1076 24.19 -8.03 12.65
C MET A 1076 22.90 -7.91 13.47
N ARG A 1077 22.11 -6.85 13.26
CA ARG A 1077 20.85 -6.59 13.99
C ARG A 1077 19.61 -6.57 13.09
N VAL A 1078 18.47 -6.96 13.66
CA VAL A 1078 17.16 -6.81 13.01
C VAL A 1078 16.50 -5.50 13.43
N ALA A 1079 16.15 -4.67 12.47
CA ALA A 1079 15.42 -3.42 12.65
C ALA A 1079 13.94 -3.57 12.24
N SER A 1080 13.07 -2.72 12.80
CA SER A 1080 11.67 -2.63 12.37
C SER A 1080 11.46 -1.67 11.20
N ARG A 1081 12.27 -0.60 11.11
CA ARG A 1081 12.33 0.39 10.01
C ARG A 1081 13.74 1.00 9.95
N LEU A 1082 14.20 1.39 8.75
CA LEU A 1082 15.50 2.05 8.49
C LEU A 1082 15.36 3.28 7.58
N GLY A 1083 14.30 4.07 7.76
CA GLY A 1083 14.15 5.41 7.13
C GLY A 1083 13.95 5.45 5.61
N GLY A 1084 13.93 4.29 4.94
CA GLY A 1084 13.83 4.17 3.47
C GLY A 1084 14.79 3.11 2.91
N ALA A 1085 15.85 2.79 3.63
CA ALA A 1085 16.78 1.73 3.27
C ALA A 1085 16.31 0.33 3.72
N LEU A 1086 16.76 -0.72 3.02
CA LEU A 1086 16.51 -2.12 3.36
C LEU A 1086 17.52 -2.62 4.42
N ALA A 1087 18.77 -2.19 4.29
CA ALA A 1087 19.84 -2.39 5.25
C ALA A 1087 20.57 -1.06 5.58
N THR A 1088 21.49 -1.07 6.54
CA THR A 1088 22.49 0.00 6.75
C THR A 1088 23.63 -0.47 7.66
N ALA A 1089 24.87 -0.23 7.24
CA ALA A 1089 26.09 -0.33 8.02
C ALA A 1089 26.39 0.94 8.83
N SER A 1090 27.07 0.79 9.97
CA SER A 1090 27.52 1.91 10.79
C SER A 1090 28.79 1.56 11.57
N ALA A 1091 29.80 2.43 11.46
CA ALA A 1091 31.05 2.37 12.23
C ALA A 1091 30.81 2.76 13.70
N ALA A 1092 31.48 2.09 14.64
CA ALA A 1092 31.37 2.37 16.07
C ALA A 1092 32.62 3.04 16.69
N GLY A 1093 33.60 3.43 15.87
CA GLY A 1093 34.83 4.10 16.30
C GLY A 1093 35.56 4.73 15.11
N ASP A 1094 36.54 5.59 15.39
CA ASP A 1094 37.37 6.25 14.38
C ASP A 1094 38.50 5.32 13.92
N ARG A 1095 38.77 5.20 12.61
CA ARG A 1095 39.60 4.11 12.03
C ARG A 1095 41.10 4.43 11.93
N GLU A 1096 41.57 5.53 12.51
CA GLU A 1096 42.91 6.14 12.29
C GLU A 1096 44.15 5.32 12.76
N SER A 1097 44.02 4.04 13.14
CA SER A 1097 45.11 3.31 13.85
C SER A 1097 45.45 1.88 13.41
N GLY A 1098 44.74 1.29 12.45
CA GLY A 1098 45.09 -0.06 11.94
C GLY A 1098 45.02 -1.17 13.01
N LEU A 1099 43.94 -1.17 13.81
CA LEU A 1099 43.64 -2.15 14.85
C LEU A 1099 42.30 -2.82 14.55
N ALA A 1100 42.07 -4.03 15.09
CA ALA A 1100 40.81 -4.75 14.89
C ALA A 1100 39.57 -3.94 15.33
N PHE A 1101 38.48 -4.06 14.58
CA PHE A 1101 37.42 -3.05 14.50
C PHE A 1101 36.01 -3.58 14.83
N LEU A 1102 35.08 -2.65 15.13
CA LEU A 1102 33.68 -2.96 15.41
C LEU A 1102 32.73 -2.19 14.48
N ALA A 1103 31.91 -2.94 13.72
CA ALA A 1103 30.83 -2.39 12.91
C ALA A 1103 29.45 -2.89 13.40
N ASN A 1104 28.38 -2.17 13.05
CA ASN A 1104 27.00 -2.57 13.28
C ASN A 1104 26.21 -2.48 11.96
N ASN A 1105 25.79 -3.62 11.44
CA ASN A 1105 24.97 -3.71 10.23
C ASN A 1105 23.54 -4.08 10.62
N ALA A 1106 22.57 -3.39 10.04
CA ALA A 1106 21.16 -3.51 10.39
C ALA A 1106 20.32 -3.84 9.16
N PHE A 1107 19.39 -4.78 9.26
CA PHE A 1107 18.47 -5.17 8.19
C PHE A 1107 17.03 -5.03 8.67
N ILE A 1108 16.10 -4.54 7.85
CA ILE A 1108 14.67 -4.55 8.24
C ILE A 1108 14.13 -5.98 8.25
N LYS A 1109 13.31 -6.35 9.25
CA LYS A 1109 12.79 -7.73 9.34
C LYS A 1109 12.08 -8.21 8.06
N PRO A 1110 11.21 -7.43 7.39
CA PRO A 1110 10.57 -7.88 6.15
C PRO A 1110 11.56 -8.20 5.03
N PHE A 1111 12.74 -7.57 5.01
CA PHE A 1111 13.78 -7.88 4.02
C PHE A 1111 14.39 -9.27 4.26
N LEU A 1112 14.74 -9.56 5.52
CA LEU A 1112 15.24 -10.88 5.94
C LEU A 1112 14.22 -12.02 5.80
N ASP A 1113 12.92 -11.68 5.79
CA ASP A 1113 11.81 -12.65 5.71
C ASP A 1113 11.37 -12.95 4.26
N LEU A 1114 11.65 -12.06 3.30
CA LEU A 1114 11.04 -12.08 1.95
C LEU A 1114 12.04 -11.94 0.79
N TYR A 1115 13.31 -11.61 1.03
CA TYR A 1115 14.29 -11.31 -0.02
C TYR A 1115 15.65 -11.98 0.27
N LEU A 1116 15.62 -13.30 0.48
CA LEU A 1116 16.81 -14.11 0.80
C LEU A 1116 17.85 -14.09 -0.34
N ASP A 1117 17.40 -14.06 -1.59
CA ASP A 1117 18.27 -14.16 -2.77
C ASP A 1117 19.05 -12.86 -3.01
N ALA A 1118 18.43 -11.72 -2.72
CA ALA A 1118 19.09 -10.40 -2.71
C ALA A 1118 19.92 -10.15 -1.43
N LEU A 1119 19.86 -11.04 -0.43
CA LEU A 1119 20.53 -10.84 0.86
C LEU A 1119 22.05 -10.99 0.74
N TYR A 1120 22.55 -11.88 -0.11
CA TYR A 1120 24.00 -12.03 -0.35
C TYR A 1120 24.61 -10.73 -0.89
N GLU A 1121 24.04 -10.15 -1.95
CA GLU A 1121 24.50 -8.89 -2.55
C GLU A 1121 24.40 -7.73 -1.56
N THR A 1122 23.27 -7.62 -0.86
CA THR A 1122 23.05 -6.56 0.14
C THR A 1122 24.02 -6.70 1.31
N ALA A 1123 24.32 -7.93 1.76
CA ALA A 1123 25.33 -8.17 2.77
C ALA A 1123 26.75 -7.85 2.27
N LEU A 1124 27.08 -8.19 1.02
CA LEU A 1124 28.38 -7.91 0.41
C LEU A 1124 28.65 -6.39 0.34
N HIS A 1125 27.63 -5.61 -0.05
CA HIS A 1125 27.62 -4.15 -0.05
C HIS A 1125 27.83 -3.55 1.36
N GLU A 1126 27.01 -3.96 2.33
CA GLU A 1126 27.05 -3.43 3.70
C GLU A 1126 28.30 -3.89 4.48
N ILE A 1127 28.89 -5.03 4.13
CA ILE A 1127 30.21 -5.45 4.64
C ILE A 1127 31.33 -4.62 3.98
N GLY A 1128 31.20 -4.25 2.70
CA GLY A 1128 32.09 -3.28 2.04
C GLY A 1128 32.11 -1.92 2.77
N HIS A 1129 30.94 -1.42 3.21
CA HIS A 1129 30.86 -0.25 4.08
C HIS A 1129 31.51 -0.48 5.46
N ALA A 1130 31.35 -1.67 6.08
CA ALA A 1130 32.03 -2.02 7.33
C ALA A 1130 33.57 -2.11 7.19
N LEU A 1131 34.08 -2.48 6.00
CA LEU A 1131 35.49 -2.49 5.65
C LEU A 1131 36.06 -1.10 5.33
N GLY A 1132 35.21 -0.08 5.23
CA GLY A 1132 35.56 1.33 5.06
C GLY A 1132 35.35 1.90 3.65
N ILE A 1133 34.81 1.13 2.71
CA ILE A 1133 34.60 1.58 1.33
C ILE A 1133 33.34 2.45 1.25
N GLY A 1134 33.39 3.57 0.50
CA GLY A 1134 32.23 4.42 0.22
C GLY A 1134 31.68 5.21 1.42
N GLY A 1135 32.47 5.37 2.49
CA GLY A 1135 32.09 6.18 3.65
C GLY A 1135 32.17 7.69 3.39
N TRP A 1136 31.15 8.44 3.78
CA TRP A 1136 31.17 9.90 3.77
C TRP A 1136 31.89 10.43 5.02
N ASP A 1137 33.10 11.00 4.87
CA ASP A 1137 33.62 11.87 5.93
C ASP A 1137 32.77 13.16 5.97
N ILE A 1138 32.16 13.39 7.14
CA ILE A 1138 31.28 14.53 7.40
C ILE A 1138 32.08 15.86 7.42
N ARG A 1139 33.42 15.79 7.45
CA ARG A 1139 34.33 16.94 7.61
C ARG A 1139 34.78 17.59 6.30
N ASP A 1140 34.84 16.88 5.17
CA ASP A 1140 35.27 17.46 3.88
C ASP A 1140 34.44 16.95 2.68
N ARG A 1141 33.61 17.83 2.11
CA ARG A 1141 32.42 17.44 1.31
C ARG A 1141 32.66 17.17 -0.17
N ASN A 1142 33.89 17.34 -0.69
CA ASN A 1142 34.13 17.45 -2.14
C ASN A 1142 35.18 16.47 -2.72
N THR A 1143 35.70 15.52 -1.94
CA THR A 1143 36.70 14.54 -2.43
C THR A 1143 36.45 13.16 -1.88
N ASP A 1144 36.56 12.12 -2.71
CA ASP A 1144 36.53 10.75 -2.21
C ASP A 1144 37.81 10.46 -1.42
N PRO A 1145 37.76 10.02 -0.15
CA PRO A 1145 38.97 9.75 0.60
C PRO A 1145 39.68 8.46 0.15
N HIS A 1146 39.06 7.62 -0.69
CA HIS A 1146 39.42 6.20 -0.85
C HIS A 1146 39.72 5.75 -2.29
N PHE A 1147 39.54 6.59 -3.31
CA PHE A 1147 39.99 6.30 -4.68
C PHE A 1147 41.21 7.13 -5.08
N ALA A 1148 42.40 6.50 -5.00
CA ALA A 1148 43.64 7.01 -5.58
C ALA A 1148 44.16 6.07 -6.69
N GLY A 1149 45.37 6.35 -7.17
CA GLY A 1149 46.11 5.47 -8.07
C GLY A 1149 45.69 5.49 -9.55
N PRO A 1150 46.51 4.89 -10.44
CA PRO A 1150 46.38 5.11 -11.89
C PRO A 1150 45.10 4.54 -12.51
N LEU A 1151 44.57 3.44 -11.97
CA LEU A 1151 43.37 2.79 -12.51
C LEU A 1151 42.10 3.61 -12.23
N ALA A 1152 41.96 4.18 -11.04
CA ALA A 1152 40.83 5.04 -10.71
C ALA A 1152 40.85 6.35 -11.52
N VAL A 1153 42.02 6.99 -11.64
CA VAL A 1153 42.19 8.21 -12.45
C VAL A 1153 41.92 7.93 -13.93
N ALA A 1154 42.52 6.89 -14.52
CA ALA A 1154 42.28 6.57 -15.93
C ALA A 1154 40.83 6.18 -16.24
N ALA A 1155 40.13 5.54 -15.29
CA ALA A 1155 38.70 5.24 -15.41
C ALA A 1155 37.83 6.51 -15.31
N PHE A 1156 38.17 7.45 -14.43
CA PHE A 1156 37.49 8.74 -14.29
C PHE A 1156 37.70 9.65 -15.52
N ASP A 1157 38.93 9.74 -16.03
CA ASP A 1157 39.25 10.46 -17.27
C ASP A 1157 38.50 9.87 -18.46
N ALA A 1158 38.42 8.53 -18.56
CA ALA A 1158 37.66 7.83 -19.60
C ALA A 1158 36.13 7.97 -19.45
N ALA A 1159 35.63 8.33 -18.25
CA ALA A 1159 34.23 8.66 -18.00
C ALA A 1159 33.84 10.09 -18.47
N GLY A 1160 34.83 10.88 -18.90
CA GLY A 1160 34.64 12.28 -19.29
C GLY A 1160 34.50 13.25 -18.12
N GLY A 1161 35.03 12.92 -16.93
CA GLY A 1161 35.02 13.82 -15.76
C GLY A 1161 35.91 15.06 -15.94
N GLU A 1162 35.62 16.13 -15.19
CA GLU A 1162 36.47 17.34 -15.24
C GLU A 1162 37.88 17.08 -14.69
N ALA A 1163 38.91 17.54 -15.41
CA ALA A 1163 40.32 17.26 -15.12
C ALA A 1163 40.76 17.77 -13.73
N TYR A 1164 40.79 16.86 -12.75
CA TYR A 1164 41.06 17.17 -11.35
C TYR A 1164 42.57 17.13 -11.02
N ALA A 1165 43.06 18.13 -10.28
CA ALA A 1165 44.49 18.32 -10.03
C ALA A 1165 45.02 17.70 -8.72
N GLY A 1166 44.14 17.11 -7.90
CA GLY A 1166 44.52 16.34 -6.71
C GLY A 1166 44.68 14.84 -7.03
N GLY A 1167 45.50 14.13 -6.27
CA GLY A 1167 45.81 12.70 -6.49
C GLY A 1167 44.70 11.70 -6.10
N LYS A 1168 43.44 12.15 -6.00
CA LYS A 1168 42.25 11.35 -5.69
C LYS A 1168 41.08 11.89 -6.52
N VAL A 1169 40.17 11.02 -6.95
CA VAL A 1169 39.00 11.43 -7.77
C VAL A 1169 37.83 11.90 -6.89
N PRO A 1170 36.93 12.79 -7.36
CA PRO A 1170 35.76 13.22 -6.59
C PRO A 1170 34.69 12.12 -6.49
N VAL A 1171 33.87 12.13 -5.42
CA VAL A 1171 32.75 11.16 -5.25
C VAL A 1171 31.70 11.35 -6.33
N GLU A 1172 31.30 12.60 -6.56
CA GLU A 1172 30.31 13.00 -7.56
C GLU A 1172 30.95 13.94 -8.58
N ASP A 1173 30.57 13.75 -9.84
CA ASP A 1173 30.97 14.59 -10.97
C ASP A 1173 29.72 15.10 -11.71
N ARG A 1174 29.82 16.25 -12.36
CA ARG A 1174 28.70 16.80 -13.12
C ARG A 1174 28.48 15.99 -14.40
N ASN A 1175 27.26 15.58 -14.67
CA ASN A 1175 26.91 15.04 -15.98
C ASN A 1175 26.86 16.17 -17.04
N ALA A 1176 26.64 15.81 -18.31
CA ALA A 1176 26.50 16.78 -19.40
C ALA A 1176 25.35 17.79 -19.24
N LEU A 1177 24.46 17.60 -18.25
CA LEU A 1177 23.38 18.50 -17.86
C LEU A 1177 23.71 19.29 -16.57
N GLY A 1178 24.97 19.32 -16.16
CA GLY A 1178 25.48 20.06 -15.00
C GLY A 1178 25.09 19.49 -13.63
N ARG A 1179 24.41 18.34 -13.54
CA ARG A 1179 23.96 17.74 -12.26
C ARG A 1179 25.03 16.81 -11.70
N PHE A 1180 25.35 16.95 -10.41
CA PHE A 1180 26.22 16.02 -9.70
C PHE A 1180 25.61 14.61 -9.68
N VAL A 1181 26.41 13.61 -10.05
CA VAL A 1181 26.08 12.19 -9.96
C VAL A 1181 27.34 11.38 -9.64
N HIS A 1182 27.21 10.27 -8.91
CA HIS A 1182 28.35 9.42 -8.55
C HIS A 1182 28.99 8.81 -9.81
N TRP A 1183 30.27 9.09 -10.07
CA TRP A 1183 30.92 8.74 -11.35
C TRP A 1183 30.99 7.23 -11.62
N ARG A 1184 31.17 6.40 -10.58
CA ARG A 1184 31.32 4.93 -10.69
C ARG A 1184 30.19 4.28 -11.48
N SER A 1185 28.95 4.70 -11.24
CA SER A 1185 27.76 4.12 -11.89
C SER A 1185 27.67 4.41 -13.39
N ARG A 1186 28.44 5.38 -13.92
CA ARG A 1186 28.52 5.64 -15.37
C ARG A 1186 29.41 4.62 -16.12
N ILE A 1187 30.35 3.97 -15.44
CA ILE A 1187 31.45 3.22 -16.08
C ILE A 1187 31.71 1.81 -15.54
N ILE A 1188 31.20 1.47 -14.34
CA ILE A 1188 31.25 0.11 -13.79
C ILE A 1188 29.83 -0.31 -13.40
N PRO A 1189 28.99 -0.74 -14.36
CA PRO A 1189 27.70 -1.35 -14.06
C PRO A 1189 27.89 -2.61 -13.20
N GLY A 1190 27.13 -2.75 -12.11
CA GLY A 1190 27.22 -3.90 -11.20
C GLY A 1190 28.32 -3.80 -10.13
N ASP A 1191 29.05 -2.69 -10.05
CA ASP A 1191 30.03 -2.46 -8.98
C ASP A 1191 29.40 -2.58 -7.59
N VAL A 1192 30.06 -3.30 -6.67
CA VAL A 1192 29.53 -3.59 -5.33
C VAL A 1192 29.14 -2.33 -4.53
N MET A 1193 29.75 -1.16 -4.78
CA MET A 1193 29.40 0.09 -4.10
C MET A 1193 28.47 1.02 -4.91
N SER A 1194 27.99 0.59 -6.08
CA SER A 1194 27.06 1.38 -6.90
C SER A 1194 25.62 1.32 -6.38
N VAL A 1195 24.89 2.42 -6.48
CA VAL A 1195 23.53 2.53 -5.93
C VAL A 1195 22.55 1.64 -6.70
N GLY A 1196 22.25 0.46 -6.14
CA GLY A 1196 21.08 -0.35 -6.47
C GLY A 1196 21.32 -1.78 -6.99
N ARG A 1197 22.54 -2.16 -7.39
CA ARG A 1197 22.89 -3.54 -7.83
C ARG A 1197 24.38 -3.85 -7.57
N GLY A 1198 24.70 -4.38 -6.39
CA GLY A 1198 26.08 -4.58 -5.95
C GLY A 1198 26.54 -6.04 -6.05
N GLN A 1199 27.05 -6.46 -7.22
CA GLN A 1199 27.38 -7.86 -7.49
C GLN A 1199 28.89 -8.19 -7.57
N LEU A 1200 29.74 -7.22 -7.93
CA LEU A 1200 31.13 -7.49 -8.33
C LEU A 1200 32.19 -6.81 -7.44
N VAL A 1201 33.16 -7.60 -6.97
CA VAL A 1201 34.38 -7.16 -6.29
C VAL A 1201 35.46 -6.91 -7.35
N THR A 1202 35.35 -5.78 -8.05
CA THR A 1202 36.25 -5.42 -9.17
C THR A 1202 37.68 -5.10 -8.72
N ALA A 1203 38.64 -5.09 -9.65
CA ALA A 1203 40.03 -4.73 -9.33
C ALA A 1203 40.16 -3.26 -8.86
N ILE A 1204 39.24 -2.38 -9.25
CA ILE A 1204 39.17 -1.00 -8.70
C ILE A 1204 38.65 -1.02 -7.26
N THR A 1205 37.72 -1.93 -6.92
CA THR A 1205 37.24 -2.12 -5.55
C THR A 1205 38.33 -2.66 -4.64
N LEU A 1206 39.10 -3.66 -5.09
CA LEU A 1206 40.24 -4.16 -4.33
C LEU A 1206 41.37 -3.13 -4.22
N GLN A 1207 41.64 -2.35 -5.27
CA GLN A 1207 42.62 -1.24 -5.18
C GLN A 1207 42.20 -0.19 -4.15
N ALA A 1208 40.91 0.10 -3.97
CA ALA A 1208 40.44 0.99 -2.89
C ALA A 1208 40.67 0.41 -1.48
N LEU A 1209 40.59 -0.92 -1.31
CA LEU A 1209 41.01 -1.56 -0.05
C LEU A 1209 42.53 -1.48 0.17
N ALA A 1210 43.33 -1.63 -0.88
CA ALA A 1210 44.77 -1.42 -0.82
C ALA A 1210 45.14 0.02 -0.45
N ASP A 1211 44.45 1.01 -1.03
CA ASP A 1211 44.62 2.44 -0.75
C ASP A 1211 44.15 2.80 0.69
N LEU A 1212 43.21 2.01 1.25
CA LEU A 1212 42.80 2.04 2.66
C LEU A 1212 43.80 1.37 3.62
N GLY A 1213 44.81 0.68 3.11
CA GLY A 1213 45.87 0.02 3.90
C GLY A 1213 45.67 -1.47 4.18
N HIS A 1214 44.67 -2.12 3.59
CA HIS A 1214 44.52 -3.58 3.64
C HIS A 1214 45.48 -4.26 2.65
N GLU A 1215 46.06 -5.42 2.99
CA GLU A 1215 46.76 -6.24 2.00
C GLU A 1215 45.76 -7.11 1.24
N VAL A 1216 45.74 -7.03 -0.09
CA VAL A 1216 44.72 -7.66 -0.95
C VAL A 1216 45.33 -8.35 -2.16
N ASP A 1217 44.72 -9.46 -2.57
CA ASP A 1217 45.09 -10.16 -3.80
C ASP A 1217 44.25 -9.66 -4.98
N LEU A 1218 44.83 -8.76 -5.79
CA LEU A 1218 44.20 -8.22 -7.00
C LEU A 1218 43.86 -9.30 -8.06
N THR A 1219 44.36 -10.53 -7.95
CA THR A 1219 43.97 -11.64 -8.83
C THR A 1219 42.63 -12.28 -8.46
N LYS A 1220 42.08 -11.94 -7.29
CA LYS A 1220 40.72 -12.33 -6.83
C LYS A 1220 39.61 -11.45 -7.38
N ALA A 1221 39.98 -10.38 -8.08
CA ALA A 1221 39.06 -9.41 -8.68
C ALA A 1221 38.16 -10.05 -9.73
N ASP A 1222 36.86 -9.73 -9.66
CA ASP A 1222 35.89 -10.19 -10.66
C ASP A 1222 36.10 -9.48 -12.02
N PRO A 1223 35.86 -10.16 -13.16
CA PRO A 1223 36.05 -9.57 -14.49
C PRO A 1223 35.11 -8.38 -14.76
N TYR A 1224 35.67 -7.26 -15.23
CA TYR A 1224 34.93 -6.07 -15.65
C TYR A 1224 35.70 -5.37 -16.79
N LYS A 1225 35.02 -4.52 -17.57
CA LYS A 1225 35.59 -3.90 -18.79
C LYS A 1225 35.46 -2.37 -18.75
N LEU A 1226 36.60 -1.68 -18.70
CA LEU A 1226 36.65 -0.22 -18.81
C LEU A 1226 36.41 0.26 -20.25
N PRO A 1227 35.74 1.41 -20.45
CA PRO A 1227 35.68 2.07 -21.75
C PRO A 1227 37.08 2.39 -22.31
N GLY A 1228 37.30 2.11 -23.60
CA GLY A 1228 38.46 2.62 -24.36
C GLY A 1228 39.80 1.89 -24.21
N GLN A 1229 39.96 0.93 -23.28
CA GLN A 1229 41.20 0.13 -23.15
C GLN A 1229 41.07 -1.25 -23.78
N ALA A 1230 41.84 -1.51 -24.84
CA ALA A 1230 42.16 -2.85 -25.29
C ALA A 1230 43.49 -3.28 -24.66
N GLN A 1231 43.48 -4.32 -23.82
CA GLN A 1231 44.70 -5.08 -23.53
C GLN A 1231 45.11 -5.80 -24.83
N GLY A 1232 46.29 -5.50 -25.35
CA GLY A 1232 46.80 -6.10 -26.61
C GLY A 1232 47.10 -7.59 -26.46
N ASP A 1233 46.98 -8.39 -27.52
CA ASP A 1233 47.90 -8.31 -28.67
C ASP A 1233 47.30 -8.86 -30.00
N VAL A 1234 48.02 -8.70 -31.10
CA VAL A 1234 47.92 -9.38 -32.42
C VAL A 1234 46.63 -9.25 -33.27
N GLN A 1235 46.72 -8.36 -34.28
CA GLN A 1235 46.19 -8.45 -35.67
C GLN A 1235 44.75 -8.96 -35.97
N GLY A 1236 43.91 -8.05 -36.48
CA GLY A 1236 43.78 -7.92 -37.95
C GLY A 1236 42.45 -8.26 -38.67
N VAL A 1237 41.96 -7.27 -39.43
CA VAL A 1237 40.96 -7.34 -40.54
C VAL A 1237 39.48 -7.49 -40.15
N ALA A 1238 38.63 -6.69 -40.81
CA ALA A 1238 37.16 -6.72 -40.68
C ALA A 1238 36.47 -6.54 -42.05
N VAL A 1239 35.41 -7.33 -42.31
CA VAL A 1239 34.38 -7.19 -43.37
C VAL A 1239 33.13 -7.95 -42.88
N GLY A 1240 31.87 -7.54 -43.06
CA GLY A 1240 31.36 -6.24 -43.53
C GLY A 1240 30.05 -6.32 -44.35
N ALA A 1241 28.88 -6.16 -43.70
CA ALA A 1241 27.52 -5.97 -44.28
C ALA A 1241 26.99 -7.14 -45.19
N GLU A 1242 25.74 -7.21 -45.69
CA GLU A 1242 24.50 -6.37 -45.74
C GLU A 1242 23.29 -7.34 -45.49
N GLU A 1243 22.02 -7.02 -45.12
CA GLU A 1243 21.23 -5.80 -44.85
C GLU A 1243 19.99 -6.15 -43.92
N SER A 1244 19.12 -5.17 -43.62
CA SER A 1244 17.69 -5.26 -43.17
C SER A 1244 17.23 -5.93 -41.85
N VAL A 1245 16.84 -5.09 -40.87
CA VAL A 1245 15.55 -5.16 -40.11
C VAL A 1245 15.03 -3.71 -39.94
N THR A 1246 13.71 -3.51 -39.80
CA THR A 1246 13.00 -2.22 -39.80
C THR A 1246 12.76 -1.59 -38.41
N GLU A 1247 12.38 -0.31 -38.41
CA GLU A 1247 11.52 0.37 -37.41
C GLU A 1247 12.04 0.58 -35.96
N LEU A 1248 13.01 1.49 -35.84
CA LEU A 1248 12.99 2.61 -34.88
C LEU A 1248 13.29 3.88 -35.72
N TRP A 1249 12.87 5.12 -35.44
CA TRP A 1249 12.62 5.82 -34.16
C TRP A 1249 11.34 6.68 -34.19
N ALA A 1250 10.90 7.13 -33.03
CA ALA A 1250 10.58 8.54 -32.70
C ALA A 1250 10.28 8.64 -31.18
N ASP A 1251 10.63 9.70 -30.46
CA ASP A 1251 11.40 10.89 -30.87
C ASP A 1251 12.90 10.68 -30.51
N ASP A 1252 13.88 10.70 -31.41
CA ASP A 1252 14.38 11.76 -32.33
C ASP A 1252 15.38 12.73 -31.64
N VAL A 1253 16.45 13.24 -32.28
CA VAL A 1253 16.68 13.54 -33.72
C VAL A 1253 18.07 13.09 -34.25
N ILE A 1254 18.06 12.19 -35.24
CA ILE A 1254 18.82 12.17 -36.53
C ILE A 1254 20.34 12.46 -36.59
N GLU A 1255 21.08 11.55 -37.26
CA GLU A 1255 22.48 11.71 -37.69
C GLU A 1255 22.72 12.73 -38.82
N GLY A 1256 23.82 13.48 -38.77
CA GLY A 1256 24.28 14.35 -39.87
C GLY A 1256 25.17 13.64 -40.91
N PRO A 1257 25.22 14.12 -42.18
CA PRO A 1257 25.98 13.47 -43.24
C PRO A 1257 27.50 13.51 -42.97
N VAL A 1258 28.17 12.35 -43.13
CA VAL A 1258 29.62 12.24 -42.88
C VAL A 1258 30.43 13.10 -43.86
N VAL A 1259 30.92 14.22 -43.34
CA VAL A 1259 31.80 15.16 -44.03
C VAL A 1259 33.24 14.61 -43.98
N VAL A 1260 33.67 13.92 -45.04
CA VAL A 1260 35.07 13.45 -45.13
C VAL A 1260 35.97 14.67 -45.35
N VAL A 1261 36.68 15.07 -44.30
CA VAL A 1261 37.76 16.06 -44.34
C VAL A 1261 39.12 15.38 -44.49
N ASP A 1262 40.06 16.06 -45.14
CA ASP A 1262 41.47 15.65 -45.07
C ASP A 1262 42.12 16.03 -43.73
N ARG A 1263 43.38 15.63 -43.56
CA ARG A 1263 44.21 15.93 -42.37
C ARG A 1263 44.44 17.43 -42.07
N ASN A 1264 43.94 18.33 -42.91
CA ASN A 1264 43.98 19.79 -42.72
C ASN A 1264 42.57 20.38 -42.52
N GLY A 1265 41.53 19.57 -42.36
CA GLY A 1265 40.16 20.00 -42.08
C GLY A 1265 39.34 20.45 -43.30
N LYS A 1266 39.79 20.17 -44.54
CA LYS A 1266 39.03 20.56 -45.74
C LYS A 1266 38.18 19.41 -46.29
N VAL A 1267 36.90 19.70 -46.55
CA VAL A 1267 35.94 18.74 -47.14
C VAL A 1267 36.40 18.26 -48.51
N VAL A 1268 36.55 16.94 -48.66
CA VAL A 1268 36.95 16.27 -49.91
C VAL A 1268 35.89 15.32 -50.47
N ARG A 1269 34.97 14.80 -49.65
CA ARG A 1269 33.78 14.07 -50.11
C ARG A 1269 32.63 14.25 -49.12
N VAL A 1270 31.45 14.55 -49.66
CA VAL A 1270 30.17 14.36 -48.96
C VAL A 1270 29.57 13.08 -49.51
N ILE A 1271 29.36 12.08 -48.66
CA ILE A 1271 28.58 10.90 -49.00
C ILE A 1271 27.14 11.20 -48.56
N ARG A 1272 26.20 11.11 -49.51
CA ARG A 1272 24.77 11.21 -49.22
C ARG A 1272 24.16 9.82 -49.19
N ARG A 1273 23.42 9.51 -48.15
CA ARG A 1273 21.97 9.67 -48.27
C ARG A 1273 21.58 10.90 -47.47
#